data_AF-A0A956XW53-F1
#
_entry.id   AF-A0A956XW53-F1
#
_cell.length_a   1.000
_cell.length_b   1.000
_cell.length_c   1.000
_cell.angle_alpha   90.00
_cell.angle_beta   90.00
_cell.angle_gamma   90.00
#
_symmetry.space_group_name_H-M   'P 1'
#
loop_
_entity.id
_entity.type
_entity.pdbx_description
1 polymer ?
#
loop_
_entity_poly.entity_id
_entity_poly.type
_entity_poly.pdbx_seq_one_letter_code
_entity_poly.pdbx_strand_id
1 'polypeptide(L)'
;MNTTSSEPIWQQQQRLMALRTQLPLMHKNRMQDLQVQHKTAREKTAHDTLTLDLVPSALAQIQQQDDVLLDHLRQQAQSIFEKKKQEINIQAESKLATAQAHVNRIQQITSNNPKKITGYLKQKIKDEYLHLPSINGQGTKALEEGAALAEQAETTLKEIGEVPIISGKVVSGMLGSVGGLLGGIFGGFAVLFYLAYMAIVLLIGGGWLVLIIGALIFGVIMEGLGLEWEDLPSLIGVLIGIIGIGGFLFGLLGGVIQTDEDKKKQENFVRGYTAAATISRLQYNSREMMNRARGQIEAERKQALKAYSENLTRMYGSVETFGNALKQAETEHQQRVADTSKRHQQEQDDLQHSRNEHFDKLSEAAALSLPWYSPYWKSYKPPRRNDANSVPHLVRVGDVDGIPQLMPLVGSGHLIIRSNRNTKAAAQLLLQSIVTRILVTFPVFSFKAILVDPLGLGSTFPYKGVSDRIIGASVYSESADIRQQIKLLTDHISTMLQQNFGRDFESIEEYNQHATDVVEAYRLLCVADFPTKFDRQELNSLLSIAERGTQTGIYLVMHLDMDADLPRDFDMQPILDHAMVIDVEAHGQEASFSYHIGDQVQTFTPDALPERDVFNYLMEQLGEQTRQGDFVAVPFERIAPAPPNWWEADSRSLLDVPIGRMGARDVLNFWLGERQDKISSYHAVIGGRTGSGKSMLLHVLINSLALTYSPDELQLYLVDFKQGVEFITYAEGDLPHARVIAIASEREFGLSVLKGLADELSRRARLFQSDGISAPNLATYRDMTGEKLPRILLIIDEFQVLLSGQDSIATQAAAILKTVAEQGRSFGVHVVMASQSLKGTDVRQSLDQFATRVALQLSEPEAEALLGADGGRRIKALQRPGAVIYTHDYVQPEQSKEGQVALLKTDDIHKILHELRHKAATHPLESRPEMIIFDGNRPSLLSENQRLQSIYNMASWPSAAEVREQLDLLDWEDEETPAMVWLGEAMAIKPHTSMIFRRVSRSHLLLVGDHEETIYGLFESTLLSLPAFYRPQDVQIRFIDLSLRSSAWANTPENFQEAFSDYDIHVREKRGAAILLEECYQMVQARQEQAKYDDELLGPSVFLFVGGIHKFEELRTVPSRGREEPSEHTNKLTHILRYGAEVGVHVIMWSDSLDTLKDRFDRGTHVQLFDWRVALSMPEDKLREIMSGNLPGSLKPQRAWLYNARVANEQAYEKFKPYSLAAMGDDQLAIMRSWSDRLHSRMGQTVMGDV
;
A
#
# COMPACT_ATOMS: atom_id res chain seq x y z
N MET A 1 5.30 36.38 6.91
CA MET A 1 4.95 37.60 7.68
C MET A 1 6.13 37.95 8.59
N ASN A 2 6.34 39.23 8.92
CA ASN A 2 7.33 39.65 9.91
C ASN A 2 6.71 39.71 11.30
N THR A 3 7.46 39.30 12.32
CA THR A 3 7.61 40.04 13.59
C THR A 3 8.93 39.64 14.26
N THR A 4 9.49 40.53 15.08
CA THR A 4 10.86 40.46 15.58
C THR A 4 10.92 40.50 17.10
N SER A 5 11.94 39.85 17.67
CA SER A 5 12.75 40.40 18.77
C SER A 5 14.13 39.72 18.78
N SER A 6 15.10 40.33 19.46
CA SER A 6 16.53 39.99 19.33
C SER A 6 17.25 40.04 20.69
N GLU A 7 18.13 39.09 20.98
CA GLU A 7 18.99 39.13 22.17
C GLU A 7 20.47 39.38 21.79
N PRO A 8 21.26 40.20 22.53
CA PRO A 8 22.59 40.62 22.08
C PRO A 8 23.73 39.63 22.41
N ILE A 9 24.69 39.51 21.48
CA ILE A 9 25.84 38.58 21.51
C ILE A 9 26.70 38.66 22.81
N TRP A 10 26.68 39.79 23.54
CA TRP A 10 27.42 39.95 24.79
C TRP A 10 26.98 38.97 25.90
N GLN A 11 25.69 38.57 25.95
CA GLN A 11 25.21 37.57 26.91
C GLN A 11 25.72 36.15 26.59
N GLN A 12 25.95 35.83 25.31
CA GLN A 12 26.57 34.55 24.91
C GLN A 12 28.03 34.46 25.35
N GLN A 13 28.77 35.58 25.31
CA GLN A 13 30.19 35.60 25.70
C GLN A 13 30.40 35.41 27.22
N GLN A 14 29.50 35.89 28.08
CA GLN A 14 29.63 35.69 29.53
C GLN A 14 29.46 34.21 29.93
N ARG A 15 28.55 33.45 29.28
CA ARG A 15 28.42 32.00 29.52
C ARG A 15 29.68 31.22 29.12
N LEU A 16 30.37 31.63 28.05
CA LEU A 16 31.61 30.99 27.59
C LEU A 16 32.84 31.29 28.47
N MET A 17 32.84 32.38 29.24
CA MET A 17 33.91 32.64 30.22
C MET A 17 33.74 31.82 31.51
N ALA A 18 32.50 31.55 31.96
CA ALA A 18 32.24 30.79 33.18
C ALA A 18 32.70 29.31 33.11
N LEU A 19 32.75 28.73 31.91
CA LEU A 19 33.15 27.32 31.69
C LEU A 19 34.67 27.11 31.57
N ARG A 20 35.49 28.17 31.55
CA ARG A 20 36.92 28.07 31.19
C ARG A 20 37.90 28.02 32.37
N THR A 21 37.41 28.00 33.61
CA THR A 21 38.23 28.15 34.84
C THR A 21 38.25 26.92 35.77
N GLN A 22 37.58 25.81 35.46
CA GLN A 22 37.55 24.60 36.31
C GLN A 22 38.21 23.33 35.71
N LEU A 23 38.84 23.43 34.54
CA LEU A 23 39.38 22.25 33.83
C LEU A 23 40.61 21.53 34.43
N PRO A 24 41.50 22.12 35.27
CA PRO A 24 42.76 21.47 35.68
C PRO A 24 42.76 20.82 37.09
N LEU A 25 41.60 20.55 37.72
CA LEU A 25 41.55 19.96 39.08
C LEU A 25 40.83 18.61 39.23
N MET A 26 39.97 18.20 38.29
CA MET A 26 39.26 16.90 38.39
C MET A 26 40.13 15.68 38.07
N HIS A 27 41.32 15.86 37.50
CA HIS A 27 42.08 14.78 36.87
C HIS A 27 42.88 13.86 37.83
N LYS A 28 42.85 14.12 39.15
CA LYS A 28 43.65 13.36 40.14
C LYS A 28 42.84 12.48 41.10
N ASN A 29 41.59 12.85 41.42
CA ASN A 29 40.75 12.06 42.34
C ASN A 29 39.98 10.94 41.62
N ARG A 30 39.59 11.15 40.35
CA ARG A 30 38.73 10.23 39.58
C ARG A 30 39.32 8.83 39.37
N MET A 31 40.63 8.65 39.59
CA MET A 31 41.32 7.35 39.54
C MET A 31 41.19 6.53 40.85
N GLN A 32 40.84 7.14 41.98
CA GLN A 32 40.61 6.42 43.25
C GLN A 32 39.14 5.99 43.38
N ASP A 33 38.18 6.83 43.00
CA ASP A 33 36.75 6.49 43.04
C ASP A 33 36.41 5.26 42.17
N LEU A 34 37.04 5.14 40.99
CA LEU A 34 36.85 3.99 40.09
C LEU A 34 37.32 2.67 40.70
N GLN A 35 38.35 2.66 41.56
CA GLN A 35 38.79 1.45 42.26
C GLN A 35 37.87 1.08 43.44
N VAL A 36 37.16 2.05 44.02
CA VAL A 36 36.15 1.79 45.06
C VAL A 36 34.85 1.27 44.45
N GLN A 37 34.34 1.92 43.39
CA GLN A 37 33.09 1.52 42.71
C GLN A 37 33.18 0.09 42.15
N HIS A 38 34.33 -0.32 41.61
CA HIS A 38 34.53 -1.70 41.13
C HIS A 38 34.42 -2.78 42.21
N LYS A 39 34.55 -2.42 43.49
CA LYS A 39 34.35 -3.35 44.61
C LYS A 39 32.87 -3.41 45.00
N THR A 40 32.21 -2.25 45.16
CA THR A 40 30.79 -2.18 45.55
C THR A 40 29.84 -2.77 44.51
N ALA A 41 30.18 -2.69 43.22
CA ALA A 41 29.39 -3.27 42.13
C ALA A 41 29.30 -4.82 42.18
N ARG A 42 30.21 -5.49 42.91
CA ARG A 42 30.22 -6.96 43.08
C ARG A 42 29.35 -7.46 44.24
N GLU A 43 28.80 -6.56 45.05
CA GLU A 43 28.01 -6.88 46.25
C GLU A 43 26.56 -6.35 46.17
N LYS A 44 26.16 -5.77 45.02
CA LYS A 44 24.81 -5.27 44.74
C LYS A 44 24.29 -5.73 43.37
N THR A 45 24.20 -7.04 43.19
CA THR A 45 23.49 -7.67 42.06
C THR A 45 22.39 -8.59 42.58
N ALA A 46 21.48 -8.00 43.36
CA ALA A 46 20.23 -8.61 43.79
C ALA A 46 19.13 -7.53 43.79
N HIS A 47 18.01 -7.85 43.12
CA HIS A 47 16.82 -7.03 42.87
C HIS A 47 16.96 -5.89 41.83
N ASP A 48 16.21 -6.09 40.76
CA ASP A 48 15.36 -5.13 40.03
C ASP A 48 15.96 -4.03 39.13
N THR A 49 16.03 -4.38 37.84
CA THR A 49 15.24 -3.77 36.74
C THR A 49 15.13 -2.24 36.67
N LEU A 50 15.82 -1.62 35.71
CA LEU A 50 15.42 -0.32 35.13
C LEU A 50 15.97 -0.11 33.71
N THR A 51 15.03 -0.01 32.75
CA THR A 51 15.06 0.62 31.39
C THR A 51 16.27 0.49 30.44
N LEU A 52 15.94 0.24 29.17
CA LEU A 52 16.89 -0.12 28.09
C LEU A 52 17.22 1.04 27.11
N ASP A 53 16.60 2.21 27.31
CA ASP A 53 16.54 3.32 26.31
C ASP A 53 17.85 4.08 26.07
N LEU A 54 18.89 3.86 26.88
CA LEU A 54 20.19 4.54 26.76
C LEU A 54 21.23 3.77 25.92
N VAL A 55 20.91 2.54 25.51
CA VAL A 55 21.86 1.67 24.78
C VAL A 55 22.03 2.07 23.30
N PRO A 56 20.98 2.33 22.50
CA PRO A 56 21.14 2.65 21.07
C PRO A 56 21.85 3.98 20.83
N SER A 57 21.58 4.98 21.69
CA SER A 57 22.19 6.30 21.60
C SER A 57 23.67 6.30 22.01
N ALA A 58 24.05 5.47 23.00
CA ALA A 58 25.44 5.24 23.35
C ALA A 58 26.20 4.50 22.23
N LEU A 59 25.63 3.43 21.66
CA LEU A 59 26.26 2.68 20.56
C LEU A 59 26.45 3.53 19.30
N ALA A 60 25.47 4.37 18.93
CA ALA A 60 25.61 5.29 17.81
C ALA A 60 26.73 6.33 18.03
N GLN A 61 26.90 6.82 19.26
CA GLN A 61 28.02 7.71 19.62
C GLN A 61 29.37 7.00 19.63
N ILE A 62 29.43 5.71 19.99
CA ILE A 62 30.65 4.90 19.94
C ILE A 62 31.05 4.62 18.48
N GLN A 63 30.12 4.19 17.62
CA GLN A 63 30.41 3.99 16.18
C GLN A 63 30.91 5.27 15.49
N GLN A 64 30.32 6.43 15.79
CA GLN A 64 30.83 7.72 15.28
C GLN A 64 32.20 8.10 15.84
N GLN A 65 32.58 7.60 17.03
CA GLN A 65 33.92 7.84 17.60
C GLN A 65 34.97 6.87 17.05
N ASP A 66 34.63 5.60 16.80
CA ASP A 66 35.60 4.60 16.34
C ASP A 66 36.02 4.77 14.87
N ASP A 67 35.10 5.12 13.95
CA ASP A 67 35.49 5.46 12.57
C ASP A 67 36.36 6.73 12.53
N VAL A 68 36.04 7.74 13.37
CA VAL A 68 36.88 8.94 13.53
C VAL A 68 38.24 8.59 14.15
N LEU A 69 38.31 7.64 15.09
CA LEU A 69 39.56 7.18 15.69
C LEU A 69 40.42 6.42 14.66
N LEU A 70 39.80 5.55 13.85
CA LEU A 70 40.46 4.81 12.77
C LEU A 70 41.05 5.73 11.71
N ASP A 71 40.30 6.74 11.26
CA ASP A 71 40.81 7.69 10.27
C ASP A 71 41.83 8.68 10.88
N HIS A 72 41.69 9.05 12.15
CA HIS A 72 42.72 9.81 12.87
C HIS A 72 44.01 8.99 13.06
N LEU A 73 43.91 7.68 13.32
CA LEU A 73 45.06 6.76 13.37
C LEU A 73 45.70 6.55 12.00
N ARG A 74 44.91 6.48 10.92
CA ARG A 74 45.43 6.46 9.53
C ARG A 74 46.18 7.74 9.20
N GLN A 75 45.61 8.91 9.50
CA GLN A 75 46.25 10.21 9.29
C GLN A 75 47.51 10.38 10.15
N GLN A 76 47.50 9.94 11.42
CA GLN A 76 48.70 9.93 12.26
C GLN A 76 49.77 8.97 11.71
N ALA A 77 49.41 7.77 11.27
CA ALA A 77 50.35 6.80 10.70
C ALA A 77 50.97 7.30 9.37
N GLN A 78 50.19 7.94 8.50
CA GLN A 78 50.72 8.62 7.30
C GLN A 78 51.60 9.82 7.65
N SER A 79 51.22 10.63 8.65
CA SER A 79 52.03 11.76 9.15
C SER A 79 53.37 11.28 9.73
N ILE A 80 53.36 10.17 10.49
CA ILE A 80 54.56 9.53 11.02
C ILE A 80 55.41 8.93 9.89
N PHE A 81 54.80 8.30 8.89
CA PHE A 81 55.51 7.76 7.73
C PHE A 81 56.21 8.87 6.94
N GLU A 82 55.52 9.96 6.59
CA GLU A 82 56.13 11.08 5.87
C GLU A 82 57.19 11.80 6.70
N LYS A 83 57.00 11.96 8.03
CA LYS A 83 58.07 12.44 8.92
C LYS A 83 59.29 11.51 8.93
N LYS A 84 59.10 10.18 9.03
CA LYS A 84 60.21 9.22 9.04
C LYS A 84 60.93 9.16 7.69
N LYS A 85 60.19 9.28 6.60
CA LYS A 85 60.69 9.42 5.22
C LYS A 85 61.47 10.72 5.04
N GLN A 86 61.04 11.84 5.64
CA GLN A 86 61.82 13.07 5.71
C GLN A 86 63.09 12.90 6.55
N GLU A 87 63.05 12.30 7.74
CA GLU A 87 64.25 12.03 8.54
C GLU A 87 65.27 11.15 7.79
N ILE A 88 64.81 10.08 7.13
CA ILE A 88 65.66 9.19 6.31
C ILE A 88 66.25 9.94 5.12
N ASN A 89 65.48 10.81 4.44
CA ASN A 89 66.01 11.66 3.38
C ASN A 89 67.06 12.65 3.90
N ILE A 90 66.79 13.33 5.02
CA ILE A 90 67.72 14.31 5.63
C ILE A 90 69.01 13.61 6.09
N GLN A 91 68.94 12.40 6.64
CA GLN A 91 70.14 11.61 6.97
C GLN A 91 70.91 11.14 5.73
N ALA A 92 70.23 10.76 4.65
CA ALA A 92 70.88 10.38 3.39
C ALA A 92 71.55 11.60 2.71
N GLU A 93 70.87 12.74 2.65
CA GLU A 93 71.40 14.00 2.10
C GLU A 93 72.54 14.55 2.96
N SER A 94 72.46 14.44 4.30
CA SER A 94 73.54 14.78 5.22
C SER A 94 74.80 13.94 4.95
N LYS A 95 74.67 12.61 4.87
CA LYS A 95 75.79 11.71 4.53
C LYS A 95 76.37 12.04 3.14
N LEU A 96 75.53 12.29 2.15
CA LEU A 96 75.96 12.65 0.80
C LEU A 96 76.67 14.02 0.76
N ALA A 97 76.20 14.99 1.53
CA ALA A 97 76.83 16.31 1.66
C ALA A 97 78.20 16.23 2.36
N THR A 98 78.35 15.41 3.40
CA THR A 98 79.65 15.16 4.06
C THR A 98 80.63 14.50 3.09
N ALA A 99 80.20 13.48 2.33
CA ALA A 99 81.03 12.85 1.30
C ALA A 99 81.44 13.85 0.20
N GLN A 100 80.51 14.66 -0.29
CA GLN A 100 80.79 15.70 -1.30
C GLN A 100 81.74 16.78 -0.75
N ALA A 101 81.59 17.18 0.52
CA ALA A 101 82.51 18.12 1.17
C ALA A 101 83.93 17.56 1.29
N HIS A 102 84.08 16.26 1.59
CA HIS A 102 85.38 15.59 1.60
C HIS A 102 86.00 15.56 0.20
N VAL A 103 85.23 15.19 -0.84
CA VAL A 103 85.71 15.19 -2.25
C VAL A 103 86.14 16.59 -2.70
N ASN A 104 85.33 17.61 -2.44
CA ASN A 104 85.66 19.00 -2.80
C ASN A 104 86.93 19.49 -2.08
N ARG A 105 87.15 19.09 -0.82
CA ARG A 105 88.34 19.47 -0.04
C ARG A 105 89.59 18.70 -0.47
N ILE A 106 89.45 17.43 -0.87
CA ILE A 106 90.52 16.66 -1.53
C ILE A 106 90.92 17.33 -2.84
N GLN A 107 89.97 17.77 -3.67
CA GLN A 107 90.24 18.51 -4.90
C GLN A 107 90.96 19.84 -4.65
N GLN A 108 90.56 20.61 -3.63
CA GLN A 108 91.28 21.84 -3.24
C GLN A 108 92.70 21.61 -2.71
N ILE A 109 92.98 20.50 -2.03
CA ILE A 109 94.34 20.16 -1.59
C ILE A 109 95.20 19.71 -2.78
N THR A 110 94.59 19.01 -3.75
CA THR A 110 95.28 18.46 -4.94
C THR A 110 95.89 19.55 -5.83
N SER A 111 95.38 20.79 -5.81
CA SER A 111 95.89 21.87 -6.68
C SER A 111 97.18 22.55 -6.18
N ASN A 112 97.50 22.48 -4.87
CA ASN A 112 98.45 23.43 -4.27
C ASN A 112 99.75 22.83 -3.69
N ASN A 113 99.78 21.58 -3.18
CA ASN A 113 101.06 20.87 -2.94
C ASN A 113 100.87 19.35 -2.71
N PRO A 114 101.39 18.46 -3.59
CA PRO A 114 101.18 17.02 -3.47
C PRO A 114 101.90 16.38 -2.26
N LYS A 115 103.06 16.90 -1.81
CA LYS A 115 103.84 16.27 -0.73
C LYS A 115 103.17 16.36 0.67
N LYS A 116 102.04 17.07 0.80
CA LYS A 116 101.19 17.06 2.03
C LYS A 116 100.07 16.01 2.01
N ILE A 117 99.75 15.42 0.86
CA ILE A 117 98.57 14.53 0.71
C ILE A 117 98.73 13.24 1.53
N THR A 118 99.90 12.59 1.48
CA THR A 118 100.16 11.34 2.21
C THR A 118 100.03 11.50 3.72
N GLY A 119 100.48 12.64 4.27
CA GLY A 119 100.34 12.95 5.70
C GLY A 119 98.89 13.20 6.10
N TYR A 120 98.14 13.98 5.30
CA TYR A 120 96.73 14.25 5.54
C TYR A 120 95.89 12.96 5.48
N LEU A 121 96.16 12.07 4.52
CA LEU A 121 95.49 10.78 4.41
C LEU A 121 95.88 9.82 5.55
N LYS A 122 97.17 9.63 5.85
CA LYS A 122 97.61 8.75 6.96
C LYS A 122 97.03 9.19 8.31
N GLN A 123 96.90 10.50 8.55
CA GLN A 123 96.30 10.99 9.79
C GLN A 123 94.77 10.87 9.78
N LYS A 124 94.07 11.31 8.71
CA LYS A 124 92.60 11.28 8.69
C LYS A 124 92.00 9.86 8.55
N ILE A 125 92.72 8.91 7.93
CA ILE A 125 92.34 7.48 7.97
C ILE A 125 92.47 6.94 9.40
N LYS A 126 93.49 7.35 10.16
CA LYS A 126 93.66 6.97 11.56
C LYS A 126 92.60 7.58 12.46
N ASP A 127 92.19 8.82 12.20
CA ASP A 127 91.20 9.53 13.02
C ASP A 127 89.74 9.16 12.68
N GLU A 128 89.41 8.82 11.42
CA GLU A 128 88.03 8.53 10.99
C GLU A 128 87.70 7.03 10.80
N TYR A 129 88.68 6.14 10.65
CA TYR A 129 88.43 4.70 10.44
C TYR A 129 88.91 3.77 11.56
N LEU A 130 89.76 4.22 12.49
CA LEU A 130 90.26 3.38 13.59
C LEU A 130 89.35 3.32 14.84
N HIS A 131 88.17 3.94 14.76
CA HIS A 131 87.11 3.88 15.80
C HIS A 131 85.87 3.09 15.36
N LEU A 132 85.94 2.34 14.25
CA LEU A 132 84.92 1.35 13.89
C LEU A 132 85.15 0.05 14.69
N PRO A 133 84.18 -0.41 15.51
CA PRO A 133 84.27 -1.72 16.16
C PRO A 133 84.16 -2.85 15.13
N SER A 134 84.67 -4.03 15.49
CA SER A 134 84.81 -5.18 14.61
C SER A 134 83.50 -5.68 14.00
N ILE A 135 83.36 -5.57 12.68
CA ILE A 135 82.41 -6.36 11.89
C ILE A 135 83.22 -7.47 11.20
N ASN A 136 82.84 -8.73 11.43
CA ASN A 136 83.62 -9.88 11.01
C ASN A 136 83.67 -10.06 9.48
N GLY A 137 84.84 -9.75 8.90
CA GLY A 137 85.58 -10.80 8.17
C GLY A 137 85.66 -10.72 6.65
N GLN A 138 84.99 -9.77 5.97
CA GLN A 138 85.07 -9.68 4.49
C GLN A 138 85.39 -8.28 3.93
N GLY A 139 85.31 -7.21 4.72
CA GLY A 139 85.65 -5.84 4.28
C GLY A 139 87.15 -5.50 4.32
N THR A 140 87.97 -6.28 5.03
CA THR A 140 89.40 -5.97 5.26
C THR A 140 90.24 -5.96 3.99
N LYS A 141 89.99 -6.90 3.05
CA LYS A 141 90.78 -7.02 1.81
C LYS A 141 90.84 -5.73 0.99
N ALA A 142 89.72 -5.01 0.85
CA ALA A 142 89.69 -3.77 0.08
C ALA A 142 90.50 -2.63 0.72
N LEU A 143 90.66 -2.64 2.05
CA LEU A 143 91.51 -1.71 2.78
C LEU A 143 92.99 -2.12 2.70
N GLU A 144 93.29 -3.41 2.76
CA GLU A 144 94.66 -3.96 2.61
C GLU A 144 95.20 -3.73 1.20
N GLU A 145 94.43 -4.03 0.15
CA GLU A 145 94.80 -3.80 -1.25
C GLU A 145 95.00 -2.30 -1.56
N GLY A 146 94.16 -1.44 -0.97
CA GLY A 146 94.29 0.02 -1.07
C GLY A 146 95.51 0.59 -0.34
N ALA A 147 95.84 0.04 0.84
CA ALA A 147 97.03 0.42 1.61
C ALA A 147 98.32 -0.02 0.91
N ALA A 148 98.35 -1.24 0.37
CA ALA A 148 99.48 -1.77 -0.40
C ALA A 148 99.79 -0.91 -1.63
N LEU A 149 98.76 -0.50 -2.39
CA LEU A 149 98.92 0.43 -3.52
C LEU A 149 99.46 1.80 -3.11
N ALA A 150 99.05 2.31 -1.94
CA ALA A 150 99.56 3.58 -1.41
C ALA A 150 101.04 3.50 -0.97
N GLU A 151 101.44 2.38 -0.36
CA GLU A 151 102.83 2.12 0.05
C GLU A 151 103.75 1.88 -1.16
N GLN A 152 103.25 1.20 -2.20
CA GLN A 152 103.96 1.01 -3.47
C GLN A 152 104.16 2.34 -4.22
N ALA A 153 103.22 3.29 -4.10
CA ALA A 153 103.39 4.65 -4.59
C ALA A 153 104.40 5.46 -3.75
N GLU A 154 104.42 5.30 -2.42
CA GLU A 154 105.34 5.99 -1.50
C GLU A 154 106.80 5.52 -1.68
N THR A 155 107.03 4.26 -2.03
CA THR A 155 108.36 3.76 -2.47
C THR A 155 108.75 4.31 -3.83
N THR A 156 107.86 4.30 -4.82
CA THR A 156 108.12 4.85 -6.16
C THR A 156 108.52 6.33 -6.11
N LEU A 157 107.86 7.13 -5.26
CA LEU A 157 108.14 8.56 -5.07
C LEU A 157 109.42 8.89 -4.27
N LYS A 158 110.12 7.90 -3.71
CA LYS A 158 111.43 8.10 -3.06
C LYS A 158 112.61 8.01 -4.02
N GLU A 159 112.47 7.31 -5.13
CA GLU A 159 113.52 7.21 -6.16
C GLU A 159 113.39 8.24 -7.28
N ILE A 160 112.26 8.97 -7.35
CA ILE A 160 111.84 9.73 -8.53
C ILE A 160 111.18 11.06 -8.12
N GLY A 161 111.66 12.18 -8.68
CA GLY A 161 110.85 13.39 -8.85
C GLY A 161 111.28 14.62 -8.05
N GLU A 162 112.31 15.32 -8.54
CA GLU A 162 112.59 16.71 -8.18
C GLU A 162 112.28 17.66 -9.35
N VAL A 163 111.15 18.40 -9.26
CA VAL A 163 110.88 19.72 -9.91
C VAL A 163 110.65 19.72 -11.46
N PRO A 164 109.87 20.64 -12.11
CA PRO A 164 108.70 21.50 -11.76
C PRO A 164 107.41 21.24 -12.64
N ILE A 165 106.40 22.15 -12.65
CA ILE A 165 105.07 22.01 -13.33
C ILE A 165 104.53 23.35 -13.92
N ILE A 166 103.98 23.41 -15.18
CA ILE A 166 103.13 24.54 -15.72
C ILE A 166 102.06 24.13 -16.83
N SER A 167 100.76 24.46 -16.62
CA SER A 167 99.55 24.80 -17.49
C SER A 167 99.04 24.12 -18.82
N GLY A 168 97.69 23.94 -18.98
CA GLY A 168 96.87 24.47 -20.14
C GLY A 168 95.90 23.61 -21.07
N LYS A 169 94.59 23.98 -21.18
CA LYS A 169 93.60 24.00 -22.37
C LYS A 169 92.68 22.81 -22.91
N VAL A 170 91.33 23.08 -23.03
CA VAL A 170 90.34 22.98 -24.20
C VAL A 170 89.40 21.75 -24.62
N VAL A 171 88.05 21.90 -24.40
CA VAL A 171 86.73 21.74 -25.19
C VAL A 171 86.27 20.57 -26.18
N SER A 172 85.00 20.04 -26.07
CA SER A 172 83.95 19.59 -27.11
C SER A 172 82.97 18.43 -26.65
N GLY A 173 81.82 17.96 -27.26
CA GLY A 173 80.78 18.47 -28.23
C GLY A 173 79.68 17.45 -28.82
N MET A 174 78.36 17.82 -28.84
CA MET A 174 77.15 17.47 -29.73
C MET A 174 76.35 16.10 -29.91
N LEU A 175 74.99 16.15 -29.66
CA LEU A 175 73.71 15.67 -30.36
C LEU A 175 73.32 14.22 -30.87
N GLY A 176 72.00 13.86 -30.85
CA GLY A 176 71.32 12.66 -31.45
C GLY A 176 69.79 12.44 -31.11
N SER A 177 68.99 11.58 -31.81
CA SER A 177 67.50 11.45 -31.65
C SER A 177 66.78 10.12 -32.15
N VAL A 178 65.46 9.96 -31.87
CA VAL A 178 64.44 8.96 -32.39
C VAL A 178 64.44 7.52 -31.81
N GLY A 179 63.33 6.73 -31.66
CA GLY A 179 61.86 7.01 -31.58
C GLY A 179 60.85 6.05 -32.30
N GLY A 180 59.87 5.40 -31.61
CA GLY A 180 58.59 4.87 -32.18
C GLY A 180 58.14 3.39 -31.91
N LEU A 181 56.83 3.10 -32.13
CA LEU A 181 56.11 1.83 -32.45
C LEU A 181 55.59 0.78 -31.40
N LEU A 182 54.46 0.17 -31.82
CA LEU A 182 53.43 -0.73 -31.23
C LEU A 182 53.83 -2.17 -30.82
N GLY A 183 52.98 -2.84 -30.02
CA GLY A 183 52.90 -4.31 -29.89
C GLY A 183 51.94 -4.80 -28.76
N GLY A 184 51.17 -5.87 -28.98
CA GLY A 184 50.24 -6.48 -28.00
C GLY A 184 50.31 -8.02 -27.96
N ILE A 185 49.19 -8.70 -27.63
CA ILE A 185 48.98 -10.18 -27.62
C ILE A 185 49.62 -10.92 -26.40
N PHE A 186 49.07 -11.99 -25.80
CA PHE A 186 47.67 -12.47 -25.58
C PHE A 186 47.73 -13.71 -24.63
N GLY A 187 46.62 -14.08 -23.98
CA GLY A 187 46.42 -15.42 -23.37
C GLY A 187 46.89 -15.61 -21.91
N GLY A 188 46.15 -16.44 -21.16
CA GLY A 188 46.51 -16.89 -19.79
C GLY A 188 45.31 -17.07 -18.84
N PHE A 189 44.53 -16.02 -18.60
CA PHE A 189 43.58 -15.99 -17.47
C PHE A 189 42.16 -16.54 -17.74
N ALA A 190 41.79 -16.81 -18.99
CA ALA A 190 40.42 -17.17 -19.35
C ALA A 190 39.96 -18.57 -18.85
N VAL A 191 40.88 -19.50 -18.61
CA VAL A 191 40.54 -20.91 -18.31
C VAL A 191 40.19 -21.13 -16.83
N LEU A 192 40.93 -20.50 -15.90
CA LEU A 192 40.72 -20.70 -14.46
C LEU A 192 39.41 -20.08 -13.95
N PHE A 193 39.01 -18.93 -14.50
CA PHE A 193 37.75 -18.27 -14.12
C PHE A 193 36.52 -19.04 -14.62
N TYR A 194 36.59 -19.63 -15.81
CA TYR A 194 35.49 -20.40 -16.40
C TYR A 194 35.20 -21.70 -15.61
N LEU A 195 36.24 -22.41 -15.17
CA LEU A 195 36.09 -23.62 -14.34
C LEU A 195 35.50 -23.32 -12.96
N ALA A 196 35.92 -22.22 -12.31
CA ALA A 196 35.34 -21.79 -11.04
C ALA A 196 33.87 -21.34 -11.18
N TYR A 197 33.55 -20.65 -12.28
CA TYR A 197 32.19 -20.19 -12.57
C TYR A 197 31.23 -21.37 -12.84
N MET A 198 31.64 -22.34 -13.65
CA MET A 198 30.86 -23.56 -13.92
C MET A 198 30.59 -24.38 -12.64
N ALA A 199 31.56 -24.45 -11.72
CA ALA A 199 31.40 -25.14 -10.44
C ALA A 199 30.36 -24.48 -9.51
N ILE A 200 30.16 -23.15 -9.62
CA ILE A 200 29.18 -22.42 -8.81
C ILE A 200 27.79 -22.43 -9.48
N VAL A 201 27.72 -22.34 -10.81
CA VAL A 201 26.46 -22.46 -11.57
C VAL A 201 25.81 -23.85 -11.38
N LEU A 202 26.62 -24.91 -11.22
CA LEU A 202 26.14 -26.26 -10.91
C LEU A 202 25.60 -26.47 -9.48
N LEU A 203 25.71 -25.49 -8.58
CA LEU A 203 25.37 -25.63 -7.16
C LEU A 203 24.10 -24.88 -6.70
N ILE A 204 23.43 -24.15 -7.59
CA ILE A 204 22.23 -23.35 -7.26
C ILE A 204 21.00 -23.75 -8.12
N GLY A 205 21.17 -24.55 -9.18
CA GLY A 205 20.08 -25.17 -9.94
C GLY A 205 19.62 -26.52 -9.35
N GLY A 206 18.33 -26.83 -9.42
CA GLY A 206 17.75 -28.05 -8.83
C GLY A 206 18.31 -29.36 -9.41
N GLY A 207 19.22 -30.02 -8.68
CA GLY A 207 20.03 -31.14 -9.20
C GLY A 207 19.63 -32.57 -8.83
N TRP A 208 18.58 -32.78 -8.02
CA TRP A 208 18.23 -34.13 -7.52
C TRP A 208 17.88 -35.14 -8.63
N LEU A 209 17.35 -34.67 -9.77
CA LEU A 209 17.04 -35.55 -10.91
C LEU A 209 18.32 -36.05 -11.62
N VAL A 210 19.39 -35.25 -11.65
CA VAL A 210 20.63 -35.57 -12.38
C VAL A 210 21.48 -36.60 -11.61
N LEU A 211 21.46 -36.58 -10.27
CA LEU A 211 22.12 -37.62 -9.48
C LEU A 211 21.41 -38.97 -9.57
N ILE A 212 20.07 -38.97 -9.62
CA ILE A 212 19.27 -40.20 -9.82
C ILE A 212 19.48 -40.75 -11.24
N ILE A 213 19.42 -39.90 -12.27
CA ILE A 213 19.70 -40.31 -13.67
C ILE A 213 21.15 -40.74 -13.84
N GLY A 214 22.11 -40.07 -13.19
CA GLY A 214 23.52 -40.45 -13.19
C GLY A 214 23.77 -41.82 -12.56
N ALA A 215 23.11 -42.12 -11.43
CA ALA A 215 23.17 -43.43 -10.80
C ALA A 215 22.53 -44.53 -11.66
N LEU A 216 21.38 -44.26 -12.30
CA LEU A 216 20.77 -45.21 -13.24
C LEU A 216 21.63 -45.44 -14.49
N ILE A 217 22.20 -44.39 -15.08
CA ILE A 217 23.06 -44.54 -16.27
C ILE A 217 24.35 -45.27 -15.93
N PHE A 218 24.97 -44.98 -14.78
CA PHE A 218 26.17 -45.71 -14.34
C PHE A 218 25.86 -47.18 -14.02
N GLY A 219 24.71 -47.46 -13.40
CA GLY A 219 24.20 -48.82 -13.19
C GLY A 219 24.00 -49.58 -14.51
N VAL A 220 23.26 -48.99 -15.46
CA VAL A 220 22.98 -49.60 -16.78
C VAL A 220 24.25 -49.79 -17.63
N ILE A 221 25.27 -48.94 -17.46
CA ILE A 221 26.58 -49.13 -18.13
C ILE A 221 27.39 -50.27 -17.48
N MET A 222 27.38 -50.40 -16.15
CA MET A 222 28.04 -51.52 -15.46
C MET A 222 27.36 -52.86 -15.75
N GLU A 223 26.02 -52.90 -15.71
CA GLU A 223 25.21 -54.07 -16.01
C GLU A 223 25.27 -54.45 -17.51
N GLY A 224 25.45 -53.46 -18.40
CA GLY A 224 25.69 -53.65 -19.84
C GLY A 224 27.10 -54.11 -20.21
N LEU A 225 28.05 -54.12 -19.27
CA LEU A 225 29.45 -54.54 -19.50
C LEU A 225 29.91 -55.70 -18.60
N GLY A 226 29.14 -56.08 -17.57
CA GLY A 226 29.35 -57.31 -16.81
C GLY A 226 30.60 -57.30 -15.91
N LEU A 227 30.82 -56.21 -15.18
CA LEU A 227 31.99 -56.03 -14.29
C LEU A 227 31.57 -55.78 -12.83
N GLU A 228 32.31 -56.38 -11.91
CA GLU A 228 32.09 -56.26 -10.46
C GLU A 228 33.02 -55.20 -9.82
N TRP A 229 32.75 -54.81 -8.57
CA TRP A 229 33.24 -53.55 -7.98
C TRP A 229 34.65 -53.59 -7.35
N GLU A 230 35.39 -54.71 -7.40
CA GLU A 230 36.61 -54.90 -6.59
C GLU A 230 37.95 -54.54 -7.28
N ASP A 231 38.00 -54.41 -8.62
CA ASP A 231 39.26 -54.31 -9.39
C ASP A 231 39.91 -52.90 -9.51
N LEU A 232 39.25 -51.85 -9.03
CA LEU A 232 39.65 -50.44 -9.29
C LEU A 232 41.08 -50.03 -8.84
N PRO A 233 41.72 -50.60 -7.79
CA PRO A 233 43.07 -50.22 -7.39
C PRO A 233 44.16 -50.42 -8.47
N SER A 234 43.89 -51.28 -9.47
CA SER A 234 44.82 -51.62 -10.55
C SER A 234 45.16 -50.44 -11.48
N LEU A 235 44.26 -49.45 -11.63
CA LEU A 235 44.40 -48.39 -12.64
C LEU A 235 45.41 -47.29 -12.25
N ILE A 236 45.74 -47.15 -10.97
CA ILE A 236 46.54 -46.03 -10.44
C ILE A 236 48.05 -46.21 -10.69
N GLY A 237 48.52 -47.44 -10.94
CA GLY A 237 49.96 -47.75 -11.10
C GLY A 237 50.63 -47.25 -12.38
N VAL A 238 49.87 -46.83 -13.39
CA VAL A 238 50.40 -46.60 -14.76
C VAL A 238 51.05 -45.22 -14.96
N LEU A 239 50.81 -44.26 -14.06
CA LEU A 239 51.17 -42.84 -14.27
C LEU A 239 52.57 -42.40 -13.77
N ILE A 240 53.42 -43.29 -13.24
CA ILE A 240 54.65 -42.94 -12.50
C ILE A 240 55.91 -43.68 -13.05
N GLY A 241 56.09 -43.75 -14.38
CA GLY A 241 57.05 -44.70 -15.00
C GLY A 241 58.05 -44.25 -16.10
N ILE A 242 58.25 -42.96 -16.41
CA ILE A 242 58.98 -42.45 -17.62
C ILE A 242 59.76 -41.12 -17.28
N ILE A 243 61.11 -40.99 -17.17
CA ILE A 243 62.29 -40.84 -18.13
C ILE A 243 62.51 -39.41 -18.75
N GLY A 244 63.70 -38.75 -18.90
CA GLY A 244 65.12 -38.92 -18.43
C GLY A 244 66.24 -38.10 -19.21
N ILE A 245 67.50 -37.97 -18.68
CA ILE A 245 68.87 -37.76 -19.33
C ILE A 245 69.54 -36.33 -19.56
N GLY A 246 70.86 -36.13 -19.21
CA GLY A 246 71.86 -35.05 -19.63
C GLY A 246 72.92 -34.57 -18.55
N GLY A 247 74.08 -33.86 -18.71
CA GLY A 247 75.08 -33.55 -19.81
C GLY A 247 76.23 -32.45 -19.56
N PHE A 248 77.53 -32.72 -19.92
CA PHE A 248 78.75 -31.85 -20.27
C PHE A 248 79.66 -31.00 -19.26
N LEU A 249 80.98 -30.71 -19.59
CA LEU A 249 82.12 -30.20 -18.71
C LEU A 249 83.40 -29.47 -19.38
N PHE A 250 84.20 -28.64 -18.62
CA PHE A 250 85.69 -28.21 -18.67
C PHE A 250 86.38 -27.39 -19.85
N GLY A 251 87.60 -26.75 -19.81
CA GLY A 251 88.61 -26.24 -18.79
C GLY A 251 90.13 -25.92 -19.23
N LEU A 252 90.90 -24.99 -18.55
CA LEU A 252 92.43 -24.84 -18.35
C LEU A 252 93.46 -23.87 -19.11
N LEU A 253 94.43 -23.24 -18.35
CA LEU A 253 95.90 -22.78 -18.47
C LEU A 253 96.58 -22.07 -19.72
N GLY A 254 97.83 -21.44 -19.76
CA GLY A 254 98.90 -20.94 -18.79
C GLY A 254 100.37 -20.67 -19.37
N GLY A 255 101.24 -19.71 -18.86
CA GLY A 255 102.72 -19.45 -19.22
C GLY A 255 103.31 -18.01 -18.91
N VAL A 256 104.59 -17.48 -19.04
CA VAL A 256 106.05 -17.88 -19.25
C VAL A 256 107.10 -16.74 -18.77
N ILE A 257 108.39 -16.56 -19.25
CA ILE A 257 109.57 -15.81 -18.61
C ILE A 257 110.61 -15.09 -19.57
N GLN A 258 111.30 -13.96 -19.18
CA GLN A 258 112.72 -13.59 -19.57
C GLN A 258 113.47 -12.46 -18.73
N THR A 259 114.66 -11.96 -19.15
CA THR A 259 115.81 -11.42 -18.30
C THR A 259 116.16 -9.89 -18.34
N ASP A 260 117.39 -9.46 -17.97
CA ASP A 260 117.58 -8.35 -16.99
C ASP A 260 118.37 -7.05 -17.37
N GLU A 261 119.25 -7.00 -18.39
CA GLU A 261 120.22 -5.88 -18.51
C GLU A 261 119.71 -4.59 -19.21
N ASP A 262 118.63 -4.66 -20.00
CA ASP A 262 118.03 -3.48 -20.67
C ASP A 262 117.39 -2.44 -19.72
N LYS A 263 117.15 -2.81 -18.44
CA LYS A 263 116.40 -2.01 -17.46
C LYS A 263 116.88 -0.56 -17.35
N LYS A 264 118.19 -0.35 -17.16
CA LYS A 264 118.75 0.93 -16.68
C LYS A 264 118.69 2.11 -17.65
N LYS A 265 118.36 1.89 -18.93
CA LYS A 265 118.16 3.01 -19.89
C LYS A 265 116.69 3.32 -20.17
N GLN A 266 115.77 2.36 -20.04
CA GLN A 266 114.33 2.67 -20.13
C GLN A 266 113.80 3.37 -18.87
N GLU A 267 114.32 2.99 -17.69
CA GLU A 267 113.86 3.51 -16.39
C GLU A 267 113.73 5.04 -16.35
N ASN A 268 114.75 5.79 -16.78
CA ASN A 268 114.73 7.26 -16.71
C ASN A 268 113.77 7.94 -17.69
N PHE A 269 113.36 7.28 -18.78
CA PHE A 269 112.36 7.84 -19.71
C PHE A 269 110.93 7.56 -19.22
N VAL A 270 110.68 6.36 -18.65
CA VAL A 270 109.40 5.98 -18.04
C VAL A 270 109.08 6.87 -16.82
N ARG A 271 110.11 7.26 -16.05
CA ARG A 271 110.01 8.05 -14.81
C ARG A 271 109.33 9.43 -14.96
N GLY A 272 109.24 10.00 -16.16
CA GLY A 272 108.50 11.24 -16.42
C GLY A 272 106.99 11.06 -16.64
N TYR A 273 106.57 9.93 -17.22
CA TYR A 273 105.18 9.69 -17.64
C TYR A 273 104.29 9.17 -16.49
N THR A 274 104.89 8.51 -15.50
CA THR A 274 104.18 7.86 -14.37
C THR A 274 103.51 8.85 -13.41
N ALA A 275 104.07 10.05 -13.23
CA ALA A 275 103.53 11.05 -12.31
C ALA A 275 102.14 11.57 -12.73
N ALA A 276 101.97 11.93 -14.01
CA ALA A 276 100.70 12.44 -14.53
C ALA A 276 99.61 11.35 -14.56
N ALA A 277 99.96 10.15 -15.06
CA ALA A 277 99.04 9.02 -15.15
C ALA A 277 98.46 8.62 -13.77
N THR A 278 99.28 8.67 -12.71
CA THR A 278 98.85 8.31 -11.35
C THR A 278 97.81 9.28 -10.78
N ILE A 279 97.98 10.59 -11.01
CA ILE A 279 97.03 11.61 -10.52
C ILE A 279 95.67 11.48 -11.23
N SER A 280 95.66 11.30 -12.56
CA SER A 280 94.41 11.09 -13.31
C SER A 280 93.68 9.82 -12.89
N ARG A 281 94.42 8.73 -12.58
CA ARG A 281 93.82 7.45 -12.12
C ARG A 281 93.18 7.59 -10.72
N LEU A 282 93.79 8.36 -9.81
CA LEU A 282 93.20 8.70 -8.51
C LEU A 282 91.94 9.58 -8.62
N GLN A 283 91.92 10.55 -9.53
CA GLN A 283 90.76 11.40 -9.77
C GLN A 283 89.60 10.66 -10.47
N TYR A 284 89.90 9.67 -11.31
CA TYR A 284 88.90 8.80 -11.91
C TYR A 284 88.31 7.84 -10.86
N ASN A 285 89.15 7.11 -10.12
CA ASN A 285 88.71 6.11 -9.14
C ASN A 285 87.87 6.73 -8.01
N SER A 286 88.15 7.96 -7.57
CA SER A 286 87.34 8.64 -6.55
C SER A 286 85.94 9.04 -7.05
N ARG A 287 85.76 9.33 -8.35
CA ARG A 287 84.44 9.54 -8.96
C ARG A 287 83.66 8.23 -9.12
N GLU A 288 84.32 7.16 -9.57
CA GLU A 288 83.74 5.81 -9.62
C GLU A 288 83.26 5.36 -8.23
N MET A 289 84.10 5.53 -7.20
CA MET A 289 83.77 5.17 -5.83
C MET A 289 82.62 6.00 -5.25
N MET A 290 82.54 7.31 -5.57
CA MET A 290 81.38 8.15 -5.23
C MET A 290 80.09 7.68 -5.90
N ASN A 291 80.14 7.31 -7.19
CA ASN A 291 78.96 6.82 -7.90
C ASN A 291 78.47 5.47 -7.34
N ARG A 292 79.39 4.55 -7.03
CA ARG A 292 79.07 3.26 -6.38
C ARG A 292 78.51 3.45 -4.97
N ALA A 293 79.12 4.32 -4.16
CA ALA A 293 78.63 4.65 -2.82
C ALA A 293 77.25 5.34 -2.86
N ARG A 294 77.02 6.26 -3.81
CA ARG A 294 75.71 6.89 -4.02
C ARG A 294 74.65 5.85 -4.43
N GLY A 295 75.00 4.93 -5.34
CA GLY A 295 74.15 3.80 -5.72
C GLY A 295 73.82 2.86 -4.56
N GLN A 296 74.79 2.56 -3.68
CA GLN A 296 74.54 1.77 -2.46
C GLN A 296 73.65 2.53 -1.46
N ILE A 297 73.89 3.82 -1.22
CA ILE A 297 73.06 4.63 -0.31
C ILE A 297 71.62 4.76 -0.84
N GLU A 298 71.43 4.89 -2.16
CA GLU A 298 70.08 4.88 -2.76
C GLU A 298 69.44 3.49 -2.74
N ALA A 299 70.21 2.40 -2.90
CA ALA A 299 69.72 1.03 -2.74
C ALA A 299 69.29 0.75 -1.29
N GLU A 300 70.13 1.08 -0.30
CA GLU A 300 69.82 0.97 1.14
C GLU A 300 68.59 1.81 1.51
N ARG A 301 68.52 3.07 1.05
CA ARG A 301 67.35 3.94 1.25
C ARG A 301 66.08 3.32 0.67
N LYS A 302 66.14 2.75 -0.55
CA LYS A 302 65.00 2.13 -1.22
C LYS A 302 64.59 0.81 -0.55
N GLN A 303 65.56 0.02 -0.07
CA GLN A 303 65.34 -1.23 0.66
C GLN A 303 64.80 -1.00 2.08
N ALA A 304 65.29 0.02 2.78
CA ALA A 304 64.79 0.43 4.10
C ALA A 304 63.37 1.00 4.01
N LEU A 305 63.09 1.86 3.02
CA LEU A 305 61.73 2.33 2.75
C LEU A 305 60.80 1.17 2.37
N LYS A 306 61.25 0.20 1.56
CA LYS A 306 60.47 -1.00 1.22
C LYS A 306 60.19 -1.88 2.44
N ALA A 307 61.19 -2.14 3.28
CA ALA A 307 61.02 -2.91 4.51
C ALA A 307 60.10 -2.21 5.52
N TYR A 308 60.17 -0.88 5.63
CA TYR A 308 59.27 -0.11 6.49
C TYR A 308 57.85 -0.05 5.92
N SER A 309 57.67 0.05 4.60
CA SER A 309 56.34 -0.06 3.98
C SER A 309 55.77 -1.47 4.11
N GLU A 310 56.57 -2.53 3.94
CA GLU A 310 56.12 -3.91 4.14
C GLU A 310 55.72 -4.19 5.60
N ASN A 311 56.46 -3.64 6.57
CA ASN A 311 56.06 -3.71 7.98
C ASN A 311 54.82 -2.87 8.29
N LEU A 312 54.63 -1.70 7.65
CA LEU A 312 53.39 -0.94 7.73
C LEU A 312 52.22 -1.72 7.10
N THR A 313 52.40 -2.36 5.94
CA THR A 313 51.37 -3.21 5.31
C THR A 313 51.04 -4.42 6.17
N ARG A 314 52.02 -5.05 6.83
CA ARG A 314 51.77 -6.10 7.83
C ARG A 314 51.04 -5.56 9.05
N MET A 315 51.40 -4.39 9.55
CA MET A 315 50.75 -3.78 10.72
C MET A 315 49.32 -3.36 10.40
N TYR A 316 49.06 -2.77 9.22
CA TYR A 316 47.71 -2.52 8.72
C TYR A 316 46.95 -3.83 8.51
N GLY A 317 47.55 -4.86 7.91
CA GLY A 317 46.95 -6.18 7.76
C GLY A 317 46.63 -6.86 9.10
N SER A 318 47.44 -6.64 10.14
CA SER A 318 47.14 -7.08 11.51
C SER A 318 46.05 -6.23 12.19
N VAL A 319 45.99 -4.92 11.95
CA VAL A 319 44.90 -4.06 12.45
C VAL A 319 43.60 -4.32 11.69
N GLU A 320 43.66 -4.70 10.43
CA GLU A 320 42.51 -5.06 9.57
C GLU A 320 42.03 -6.48 9.86
N THR A 321 42.92 -7.45 10.10
CA THR A 321 42.50 -8.77 10.59
C THR A 321 42.04 -8.72 12.05
N PHE A 322 42.63 -7.89 12.91
CA PHE A 322 42.10 -7.65 14.26
C PHE A 322 40.78 -6.89 14.23
N GLY A 323 40.61 -5.92 13.32
CA GLY A 323 39.37 -5.18 13.10
C GLY A 323 38.26 -6.02 12.48
N ASN A 324 38.59 -6.94 11.57
CA ASN A 324 37.66 -7.92 11.02
C ASN A 324 37.34 -9.03 12.04
N ALA A 325 38.30 -9.44 12.87
CA ALA A 325 38.04 -10.33 14.01
C ALA A 325 37.21 -9.63 15.11
N LEU A 326 37.39 -8.31 15.32
CA LEU A 326 36.52 -7.50 16.16
C LEU A 326 35.12 -7.39 15.56
N LYS A 327 34.98 -7.05 14.27
CA LYS A 327 33.68 -7.02 13.59
C LYS A 327 33.02 -8.40 13.52
N GLN A 328 33.77 -9.49 13.41
CA GLN A 328 33.23 -10.84 13.49
C GLN A 328 32.82 -11.17 14.93
N ALA A 329 33.68 -10.95 15.93
CA ALA A 329 33.35 -11.18 17.33
C ALA A 329 32.19 -10.29 17.80
N GLU A 330 32.08 -9.07 17.27
CA GLU A 330 30.99 -8.13 17.44
C GLU A 330 29.74 -8.61 16.70
N THR A 331 29.82 -9.09 15.45
CA THR A 331 28.66 -9.67 14.74
C THR A 331 28.16 -10.93 15.45
N GLU A 332 29.07 -11.81 15.90
CA GLU A 332 28.72 -12.97 16.72
C GLU A 332 28.28 -12.58 18.14
N HIS A 333 28.69 -11.42 18.67
CA HIS A 333 28.23 -10.93 19.98
C HIS A 333 26.88 -10.24 19.84
N GLN A 334 26.63 -9.48 18.78
CA GLN A 334 25.35 -8.91 18.40
C GLN A 334 24.37 -10.03 18.01
N GLN A 335 24.81 -11.11 17.35
CA GLN A 335 24.00 -12.32 17.15
C GLN A 335 23.79 -13.06 18.47
N ARG A 336 24.80 -13.30 19.31
CA ARG A 336 24.59 -13.90 20.63
C ARG A 336 23.72 -13.03 21.54
N VAL A 337 23.76 -11.70 21.43
CA VAL A 337 22.90 -10.75 22.15
C VAL A 337 21.54 -10.63 21.48
N ALA A 338 21.39 -10.82 20.17
CA ALA A 338 20.09 -10.87 19.50
C ALA A 338 19.39 -12.23 19.69
N ASP A 339 20.13 -13.32 19.83
CA ASP A 339 19.64 -14.67 20.12
C ASP A 339 19.43 -14.89 21.62
N THR A 340 20.24 -14.24 22.47
CA THR A 340 19.99 -14.17 23.91
C THR A 340 18.87 -13.18 24.19
N SER A 341 18.82 -12.00 23.56
CA SER A 341 17.64 -11.12 23.65
C SER A 341 16.43 -11.74 22.98
N LYS A 342 16.52 -12.52 21.90
CA LYS A 342 15.36 -13.29 21.41
C LYS A 342 14.95 -14.36 22.40
N ARG A 343 15.88 -15.06 23.05
CA ARG A 343 15.54 -16.01 24.12
C ARG A 343 15.08 -15.33 25.41
N HIS A 344 15.53 -14.13 25.74
CA HIS A 344 15.08 -13.39 26.92
C HIS A 344 13.81 -12.59 26.63
N GLN A 345 13.56 -12.19 25.37
CA GLN A 345 12.30 -11.66 24.87
C GLN A 345 11.30 -12.78 24.80
N GLN A 346 11.65 -13.96 24.30
CA GLN A 346 10.77 -15.13 24.28
C GLN A 346 10.58 -15.73 25.68
N GLU A 347 11.59 -15.78 26.55
CA GLU A 347 11.42 -16.11 27.97
C GLU A 347 10.64 -15.00 28.69
N GLN A 348 10.78 -13.72 28.33
CA GLN A 348 9.93 -12.65 28.89
C GLN A 348 8.53 -12.67 28.31
N ASP A 349 8.32 -13.09 27.08
CA ASP A 349 7.01 -13.21 26.43
C ASP A 349 6.32 -14.50 26.87
N ASP A 350 7.06 -15.58 27.14
CA ASP A 350 6.58 -16.82 27.77
C ASP A 350 6.35 -16.62 29.27
N LEU A 351 7.23 -15.88 29.98
CA LEU A 351 7.00 -15.46 31.37
C LEU A 351 5.98 -14.34 31.47
N GLN A 352 5.69 -13.55 30.44
CA GLN A 352 4.64 -12.53 30.44
C GLN A 352 3.34 -13.08 29.89
N HIS A 353 3.35 -14.10 29.03
CA HIS A 353 2.17 -14.89 28.69
C HIS A 353 1.80 -15.74 29.90
N SER A 354 2.75 -16.46 30.52
CA SER A 354 2.52 -17.20 31.77
C SER A 354 2.20 -16.28 32.95
N ARG A 355 2.88 -15.13 33.13
CA ARG A 355 2.52 -14.16 34.18
C ARG A 355 1.20 -13.51 33.86
N ASN A 356 0.86 -13.15 32.63
CA ASN A 356 -0.48 -12.61 32.33
C ASN A 356 -1.53 -13.71 32.52
N GLU A 357 -1.37 -14.91 31.99
CA GLU A 357 -2.28 -16.05 32.23
C GLU A 357 -2.46 -16.33 33.74
N HIS A 358 -1.40 -16.29 34.54
CA HIS A 358 -1.48 -16.38 36.01
C HIS A 358 -2.03 -15.11 36.67
N PHE A 359 -1.79 -13.91 36.13
CA PHE A 359 -2.26 -12.62 36.64
C PHE A 359 -3.70 -12.34 36.24
N ASP A 360 -4.21 -12.95 35.17
CA ASP A 360 -5.59 -12.92 34.72
C ASP A 360 -6.37 -13.92 35.56
N LYS A 361 -5.86 -15.15 35.76
CA LYS A 361 -6.38 -16.08 36.78
C LYS A 361 -6.33 -15.51 38.20
N LEU A 362 -5.27 -14.79 38.58
CA LEU A 362 -5.16 -14.12 39.89
C LEU A 362 -5.97 -12.82 39.96
N SER A 363 -6.22 -12.12 38.86
CA SER A 363 -6.97 -10.86 38.86
C SER A 363 -8.47 -11.09 38.74
N GLU A 364 -8.92 -12.13 38.03
CA GLU A 364 -10.28 -12.67 38.13
C GLU A 364 -10.53 -13.17 39.56
N ALA A 365 -9.64 -14.02 40.10
CA ALA A 365 -9.74 -14.47 41.49
C ALA A 365 -9.67 -13.31 42.51
N ALA A 366 -8.85 -12.26 42.28
CA ALA A 366 -8.78 -11.07 43.14
C ALA A 366 -10.03 -10.19 42.98
N ALA A 367 -10.52 -9.98 41.77
CA ALA A 367 -11.73 -9.19 41.51
C ALA A 367 -12.99 -9.85 42.10
N LEU A 368 -13.04 -11.19 42.08
CA LEU A 368 -14.09 -11.97 42.72
C LEU A 368 -13.90 -12.09 44.24
N SER A 369 -12.70 -11.92 44.80
CA SER A 369 -12.48 -12.08 46.26
C SER A 369 -12.37 -10.77 47.03
N LEU A 370 -11.98 -9.66 46.40
CA LEU A 370 -11.65 -8.40 47.08
C LEU A 370 -12.88 -7.51 47.38
N PRO A 371 -13.00 -6.98 48.60
CA PRO A 371 -14.02 -6.00 48.96
C PRO A 371 -13.83 -4.69 48.21
N TRP A 372 -14.91 -3.91 48.09
CA TRP A 372 -14.93 -2.63 47.36
C TRP A 372 -13.99 -1.55 47.91
N TYR A 373 -13.58 -1.61 49.18
CA TYR A 373 -12.61 -0.69 49.77
C TYR A 373 -11.14 -0.98 49.37
N SER A 374 -10.88 -2.06 48.62
CA SER A 374 -9.54 -2.35 48.11
C SER A 374 -9.09 -1.29 47.10
N PRO A 375 -7.85 -0.75 47.19
CA PRO A 375 -7.34 0.24 46.24
C PRO A 375 -7.24 -0.30 44.80
N TYR A 376 -7.24 -1.63 44.63
CA TYR A 376 -7.31 -2.34 43.36
C TYR A 376 -8.40 -1.79 42.41
N TRP A 377 -9.58 -1.44 42.94
CA TRP A 377 -10.71 -0.94 42.15
C TRP A 377 -10.48 0.43 41.52
N LYS A 378 -9.44 1.18 41.92
CA LYS A 378 -9.07 2.49 41.37
C LYS A 378 -8.20 2.40 40.10
N SER A 379 -7.80 1.20 39.70
CA SER A 379 -7.09 0.91 38.44
C SER A 379 -7.64 -0.30 37.69
N TYR A 380 -8.72 -0.91 38.18
CA TYR A 380 -9.34 -2.09 37.58
C TYR A 380 -10.09 -1.74 36.28
N LYS A 381 -10.00 -2.63 35.29
CA LYS A 381 -10.76 -2.56 34.04
C LYS A 381 -11.62 -3.82 33.90
N PRO A 382 -12.93 -3.70 33.60
CA PRO A 382 -13.76 -4.86 33.31
C PRO A 382 -13.18 -5.69 32.14
N PRO A 383 -13.13 -7.03 32.24
CA PRO A 383 -12.54 -7.88 31.21
C PRO A 383 -13.34 -7.83 29.89
N ARG A 384 -12.68 -8.03 28.75
CA ARG A 384 -13.36 -8.26 27.47
C ARG A 384 -13.61 -9.75 27.26
N ARG A 385 -14.61 -10.10 26.46
CA ARG A 385 -14.93 -11.51 26.15
C ARG A 385 -13.76 -12.27 25.49
N ASN A 386 -12.96 -11.59 24.68
CA ASN A 386 -11.81 -12.20 23.99
C ASN A 386 -10.60 -12.41 24.91
N ASP A 387 -10.58 -11.74 26.07
CA ASP A 387 -9.48 -11.78 27.04
C ASP A 387 -9.78 -12.77 28.20
N ALA A 388 -10.97 -13.37 28.24
CA ALA A 388 -11.46 -14.19 29.35
C ALA A 388 -11.86 -15.59 28.90
N ASN A 389 -11.25 -16.63 29.51
CA ASN A 389 -11.49 -18.03 29.17
C ASN A 389 -12.90 -18.54 29.55
N SER A 390 -13.58 -17.87 30.48
CA SER A 390 -14.90 -18.24 31.00
C SER A 390 -15.64 -17.02 31.55
N VAL A 391 -16.87 -17.22 32.01
CA VAL A 391 -17.63 -16.23 32.80
C VAL A 391 -17.65 -16.67 34.26
N PRO A 392 -17.53 -15.78 35.26
CA PRO A 392 -17.51 -16.17 36.66
C PRO A 392 -18.75 -16.95 37.10
N HIS A 393 -18.53 -18.15 37.64
CA HIS A 393 -19.57 -18.99 38.24
C HIS A 393 -20.01 -18.52 39.63
N LEU A 394 -19.17 -17.73 40.31
CA LEU A 394 -19.38 -17.24 41.68
C LEU A 394 -19.43 -15.71 41.71
N VAL A 395 -20.14 -15.15 42.69
CA VAL A 395 -20.23 -13.70 42.95
C VAL A 395 -19.96 -13.44 44.44
N ARG A 396 -19.10 -12.47 44.78
CA ARG A 396 -18.91 -12.06 46.18
C ARG A 396 -20.11 -11.27 46.69
N VAL A 397 -20.57 -11.63 47.89
CA VAL A 397 -21.65 -10.93 48.62
C VAL A 397 -21.17 -10.24 49.90
N GLY A 398 -19.96 -10.55 50.38
CA GLY A 398 -19.44 -10.06 51.65
C GLY A 398 -18.25 -10.89 52.16
N ASP A 399 -18.01 -10.88 53.47
CA ASP A 399 -17.03 -11.75 54.14
C ASP A 399 -17.43 -12.18 55.57
N VAL A 400 -16.75 -13.22 56.06
CA VAL A 400 -16.81 -13.72 57.45
C VAL A 400 -15.39 -13.70 58.00
N ASP A 401 -15.13 -12.91 59.03
CA ASP A 401 -13.79 -12.71 59.61
C ASP A 401 -12.69 -12.38 58.56
N GLY A 402 -13.06 -11.66 57.49
CA GLY A 402 -12.18 -11.34 56.36
C GLY A 402 -12.08 -12.43 55.27
N ILE A 403 -12.72 -13.58 55.44
CA ILE A 403 -12.80 -14.65 54.43
C ILE A 403 -13.94 -14.36 53.45
N PRO A 404 -13.67 -14.16 52.12
CA PRO A 404 -14.69 -13.82 51.14
C PRO A 404 -15.84 -14.83 51.10
N GLN A 405 -17.08 -14.34 51.22
CA GLN A 405 -18.27 -15.13 50.95
C GLN A 405 -18.59 -15.05 49.46
N LEU A 406 -18.32 -16.15 48.76
CA LEU A 406 -18.58 -16.32 47.34
C LEU A 406 -19.83 -17.19 47.16
N MET A 407 -20.78 -16.69 46.39
CA MET A 407 -22.08 -17.31 46.18
C MET A 407 -22.22 -17.79 44.72
N PRO A 408 -22.55 -19.07 44.47
CA PRO A 408 -22.81 -19.55 43.11
C PRO A 408 -23.98 -18.84 42.42
N LEU A 409 -23.83 -18.65 41.12
CA LEU A 409 -24.85 -18.07 40.23
C LEU A 409 -24.86 -18.83 38.89
N VAL A 410 -23.92 -18.53 38.00
CA VAL A 410 -23.85 -19.15 36.66
C VAL A 410 -23.53 -20.64 36.77
N GLY A 411 -24.29 -21.48 36.08
CA GLY A 411 -24.19 -22.93 36.14
C GLY A 411 -24.71 -23.55 37.44
N SER A 412 -25.47 -22.83 38.27
CA SER A 412 -25.95 -23.35 39.57
C SER A 412 -27.40 -22.99 39.90
N GLY A 413 -27.79 -21.71 39.89
CA GLY A 413 -29.10 -21.33 40.43
C GLY A 413 -29.37 -19.84 40.45
N HIS A 414 -30.51 -19.48 41.02
CA HIS A 414 -30.95 -18.10 41.21
C HIS A 414 -30.49 -17.55 42.58
N LEU A 415 -30.53 -16.23 42.78
CA LEU A 415 -30.15 -15.58 44.04
C LEU A 415 -31.27 -14.66 44.53
N ILE A 416 -31.77 -14.91 45.75
CA ILE A 416 -32.90 -14.17 46.33
C ILE A 416 -32.49 -13.61 47.69
N ILE A 417 -32.68 -12.31 47.89
CA ILE A 417 -32.47 -11.62 49.17
C ILE A 417 -33.85 -11.39 49.78
N ARG A 418 -34.14 -12.11 50.87
CA ARG A 418 -35.40 -12.03 51.60
C ARG A 418 -35.27 -11.03 52.75
N SER A 419 -36.19 -10.08 52.84
CA SER A 419 -36.19 -9.09 53.92
C SER A 419 -37.59 -8.68 54.36
N ASN A 420 -37.66 -7.96 55.48
CA ASN A 420 -38.87 -7.28 55.96
C ASN A 420 -38.69 -5.76 55.90
N ARG A 421 -39.77 -5.02 56.16
CA ARG A 421 -39.85 -3.55 56.12
C ARG A 421 -38.76 -2.82 56.92
N ASN A 422 -38.22 -3.42 57.99
CA ASN A 422 -37.16 -2.80 58.80
C ASN A 422 -35.74 -3.06 58.23
N THR A 423 -35.58 -4.12 57.43
CA THR A 423 -34.30 -4.57 56.84
C THR A 423 -34.17 -4.26 55.36
N LYS A 424 -35.28 -3.96 54.68
CA LYS A 424 -35.40 -3.63 53.25
C LYS A 424 -34.31 -2.74 52.67
N ALA A 425 -33.96 -1.63 53.35
CA ALA A 425 -32.91 -0.73 52.86
C ALA A 425 -31.53 -1.41 52.81
N ALA A 426 -31.22 -2.28 53.77
CA ALA A 426 -29.96 -3.04 53.80
C ALA A 426 -29.95 -4.15 52.73
N ALA A 427 -31.10 -4.81 52.50
CA ALA A 427 -31.28 -5.78 51.42
C ALA A 427 -31.13 -5.16 50.02
N GLN A 428 -31.69 -3.96 49.80
CA GLN A 428 -31.53 -3.19 48.56
C GLN A 428 -30.07 -2.77 48.32
N LEU A 429 -29.34 -2.36 49.36
CA LEU A 429 -27.91 -2.03 49.25
C LEU A 429 -27.07 -3.26 48.88
N LEU A 430 -27.37 -4.43 49.45
CA LEU A 430 -26.71 -5.69 49.06
C LEU A 430 -27.07 -6.09 47.61
N LEU A 431 -28.35 -5.97 47.20
CA LEU A 431 -28.78 -6.20 45.82
C LEU A 431 -27.99 -5.33 44.83
N GLN A 432 -27.89 -4.03 45.11
CA GLN A 432 -27.13 -3.09 44.29
C GLN A 432 -25.63 -3.42 44.30
N SER A 433 -25.07 -3.83 45.43
CA SER A 433 -23.65 -4.26 45.53
C SER A 433 -23.38 -5.48 44.65
N ILE A 434 -24.23 -6.50 44.72
CA ILE A 434 -24.15 -7.75 43.94
C ILE A 434 -24.33 -7.49 42.44
N VAL A 435 -25.33 -6.70 42.03
CA VAL A 435 -25.51 -6.37 40.61
C VAL A 435 -24.31 -5.55 40.10
N THR A 436 -23.80 -4.59 40.88
CA THR A 436 -22.58 -3.84 40.52
C THR A 436 -21.35 -4.74 40.43
N ARG A 437 -21.26 -5.76 41.29
CA ARG A 437 -20.19 -6.78 41.27
C ARG A 437 -20.22 -7.54 39.95
N ILE A 438 -21.39 -8.05 39.56
CA ILE A 438 -21.59 -8.80 38.30
C ILE A 438 -21.28 -7.91 37.10
N LEU A 439 -21.83 -6.69 37.03
CA LEU A 439 -21.61 -5.74 35.91
C LEU A 439 -20.13 -5.41 35.65
N VAL A 440 -19.27 -5.55 36.67
CA VAL A 440 -17.85 -5.14 36.64
C VAL A 440 -16.90 -6.33 36.55
N THR A 441 -17.27 -7.50 37.09
CA THR A 441 -16.43 -8.72 37.08
C THR A 441 -16.71 -9.64 35.90
N PHE A 442 -17.91 -9.61 35.30
CA PHE A 442 -18.23 -10.46 34.16
C PHE A 442 -17.71 -9.82 32.86
N PRO A 443 -17.20 -10.62 31.89
CA PRO A 443 -16.67 -10.08 30.64
C PRO A 443 -17.71 -9.31 29.83
N VAL A 444 -17.31 -8.16 29.26
CA VAL A 444 -18.18 -7.30 28.44
C VAL A 444 -18.71 -8.09 27.23
N PHE A 445 -20.00 -7.92 26.93
CA PHE A 445 -20.78 -8.69 25.95
C PHE A 445 -20.95 -10.20 26.25
N SER A 446 -20.47 -10.72 27.38
CA SER A 446 -20.79 -12.10 27.80
C SER A 446 -22.18 -12.22 28.45
N PHE A 447 -22.71 -11.13 28.99
CA PHE A 447 -24.01 -11.08 29.65
C PHE A 447 -24.83 -9.85 29.24
N LYS A 448 -26.12 -9.86 29.56
CA LYS A 448 -27.05 -8.72 29.51
C LYS A 448 -27.94 -8.69 30.75
N ALA A 449 -27.93 -7.61 31.50
CA ALA A 449 -28.86 -7.35 32.59
C ALA A 449 -30.19 -6.75 32.09
N ILE A 450 -31.27 -7.09 32.78
CA ILE A 450 -32.61 -6.52 32.66
C ILE A 450 -32.98 -6.05 34.06
N LEU A 451 -33.09 -4.74 34.22
CA LEU A 451 -33.21 -4.10 35.53
C LEU A 451 -34.67 -3.70 35.78
N VAL A 452 -35.28 -4.21 36.85
CA VAL A 452 -36.68 -3.95 37.22
C VAL A 452 -36.73 -3.27 38.59
N ASP A 453 -37.24 -2.05 38.66
CA ASP A 453 -37.38 -1.25 39.89
C ASP A 453 -38.78 -0.61 39.98
N PRO A 454 -39.78 -1.33 40.52
CA PRO A 454 -41.19 -0.94 40.45
C PRO A 454 -41.57 0.23 41.36
N LEU A 455 -40.78 0.47 42.42
CA LEU A 455 -41.00 1.49 43.45
C LEU A 455 -39.92 2.57 43.50
N GLY A 456 -38.64 2.19 43.34
CA GLY A 456 -37.49 3.10 43.43
C GLY A 456 -37.25 3.92 42.16
N LEU A 457 -37.98 3.67 41.06
CA LEU A 457 -37.87 4.39 39.78
C LEU A 457 -36.43 4.42 39.21
N GLY A 458 -35.67 3.36 39.45
CA GLY A 458 -34.27 3.21 39.01
C GLY A 458 -33.24 3.78 40.00
N SER A 459 -33.64 4.24 41.19
CA SER A 459 -32.69 4.64 42.23
C SER A 459 -31.90 3.45 42.80
N THR A 460 -32.47 2.24 42.76
CA THR A 460 -31.77 0.99 43.15
C THR A 460 -30.64 0.62 42.18
N PHE A 461 -30.73 1.08 40.92
CA PHE A 461 -29.82 0.70 39.84
C PHE A 461 -29.27 1.94 39.09
N PRO A 462 -28.42 2.77 39.72
CA PRO A 462 -28.01 4.08 39.22
C PRO A 462 -26.94 4.05 38.10
N TYR A 463 -26.99 3.06 37.20
CA TYR A 463 -25.98 2.74 36.19
C TYR A 463 -25.98 3.66 34.95
N LYS A 464 -26.17 4.97 35.16
CA LYS A 464 -26.22 5.96 34.06
C LYS A 464 -24.88 6.03 33.33
N GLY A 465 -24.91 5.92 32.01
CA GLY A 465 -23.72 5.94 31.15
C GLY A 465 -23.18 4.56 30.77
N VAL A 466 -23.65 3.48 31.42
CA VAL A 466 -23.47 2.11 30.93
C VAL A 466 -24.32 1.91 29.67
N SER A 467 -23.83 1.13 28.72
CA SER A 467 -24.51 0.94 27.43
C SER A 467 -25.79 0.10 27.54
N ASP A 468 -26.80 0.49 26.75
CA ASP A 468 -28.04 -0.25 26.49
C ASP A 468 -27.80 -1.72 26.08
N ARG A 469 -26.63 -2.03 25.50
CA ARG A 469 -26.22 -3.40 25.15
C ARG A 469 -26.01 -4.28 26.38
N ILE A 470 -25.64 -3.70 27.52
CA ILE A 470 -25.40 -4.38 28.79
C ILE A 470 -26.64 -4.35 29.67
N ILE A 471 -27.30 -3.19 29.85
CA ILE A 471 -28.36 -3.01 30.86
C ILE A 471 -29.78 -2.77 30.30
N GLY A 472 -29.93 -2.75 28.97
CA GLY A 472 -31.16 -2.29 28.32
C GLY A 472 -31.27 -0.75 28.27
N ALA A 473 -32.21 -0.22 27.49
CA ALA A 473 -32.37 1.22 27.28
C ALA A 473 -32.93 1.99 28.49
N SER A 474 -33.43 1.27 29.51
CA SER A 474 -34.10 1.83 30.69
C SER A 474 -34.17 0.80 31.82
N VAL A 475 -34.14 1.26 33.08
CA VAL A 475 -34.66 0.46 34.20
C VAL A 475 -36.18 0.45 34.09
N TYR A 476 -36.80 -0.72 34.16
CA TYR A 476 -38.24 -0.91 33.96
C TYR A 476 -39.00 -0.76 35.27
N SER A 477 -39.92 0.22 35.32
CA SER A 477 -40.76 0.49 36.50
C SER A 477 -42.25 0.28 36.27
N GLU A 478 -42.73 0.20 35.04
CA GLU A 478 -44.17 0.06 34.72
C GLU A 478 -44.54 -1.37 34.32
N SER A 479 -45.68 -1.86 34.82
CA SER A 479 -46.09 -3.28 34.68
C SER A 479 -46.19 -3.74 33.22
N ALA A 480 -46.55 -2.86 32.29
CA ALA A 480 -46.62 -3.20 30.86
C ALA A 480 -45.23 -3.54 30.28
N ASP A 481 -44.20 -2.76 30.63
CA ASP A 481 -42.83 -2.99 30.16
C ASP A 481 -42.20 -4.21 30.85
N ILE A 482 -42.47 -4.36 32.15
CA ILE A 482 -42.06 -5.54 32.96
C ILE A 482 -42.62 -6.83 32.33
N ARG A 483 -43.93 -6.85 31.99
CA ARG A 483 -44.56 -7.96 31.25
C ARG A 483 -43.84 -8.26 29.94
N GLN A 484 -43.51 -7.22 29.17
CA GLN A 484 -42.85 -7.39 27.88
C GLN A 484 -41.45 -8.01 28.03
N GLN A 485 -40.64 -7.57 29.00
CA GLN A 485 -39.30 -8.15 29.20
C GLN A 485 -39.36 -9.60 29.69
N ILE A 486 -40.25 -9.91 30.64
CA ILE A 486 -40.43 -11.28 31.15
C ILE A 486 -40.95 -12.21 30.04
N LYS A 487 -41.84 -11.72 29.17
CA LYS A 487 -42.24 -12.46 27.97
C LYS A 487 -41.05 -12.69 27.03
N LEU A 488 -40.24 -11.68 26.72
CA LEU A 488 -39.08 -11.83 25.84
C LEU A 488 -38.05 -12.85 26.38
N LEU A 489 -37.91 -12.96 27.70
CA LEU A 489 -37.13 -14.02 28.34
C LEU A 489 -37.77 -15.40 28.13
N THR A 490 -39.09 -15.54 28.30
CA THR A 490 -39.82 -16.80 28.14
C THR A 490 -39.87 -17.28 26.66
N ASP A 491 -40.03 -16.35 25.72
CA ASP A 491 -39.91 -16.59 24.28
C ASP A 491 -38.47 -17.04 23.94
N HIS A 492 -37.45 -16.49 24.60
CA HIS A 492 -36.05 -16.89 24.42
C HIS A 492 -35.72 -18.29 25.02
N ILE A 493 -36.27 -18.66 26.19
CA ILE A 493 -36.17 -20.05 26.71
C ILE A 493 -36.65 -21.03 25.65
N SER A 494 -37.81 -20.74 25.06
CA SER A 494 -38.43 -21.58 24.01
C SER A 494 -37.54 -21.67 22.77
N THR A 495 -36.94 -20.56 22.35
CA THR A 495 -36.02 -20.51 21.20
C THR A 495 -34.76 -21.33 21.45
N MET A 496 -34.08 -21.17 22.60
CA MET A 496 -32.84 -21.89 22.91
C MET A 496 -33.07 -23.41 22.95
N LEU A 497 -34.12 -23.85 23.65
CA LEU A 497 -34.45 -25.27 23.77
C LEU A 497 -34.86 -25.91 22.43
N GLN A 498 -35.57 -25.19 21.56
CA GLN A 498 -36.08 -25.75 20.29
C GLN A 498 -35.12 -25.63 19.10
N GLN A 499 -34.31 -24.57 19.04
CA GLN A 499 -33.52 -24.23 17.84
C GLN A 499 -32.00 -24.34 18.06
N ASN A 500 -31.49 -24.00 19.25
CA ASN A 500 -30.04 -23.88 19.48
C ASN A 500 -29.42 -25.07 20.23
N PHE A 501 -30.17 -25.74 21.10
CA PHE A 501 -29.71 -26.93 21.82
C PHE A 501 -30.08 -28.25 21.13
N GLY A 502 -31.33 -28.37 20.64
CA GLY A 502 -31.77 -29.51 19.83
C GLY A 502 -31.66 -30.86 20.56
N ARG A 503 -30.61 -31.63 20.23
CA ARG A 503 -30.20 -32.85 20.97
C ARG A 503 -28.72 -32.84 21.36
N ASP A 504 -28.02 -31.75 21.08
CA ASP A 504 -26.56 -31.72 20.97
C ASP A 504 -25.87 -31.00 22.14
N PHE A 505 -26.65 -30.30 22.98
CA PHE A 505 -26.19 -29.60 24.18
C PHE A 505 -27.27 -29.66 25.28
N GLU A 506 -26.87 -29.88 26.54
CA GLU A 506 -27.78 -29.90 27.69
C GLU A 506 -27.96 -28.53 28.36
N SER A 507 -27.01 -27.60 28.23
CA SER A 507 -27.13 -26.22 28.73
C SER A 507 -26.41 -25.16 27.88
N ILE A 508 -26.67 -23.88 28.18
CA ILE A 508 -25.99 -22.77 27.51
C ILE A 508 -24.47 -22.77 27.77
N GLU A 509 -24.02 -23.25 28.94
CA GLU A 509 -22.60 -23.30 29.30
C GLU A 509 -21.88 -24.29 28.37
N GLU A 510 -22.46 -25.47 28.13
CA GLU A 510 -21.94 -26.47 27.19
C GLU A 510 -21.98 -25.96 25.74
N TYR A 511 -23.09 -25.35 25.33
CA TYR A 511 -23.22 -24.69 24.01
C TYR A 511 -22.13 -23.62 23.82
N ASN A 512 -21.92 -22.77 24.84
CA ASN A 512 -20.95 -21.67 24.80
C ASN A 512 -19.49 -22.16 24.81
N GLN A 513 -19.19 -23.27 25.49
CA GLN A 513 -17.86 -23.92 25.43
C GLN A 513 -17.54 -24.46 24.03
N HIS A 514 -18.56 -24.90 23.28
CA HIS A 514 -18.40 -25.41 21.91
C HIS A 514 -18.56 -24.33 20.81
N ALA A 515 -19.03 -23.13 21.16
CA ALA A 515 -19.18 -22.01 20.23
C ALA A 515 -17.85 -21.28 20.03
N THR A 516 -17.11 -21.61 18.97
CA THR A 516 -15.76 -21.04 18.72
C THR A 516 -15.74 -19.58 18.25
N ASP A 517 -16.90 -18.99 17.93
CA ASP A 517 -17.03 -17.65 17.34
C ASP A 517 -18.26 -16.89 17.86
N VAL A 518 -19.46 -17.47 17.74
CA VAL A 518 -20.73 -16.78 18.00
C VAL A 518 -21.34 -17.29 19.29
N VAL A 519 -20.71 -16.92 20.40
CA VAL A 519 -21.10 -17.31 21.76
C VAL A 519 -22.36 -16.53 22.18
N GLU A 520 -23.32 -17.17 22.84
CA GLU A 520 -24.56 -16.51 23.27
C GLU A 520 -24.34 -15.78 24.60
N ALA A 521 -25.15 -14.75 24.88
CA ALA A 521 -25.05 -13.95 26.10
C ALA A 521 -25.93 -14.50 27.24
N TYR A 522 -25.35 -14.61 28.44
CA TYR A 522 -26.11 -14.84 29.67
C TYR A 522 -27.08 -13.67 29.92
N ARG A 523 -28.23 -13.93 30.54
CA ARG A 523 -29.27 -12.93 30.80
C ARG A 523 -29.53 -12.83 32.29
N LEU A 524 -29.44 -11.64 32.87
CA LEU A 524 -29.56 -11.42 34.30
C LEU A 524 -30.81 -10.58 34.58
N LEU A 525 -31.87 -11.19 35.09
CA LEU A 525 -33.07 -10.49 35.52
C LEU A 525 -32.88 -9.99 36.96
N CYS A 526 -32.61 -8.70 37.11
CA CYS A 526 -32.43 -8.05 38.41
C CYS A 526 -33.75 -7.41 38.84
N VAL A 527 -34.33 -7.83 39.96
CA VAL A 527 -35.64 -7.33 40.42
C VAL A 527 -35.53 -6.74 41.82
N ALA A 528 -35.76 -5.44 41.94
CA ALA A 528 -36.00 -4.80 43.23
C ALA A 528 -37.48 -4.91 43.62
N ASP A 529 -37.74 -4.97 44.92
CA ASP A 529 -39.07 -4.79 45.55
C ASP A 529 -40.20 -5.70 45.02
N PHE A 530 -39.84 -6.91 44.62
CA PHE A 530 -40.79 -7.96 44.30
C PHE A 530 -41.58 -8.36 45.56
N PRO A 531 -42.89 -8.65 45.48
CA PRO A 531 -43.73 -8.83 44.28
C PRO A 531 -44.40 -7.56 43.71
N THR A 532 -43.99 -6.35 44.12
CA THR A 532 -44.71 -5.11 43.75
C THR A 532 -44.79 -4.90 42.23
N LYS A 533 -45.99 -4.58 41.71
CA LYS A 533 -46.32 -4.39 40.28
C LYS A 533 -46.29 -5.66 39.40
N PHE A 534 -46.11 -6.86 39.95
CA PHE A 534 -46.25 -8.14 39.22
C PHE A 534 -47.68 -8.70 39.35
N ASP A 535 -48.25 -9.19 38.24
CA ASP A 535 -49.52 -9.94 38.20
C ASP A 535 -49.31 -11.45 38.05
N ARG A 536 -50.42 -12.21 38.07
CA ARG A 536 -50.40 -13.68 38.01
C ARG A 536 -49.79 -14.24 36.72
N GLN A 537 -49.85 -13.52 35.59
CA GLN A 537 -49.20 -13.91 34.35
C GLN A 537 -47.68 -13.71 34.43
N GLU A 538 -47.21 -12.58 34.98
CA GLU A 538 -45.77 -12.37 35.21
C GLU A 538 -45.21 -13.38 36.22
N LEU A 539 -45.94 -13.68 37.30
CA LEU A 539 -45.52 -14.67 38.31
C LEU A 539 -45.41 -16.10 37.75
N ASN A 540 -46.38 -16.55 36.96
CA ASN A 540 -46.28 -17.84 36.26
C ASN A 540 -45.10 -17.89 35.27
N SER A 541 -44.74 -16.75 34.67
CA SER A 541 -43.61 -16.65 33.75
C SER A 541 -42.27 -16.64 34.50
N LEU A 542 -42.21 -15.99 35.67
CA LEU A 542 -41.07 -16.08 36.60
C LEU A 542 -40.85 -17.51 37.11
N LEU A 543 -41.91 -18.28 37.36
CA LEU A 543 -41.78 -19.71 37.70
C LEU A 543 -41.11 -20.49 36.55
N SER A 544 -41.52 -20.27 35.30
CA SER A 544 -40.86 -20.88 34.14
C SER A 544 -39.39 -20.43 33.96
N ILE A 545 -39.03 -19.23 34.45
CA ILE A 545 -37.64 -18.76 34.49
C ILE A 545 -36.87 -19.39 35.66
N ALA A 546 -37.52 -19.68 36.79
CA ALA A 546 -36.89 -20.39 37.91
C ALA A 546 -36.62 -21.88 37.58
N GLU A 547 -37.55 -22.56 36.91
CA GLU A 547 -37.42 -23.97 36.53
C GLU A 547 -36.44 -24.22 35.36
N ARG A 548 -36.33 -23.28 34.41
CA ARG A 548 -35.62 -23.51 33.12
C ARG A 548 -34.71 -22.37 32.67
N GLY A 549 -34.64 -21.28 33.43
CA GLY A 549 -33.82 -20.12 33.09
C GLY A 549 -32.35 -20.47 33.08
N THR A 550 -31.84 -21.10 34.15
CA THR A 550 -30.42 -21.47 34.29
C THR A 550 -29.91 -22.27 33.09
N GLN A 551 -30.62 -23.32 32.68
CA GLN A 551 -30.30 -24.15 31.51
C GLN A 551 -30.11 -23.34 30.22
N THR A 552 -30.87 -22.24 30.07
CA THR A 552 -30.83 -21.34 28.91
C THR A 552 -30.05 -20.04 29.17
N GLY A 553 -29.33 -19.96 30.29
CA GLY A 553 -28.48 -18.82 30.66
C GLY A 553 -29.20 -17.64 31.28
N ILE A 554 -30.47 -17.79 31.69
CA ILE A 554 -31.25 -16.76 32.35
C ILE A 554 -31.16 -16.95 33.86
N TYR A 555 -30.49 -16.02 34.52
CA TYR A 555 -30.27 -15.97 35.97
C TYR A 555 -31.14 -14.88 36.59
N LEU A 556 -31.57 -15.07 37.84
CA LEU A 556 -32.45 -14.16 38.58
C LEU A 556 -31.71 -13.68 39.83
N VAL A 557 -31.71 -12.37 40.05
CA VAL A 557 -31.13 -11.74 41.25
C VAL A 557 -32.18 -10.77 41.81
N MET A 558 -32.85 -11.16 42.89
CA MET A 558 -34.11 -10.54 43.33
C MET A 558 -34.10 -10.13 44.81
N HIS A 559 -34.65 -8.96 45.13
CA HIS A 559 -35.09 -8.60 46.48
C HIS A 559 -36.57 -8.98 46.66
N LEU A 560 -36.84 -9.85 47.63
CA LEU A 560 -38.16 -10.29 48.05
C LEU A 560 -38.57 -9.57 49.35
N ASP A 561 -39.60 -8.71 49.25
CA ASP A 561 -40.19 -7.97 50.36
C ASP A 561 -41.30 -8.80 51.01
N MET A 562 -41.05 -9.34 52.20
CA MET A 562 -41.96 -10.25 52.90
C MET A 562 -43.18 -9.55 53.52
N ASP A 563 -43.20 -8.22 53.59
CA ASP A 563 -44.34 -7.44 54.08
C ASP A 563 -45.28 -6.97 52.95
N ALA A 564 -45.06 -7.42 51.71
CA ALA A 564 -45.86 -7.07 50.53
C ALA A 564 -46.81 -8.21 50.10
N ASP A 565 -48.05 -7.87 49.77
CA ASP A 565 -49.10 -8.83 49.39
C ASP A 565 -48.76 -9.60 48.09
N LEU A 566 -48.57 -10.91 48.21
CA LEU A 566 -48.58 -11.84 47.07
C LEU A 566 -50.02 -12.05 46.54
N PRO A 567 -50.23 -12.22 45.23
CA PRO A 567 -51.53 -12.60 44.68
C PRO A 567 -52.05 -13.93 45.28
N ARG A 568 -53.36 -13.99 45.52
CA ARG A 568 -54.01 -15.16 46.14
C ARG A 568 -53.73 -16.44 45.35
N ASP A 569 -53.50 -17.50 46.10
CA ASP A 569 -53.25 -18.86 45.61
C ASP A 569 -51.99 -18.97 44.72
N PHE A 570 -50.99 -18.10 44.96
CA PHE A 570 -49.62 -18.25 44.44
C PHE A 570 -48.68 -18.74 45.55
N ASP A 571 -47.83 -19.72 45.22
CA ASP A 571 -46.80 -20.25 46.13
C ASP A 571 -45.41 -19.82 45.66
N MET A 572 -44.59 -19.36 46.60
CA MET A 572 -43.20 -18.96 46.36
C MET A 572 -42.22 -20.14 46.47
N GLN A 573 -42.56 -21.25 47.15
CA GLN A 573 -41.61 -22.34 47.38
C GLN A 573 -40.94 -22.85 46.09
N PRO A 574 -41.66 -23.10 44.98
CA PRO A 574 -41.02 -23.56 43.74
C PRO A 574 -40.00 -22.58 43.13
N ILE A 575 -40.07 -21.29 43.44
CA ILE A 575 -39.05 -20.29 43.04
C ILE A 575 -37.88 -20.28 44.03
N LEU A 576 -38.15 -20.47 45.33
CA LEU A 576 -37.13 -20.55 46.37
C LEU A 576 -36.31 -21.86 46.28
N ASP A 577 -36.93 -22.98 45.89
CA ASP A 577 -36.27 -24.29 45.71
C ASP A 577 -35.18 -24.28 44.62
N HIS A 578 -35.26 -23.35 43.65
CA HIS A 578 -34.28 -23.15 42.59
C HIS A 578 -33.29 -22.00 42.88
N ALA A 579 -33.34 -21.43 44.09
CA ALA A 579 -32.57 -20.25 44.48
C ALA A 579 -31.78 -20.44 45.77
N MET A 580 -30.61 -19.82 45.85
CA MET A 580 -29.97 -19.57 47.13
C MET A 580 -30.61 -18.34 47.78
N VAL A 581 -31.06 -18.50 49.02
CA VAL A 581 -31.74 -17.45 49.78
C VAL A 581 -30.79 -16.82 50.80
N ILE A 582 -30.66 -15.49 50.74
CA ILE A 582 -30.02 -14.65 51.74
C ILE A 582 -31.12 -14.07 52.62
N ASP A 583 -31.11 -14.39 53.91
CA ASP A 583 -32.02 -13.83 54.91
C ASP A 583 -31.42 -12.61 55.59
N VAL A 584 -32.20 -11.52 55.63
CA VAL A 584 -31.83 -10.27 56.29
C VAL A 584 -32.74 -10.03 57.51
N GLU A 585 -32.19 -10.17 58.71
CA GLU A 585 -32.89 -10.01 59.98
C GLU A 585 -32.46 -8.75 60.75
N ALA A 586 -33.33 -8.19 61.58
CA ALA A 586 -33.04 -6.99 62.37
C ALA A 586 -32.43 -7.36 63.73
N HIS A 587 -31.17 -7.02 63.96
CA HIS A 587 -30.45 -7.26 65.22
C HIS A 587 -30.12 -5.94 65.93
N GLY A 588 -31.11 -5.41 66.67
CA GLY A 588 -30.98 -4.14 67.39
C GLY A 588 -31.10 -2.93 66.44
N GLN A 589 -29.98 -2.26 66.13
CA GLN A 589 -29.92 -1.17 65.15
C GLN A 589 -29.25 -1.58 63.83
N GLU A 590 -28.71 -2.80 63.74
CA GLU A 590 -27.98 -3.30 62.58
C GLU A 590 -28.75 -4.47 61.93
N ALA A 591 -28.47 -4.74 60.66
CA ALA A 591 -29.06 -5.84 59.93
C ALA A 591 -28.07 -7.02 59.90
N SER A 592 -28.53 -8.19 60.33
CA SER A 592 -27.78 -9.45 60.23
C SER A 592 -28.11 -10.11 58.90
N PHE A 593 -27.10 -10.62 58.21
CA PHE A 593 -27.22 -11.30 56.92
C PHE A 593 -26.80 -12.75 57.08
N SER A 594 -27.63 -13.68 56.63
CA SER A 594 -27.34 -15.12 56.72
C SER A 594 -27.84 -15.89 55.51
N TYR A 595 -27.35 -17.11 55.33
CA TYR A 595 -27.81 -18.04 54.31
C TYR A 595 -27.74 -19.48 54.82
N HIS A 596 -28.46 -20.39 54.16
CA HIS A 596 -28.53 -21.80 54.53
C HIS A 596 -27.60 -22.67 53.68
N ILE A 597 -26.88 -23.59 54.33
CA ILE A 597 -26.15 -24.70 53.71
C ILE A 597 -26.70 -26.00 54.30
N GLY A 598 -27.77 -26.52 53.71
CA GLY A 598 -28.57 -27.58 54.33
C GLY A 598 -29.14 -27.12 55.67
N ASP A 599 -28.95 -27.94 56.71
CA ASP A 599 -29.42 -27.63 58.08
C ASP A 599 -28.59 -26.55 58.81
N GLN A 600 -27.50 -26.05 58.21
CA GLN A 600 -26.63 -25.05 58.84
C GLN A 600 -26.93 -23.63 58.35
N VAL A 601 -27.00 -22.67 59.28
CA VAL A 601 -27.14 -21.23 59.00
C VAL A 601 -25.77 -20.57 59.14
N GLN A 602 -25.32 -19.88 58.09
CA GLN A 602 -24.06 -19.12 58.07
C GLN A 602 -24.36 -17.62 58.02
N THR A 603 -23.99 -16.88 59.07
CA THR A 603 -24.04 -15.41 59.12
C THR A 603 -22.80 -14.80 58.46
N PHE A 604 -22.93 -13.62 57.83
CA PHE A 604 -21.82 -12.88 57.22
C PHE A 604 -21.99 -11.35 57.26
N THR A 605 -20.91 -10.62 56.99
CA THR A 605 -20.92 -9.16 56.81
C THR A 605 -21.06 -8.84 55.32
N PRO A 606 -22.08 -8.08 54.87
CA PRO A 606 -22.31 -7.80 53.46
C PRO A 606 -21.29 -6.82 52.86
N ASP A 607 -21.02 -6.94 51.55
CA ASP A 607 -20.20 -5.97 50.80
C ASP A 607 -20.95 -4.63 50.68
N ALA A 608 -20.49 -3.62 51.43
CA ALA A 608 -20.94 -2.24 51.29
C ALA A 608 -20.68 -1.69 49.88
N LEU A 609 -21.48 -0.72 49.42
CA LEU A 609 -21.30 -0.11 48.10
C LEU A 609 -19.91 0.54 47.93
N PRO A 610 -19.33 0.52 46.71
CA PRO A 610 -18.07 1.22 46.43
C PRO A 610 -18.17 2.73 46.66
N GLU A 611 -17.03 3.34 47.01
CA GLU A 611 -16.89 4.81 47.07
C GLU A 611 -17.36 5.44 45.75
N ARG A 612 -17.99 6.63 45.81
CA ARG A 612 -18.58 7.27 44.61
C ARG A 612 -17.60 7.43 43.46
N ASP A 613 -16.35 7.76 43.74
CA ASP A 613 -15.32 7.95 42.73
C ASP A 613 -14.91 6.61 42.09
N VAL A 614 -14.88 5.53 42.87
CA VAL A 614 -14.66 4.16 42.40
C VAL A 614 -15.83 3.69 41.54
N PHE A 615 -17.08 3.90 42.00
CA PHE A 615 -18.28 3.57 41.25
C PHE A 615 -18.31 4.26 39.88
N ASN A 616 -18.11 5.59 39.87
CA ASN A 616 -18.10 6.39 38.65
C ASN A 616 -16.99 5.94 37.68
N TYR A 617 -15.77 5.72 38.19
CA TYR A 617 -14.65 5.20 37.41
C TYR A 617 -14.99 3.84 36.76
N LEU A 618 -15.55 2.90 37.52
CA LEU A 618 -15.90 1.57 37.00
C LEU A 618 -17.03 1.61 35.97
N MET A 619 -18.03 2.48 36.14
CA MET A 619 -19.08 2.67 35.12
C MET A 619 -18.52 3.34 33.85
N GLU A 620 -17.58 4.28 33.98
CA GLU A 620 -16.88 4.88 32.85
C GLU A 620 -16.00 3.86 32.11
N GLN A 621 -15.21 3.04 32.84
CA GLN A 621 -14.43 1.96 32.24
C GLN A 621 -15.34 0.94 31.55
N LEU A 622 -16.47 0.54 32.14
CA LEU A 622 -17.44 -0.37 31.52
C LEU A 622 -18.02 0.22 30.22
N GLY A 623 -18.35 1.51 30.22
CA GLY A 623 -18.75 2.25 29.02
C GLY A 623 -17.66 2.29 27.95
N GLU A 624 -16.40 2.52 28.33
CA GLU A 624 -15.27 2.58 27.40
C GLU A 624 -14.89 1.22 26.82
N GLN A 625 -14.87 0.15 27.63
CA GLN A 625 -14.70 -1.22 27.10
C GLN A 625 -15.84 -1.60 26.14
N THR A 626 -17.04 -1.05 26.33
CA THR A 626 -18.16 -1.24 25.38
C THR A 626 -18.01 -0.43 24.08
N ARG A 627 -17.25 0.67 24.10
CA ARG A 627 -16.91 1.47 22.90
C ARG A 627 -15.71 0.90 22.13
N GLN A 628 -14.73 0.34 22.84
CA GLN A 628 -13.47 -0.17 22.28
C GLN A 628 -13.42 -1.69 22.05
N GLY A 629 -14.39 -2.44 22.58
CA GLY A 629 -14.41 -3.90 22.47
C GLY A 629 -14.78 -4.34 21.05
N ASP A 630 -13.96 -5.19 20.45
CA ASP A 630 -14.28 -5.85 19.19
C ASP A 630 -15.64 -6.57 19.29
N PHE A 631 -16.40 -6.50 18.21
CA PHE A 631 -17.67 -7.20 18.09
C PHE A 631 -17.45 -8.71 18.15
N VAL A 632 -18.47 -9.46 18.59
CA VAL A 632 -18.49 -10.93 18.43
C VAL A 632 -18.61 -11.24 16.94
N ALA A 633 -17.45 -11.41 16.31
CA ALA A 633 -17.27 -11.39 14.86
C ALA A 633 -16.53 -12.63 14.39
N VAL A 634 -17.14 -13.37 13.47
CA VAL A 634 -16.50 -14.50 12.78
C VAL A 634 -15.42 -13.92 11.85
N PRO A 635 -14.13 -14.26 11.98
CA PRO A 635 -13.12 -13.86 11.00
C PRO A 635 -13.42 -14.49 9.64
N PHE A 636 -13.30 -13.72 8.56
CA PHE A 636 -13.60 -14.20 7.20
C PHE A 636 -12.80 -15.46 6.83
N GLU A 637 -11.57 -15.57 7.31
CA GLU A 637 -10.64 -16.68 7.08
C GLU A 637 -11.14 -18.02 7.66
N ARG A 638 -12.07 -17.99 8.63
CA ARG A 638 -12.70 -19.22 9.17
C ARG A 638 -13.82 -19.76 8.29
N ILE A 639 -14.33 -18.98 7.34
CA ILE A 639 -15.41 -19.39 6.42
C ILE A 639 -14.96 -19.42 4.96
N ALA A 640 -13.93 -18.65 4.58
CA ALA A 640 -13.41 -18.61 3.22
C ALA A 640 -12.81 -19.97 2.80
N PRO A 641 -12.91 -20.35 1.51
CA PRO A 641 -12.19 -21.51 1.00
C PRO A 641 -10.66 -21.27 1.11
N ALA A 642 -9.91 -22.30 1.49
CA ALA A 642 -8.45 -22.23 1.52
C ALA A 642 -7.88 -22.01 0.09
N PRO A 643 -6.73 -21.33 -0.09
CA PRO A 643 -6.18 -21.01 -1.41
C PRO A 643 -6.05 -22.16 -2.43
N PRO A 644 -5.73 -23.42 -2.04
CA PRO A 644 -5.74 -24.55 -2.97
C PRO A 644 -7.12 -24.89 -3.56
N ASN A 645 -8.21 -24.47 -2.91
CA ASN A 645 -9.58 -24.77 -3.29
C ASN A 645 -10.26 -23.59 -4.02
N TRP A 646 -9.52 -22.51 -4.33
CA TRP A 646 -10.08 -21.34 -5.02
C TRP A 646 -10.41 -21.66 -6.47
N TRP A 647 -11.63 -21.32 -6.90
CA TRP A 647 -12.19 -21.54 -8.24
C TRP A 647 -12.52 -23.00 -8.61
N GLU A 648 -12.55 -23.90 -7.64
CA GLU A 648 -12.90 -25.32 -7.85
C GLU A 648 -14.43 -25.57 -7.94
N ALA A 649 -15.28 -24.55 -7.73
CA ALA A 649 -16.73 -24.70 -7.74
C ALA A 649 -17.37 -24.44 -9.12
N ASP A 650 -18.32 -25.29 -9.49
CA ASP A 650 -19.12 -25.22 -10.72
C ASP A 650 -20.44 -24.48 -10.48
N SER A 651 -20.73 -23.44 -11.26
CA SER A 651 -21.95 -22.65 -11.08
C SER A 651 -23.19 -23.21 -11.79
N ARG A 652 -23.12 -24.33 -12.52
CA ARG A 652 -24.15 -24.70 -13.53
C ARG A 652 -25.58 -24.74 -13.00
N SER A 653 -25.81 -25.20 -11.76
CA SER A 653 -27.14 -25.26 -11.12
C SER A 653 -27.35 -24.21 -10.01
N LEU A 654 -26.28 -23.81 -9.33
CA LEU A 654 -26.34 -23.12 -8.05
C LEU A 654 -25.10 -22.22 -7.88
N LEU A 655 -25.31 -21.02 -7.35
CA LEU A 655 -24.28 -20.27 -6.62
C LEU A 655 -24.54 -20.54 -5.14
N ASP A 656 -23.60 -21.16 -4.46
CA ASP A 656 -23.61 -21.39 -3.00
C ASP A 656 -22.26 -20.90 -2.44
N VAL A 657 -22.30 -20.04 -1.42
CA VAL A 657 -21.11 -19.48 -0.76
C VAL A 657 -21.34 -19.26 0.73
N PRO A 658 -20.32 -19.40 1.58
CA PRO A 658 -20.42 -19.04 2.99
C PRO A 658 -20.43 -17.51 3.16
N ILE A 659 -21.22 -16.98 4.11
CA ILE A 659 -21.25 -15.54 4.47
C ILE A 659 -21.16 -15.26 5.98
N GLY A 660 -21.16 -16.30 6.82
CA GLY A 660 -21.14 -16.14 8.27
C GLY A 660 -21.31 -17.48 8.99
N ARG A 661 -21.82 -17.45 10.23
CA ARG A 661 -22.16 -18.65 11.01
C ARG A 661 -23.58 -18.61 11.56
N MET A 662 -24.14 -19.79 11.78
CA MET A 662 -25.45 -20.04 12.38
C MET A 662 -25.24 -20.91 13.63
N GLY A 663 -25.64 -20.42 14.80
CA GLY A 663 -25.36 -21.07 16.07
C GLY A 663 -23.86 -21.29 16.35
N ALA A 664 -23.54 -22.33 17.12
CA ALA A 664 -22.18 -22.66 17.56
C ALA A 664 -21.31 -23.34 16.49
N ARG A 665 -21.93 -24.11 15.58
CA ARG A 665 -21.23 -25.02 14.65
C ARG A 665 -21.46 -24.70 13.18
N ASP A 666 -22.68 -24.39 12.75
CA ASP A 666 -23.02 -24.29 11.34
C ASP A 666 -22.49 -23.04 10.65
N VAL A 667 -22.30 -23.16 9.33
CA VAL A 667 -21.95 -22.04 8.44
C VAL A 667 -23.24 -21.44 7.89
N LEU A 668 -23.37 -20.12 7.91
CA LEU A 668 -24.46 -19.42 7.25
C LEU A 668 -24.05 -19.24 5.78
N ASN A 669 -24.61 -20.08 4.90
CA ASN A 669 -24.41 -19.95 3.46
C ASN A 669 -25.45 -19.03 2.83
N PHE A 670 -25.00 -18.21 1.88
CA PHE A 670 -25.84 -17.52 0.92
C PHE A 670 -25.87 -18.31 -0.39
N TRP A 671 -27.07 -18.59 -0.91
CA TRP A 671 -27.18 -19.30 -2.19
C TRP A 671 -28.32 -18.77 -3.08
N LEU A 672 -28.12 -18.93 -4.41
CA LEU A 672 -29.06 -18.61 -5.47
C LEU A 672 -28.98 -19.67 -6.59
N GLY A 673 -30.13 -20.23 -6.98
CA GLY A 673 -30.25 -21.32 -7.97
C GLY A 673 -31.33 -22.32 -7.57
N GLU A 674 -31.16 -23.57 -8.00
CA GLU A 674 -31.99 -24.72 -7.59
C GLU A 674 -31.14 -25.70 -6.77
N ARG A 675 -31.60 -26.04 -5.56
CA ARG A 675 -30.94 -27.04 -4.69
C ARG A 675 -31.53 -28.44 -4.91
N GLN A 676 -30.82 -29.46 -4.44
CA GLN A 676 -31.19 -30.88 -4.63
C GLN A 676 -32.53 -31.27 -3.98
N ASP A 677 -32.97 -30.52 -2.96
CA ASP A 677 -34.28 -30.61 -2.33
C ASP A 677 -35.41 -29.90 -3.12
N LYS A 678 -35.08 -29.39 -4.32
CA LYS A 678 -35.93 -28.62 -5.23
C LYS A 678 -36.39 -27.26 -4.69
N ILE A 679 -35.79 -26.78 -3.60
CA ILE A 679 -35.97 -25.39 -3.18
C ILE A 679 -35.23 -24.51 -4.18
N SER A 680 -35.99 -23.63 -4.84
CA SER A 680 -35.51 -22.70 -5.86
C SER A 680 -35.57 -21.27 -5.33
N SER A 681 -34.47 -20.53 -5.43
CA SER A 681 -34.47 -19.08 -5.17
C SER A 681 -33.42 -18.40 -6.04
N TYR A 682 -33.84 -17.46 -6.88
CA TYR A 682 -33.00 -16.92 -7.97
C TYR A 682 -32.57 -15.46 -7.78
N HIS A 683 -33.21 -14.75 -6.85
CA HIS A 683 -32.96 -13.34 -6.57
C HIS A 683 -33.11 -13.08 -5.06
N ALA A 684 -32.35 -12.11 -4.52
CA ALA A 684 -32.37 -11.78 -3.09
C ALA A 684 -32.56 -10.30 -2.81
N VAL A 685 -33.19 -9.97 -1.68
CA VAL A 685 -33.26 -8.59 -1.14
C VAL A 685 -32.62 -8.52 0.23
N ILE A 686 -31.74 -7.54 0.42
CA ILE A 686 -30.98 -7.27 1.65
C ILE A 686 -31.46 -5.92 2.23
N GLY A 687 -32.03 -5.93 3.43
CA GLY A 687 -32.41 -4.71 4.14
C GLY A 687 -31.57 -4.52 5.40
N GLY A 688 -31.02 -3.33 5.61
CA GLY A 688 -30.24 -3.04 6.83
C GLY A 688 -29.88 -1.56 6.98
N ARG A 689 -30.23 -0.95 8.11
CA ARG A 689 -29.97 0.47 8.40
C ARG A 689 -28.47 0.78 8.44
N THR A 690 -28.09 2.06 8.34
CA THR A 690 -26.69 2.49 8.49
C THR A 690 -26.07 1.94 9.78
N GLY A 691 -24.87 1.34 9.68
CA GLY A 691 -24.19 0.69 10.82
C GLY A 691 -24.71 -0.71 11.19
N SER A 692 -25.69 -1.27 10.48
CA SER A 692 -26.19 -2.64 10.72
C SER A 692 -25.24 -3.76 10.28
N GLY A 693 -24.26 -3.46 9.42
CA GLY A 693 -23.42 -4.45 8.73
C GLY A 693 -23.77 -4.70 7.26
N LYS A 694 -24.72 -3.96 6.67
CA LYS A 694 -25.15 -4.10 5.25
C LYS A 694 -23.96 -4.18 4.27
N SER A 695 -23.07 -3.19 4.29
CA SER A 695 -21.91 -3.13 3.38
C SER A 695 -20.93 -4.26 3.64
N MET A 696 -20.71 -4.63 4.91
CA MET A 696 -19.88 -5.78 5.30
C MET A 696 -20.41 -7.09 4.69
N LEU A 697 -21.73 -7.33 4.73
CA LEU A 697 -22.35 -8.47 4.06
C LEU A 697 -22.14 -8.45 2.54
N LEU A 698 -22.22 -7.28 1.90
CA LEU A 698 -21.93 -7.17 0.46
C LEU A 698 -20.46 -7.50 0.15
N HIS A 699 -19.50 -7.01 0.96
CA HIS A 699 -18.09 -7.35 0.78
C HIS A 699 -17.80 -8.84 1.00
N VAL A 700 -18.33 -9.42 2.08
CA VAL A 700 -18.21 -10.85 2.39
C VAL A 700 -18.82 -11.70 1.28
N LEU A 701 -19.99 -11.33 0.75
CA LEU A 701 -20.63 -12.01 -0.37
C LEU A 701 -19.78 -11.95 -1.65
N ILE A 702 -19.32 -10.76 -2.05
CA ILE A 702 -18.50 -10.56 -3.26
C ILE A 702 -17.18 -11.34 -3.18
N ASN A 703 -16.47 -11.26 -2.05
CA ASN A 703 -15.21 -12.00 -1.90
C ASN A 703 -15.44 -13.51 -1.85
N SER A 704 -16.46 -13.99 -1.14
CA SER A 704 -16.75 -15.44 -1.10
C SER A 704 -17.10 -16.00 -2.48
N LEU A 705 -17.86 -15.25 -3.28
CA LEU A 705 -18.14 -15.58 -4.68
C LEU A 705 -16.87 -15.60 -5.53
N ALA A 706 -16.05 -14.56 -5.44
CA ALA A 706 -14.83 -14.42 -6.22
C ALA A 706 -13.72 -15.42 -5.84
N LEU A 707 -13.69 -15.91 -4.59
CA LEU A 707 -12.82 -17.00 -4.16
C LEU A 707 -13.36 -18.38 -4.60
N THR A 708 -14.68 -18.58 -4.59
CA THR A 708 -15.30 -19.90 -4.83
C THR A 708 -15.40 -20.27 -6.31
N TYR A 709 -15.80 -19.33 -7.17
CA TYR A 709 -16.06 -19.55 -8.60
C TYR A 709 -15.01 -18.87 -9.49
N SER A 710 -14.66 -19.44 -10.66
CA SER A 710 -13.78 -18.75 -11.63
C SER A 710 -14.53 -17.62 -12.39
N PRO A 711 -13.83 -16.70 -13.07
CA PRO A 711 -14.45 -15.73 -13.99
C PRO A 711 -15.19 -16.34 -15.21
N ASP A 712 -15.00 -17.63 -15.51
CA ASP A 712 -15.78 -18.41 -16.50
C ASP A 712 -17.08 -18.95 -15.91
N GLU A 713 -17.14 -19.06 -14.57
CA GLU A 713 -18.29 -19.57 -13.84
C GLU A 713 -19.23 -18.45 -13.40
N LEU A 714 -18.67 -17.27 -13.08
CA LEU A 714 -19.41 -16.13 -12.53
C LEU A 714 -18.90 -14.78 -13.05
N GLN A 715 -19.85 -13.94 -13.47
CA GLN A 715 -19.65 -12.52 -13.79
C GLN A 715 -20.43 -11.63 -12.81
N LEU A 716 -19.79 -10.59 -12.31
CA LEU A 716 -20.35 -9.63 -11.36
C LEU A 716 -20.63 -8.29 -12.03
N TYR A 717 -21.82 -7.74 -11.75
CA TYR A 717 -22.22 -6.39 -12.10
C TYR A 717 -22.51 -5.66 -10.79
N LEU A 718 -21.70 -4.67 -10.42
CA LEU A 718 -21.76 -3.98 -9.13
C LEU A 718 -22.26 -2.55 -9.36
N VAL A 719 -23.34 -2.15 -8.69
CA VAL A 719 -23.96 -0.82 -8.87
C VAL A 719 -24.22 -0.17 -7.50
N ASP A 720 -23.45 0.86 -7.16
CA ASP A 720 -23.61 1.70 -5.97
C ASP A 720 -24.35 2.99 -6.36
N PHE A 721 -25.57 3.16 -5.85
CA PHE A 721 -26.27 4.45 -5.86
C PHE A 721 -26.04 5.19 -4.53
N LYS A 722 -26.01 6.54 -4.57
CA LYS A 722 -25.78 7.50 -3.44
C LYS A 722 -24.32 7.99 -3.40
N GLN A 723 -23.90 8.59 -2.28
CA GLN A 723 -22.51 9.00 -2.03
C GLN A 723 -21.64 7.83 -1.51
N GLY A 724 -22.07 6.59 -1.77
CA GLY A 724 -21.27 5.40 -1.52
C GLY A 724 -20.10 5.32 -2.49
N VAL A 725 -19.00 4.77 -1.99
CA VAL A 725 -17.88 4.26 -2.78
C VAL A 725 -17.62 2.80 -2.40
N GLU A 726 -18.66 2.08 -1.96
CA GLU A 726 -18.56 0.74 -1.35
C GLU A 726 -17.92 -0.26 -2.33
N PHE A 727 -18.13 -0.06 -3.64
CA PHE A 727 -17.55 -0.90 -4.70
C PHE A 727 -16.26 -0.34 -5.34
N ILE A 728 -15.71 0.80 -4.89
CA ILE A 728 -14.48 1.38 -5.49
C ILE A 728 -13.27 0.45 -5.35
N THR A 729 -13.15 -0.23 -4.21
CA THR A 729 -12.07 -1.19 -3.91
C THR A 729 -11.96 -2.30 -4.96
N TYR A 730 -13.08 -2.69 -5.59
CA TYR A 730 -13.11 -3.71 -6.64
C TYR A 730 -12.72 -3.18 -8.03
N ALA A 731 -12.92 -1.88 -8.28
CA ALA A 731 -12.45 -1.21 -9.49
C ALA A 731 -10.94 -0.93 -9.41
N GLU A 732 -10.47 -0.39 -8.28
CA GLU A 732 -9.04 -0.17 -8.00
C GLU A 732 -8.25 -1.49 -7.93
N GLY A 733 -8.87 -2.55 -7.40
CA GLY A 733 -8.28 -3.88 -7.29
C GLY A 733 -8.33 -4.75 -8.55
N ASP A 734 -8.93 -4.26 -9.65
CA ASP A 734 -9.03 -4.99 -10.94
C ASP A 734 -9.66 -6.40 -10.77
N LEU A 735 -10.85 -6.45 -10.13
CA LEU A 735 -11.55 -7.69 -9.79
C LEU A 735 -11.86 -8.54 -11.03
N PRO A 736 -11.25 -9.73 -11.23
CA PRO A 736 -11.32 -10.46 -12.51
C PRO A 736 -12.72 -10.93 -12.94
N HIS A 737 -13.66 -11.02 -12.00
CA HIS A 737 -15.05 -11.41 -12.22
C HIS A 737 -15.95 -10.23 -12.63
N ALA A 738 -15.52 -8.99 -12.42
CA ALA A 738 -16.35 -7.82 -12.68
C ALA A 738 -16.45 -7.50 -14.18
N ARG A 739 -17.67 -7.23 -14.64
CA ARG A 739 -17.95 -6.73 -16.01
C ARG A 739 -18.44 -5.30 -16.01
N VAL A 740 -19.14 -4.88 -14.95
CA VAL A 740 -19.53 -3.48 -14.72
C VAL A 740 -19.32 -3.15 -13.25
N ILE A 741 -18.70 -2.01 -12.95
CA ILE A 741 -18.68 -1.40 -11.62
C ILE A 741 -19.11 0.06 -11.77
N ALA A 742 -20.28 0.39 -11.23
CA ALA A 742 -20.83 1.74 -11.24
C ALA A 742 -20.77 2.35 -9.83
N ILE A 743 -20.04 3.45 -9.69
CA ILE A 743 -19.74 4.13 -8.43
C ILE A 743 -20.47 5.48 -8.41
N ALA A 744 -21.15 5.78 -7.31
CA ALA A 744 -22.00 6.98 -7.16
C ALA A 744 -22.98 7.20 -8.33
N SER A 745 -23.54 6.10 -8.83
CA SER A 745 -24.26 6.03 -10.10
C SER A 745 -25.48 6.95 -10.14
N GLU A 746 -25.80 7.45 -11.34
CA GLU A 746 -27.09 8.06 -11.64
C GLU A 746 -28.07 7.03 -12.20
N ARG A 747 -29.37 7.37 -12.14
CA ARG A 747 -30.47 6.41 -12.40
C ARG A 747 -30.51 5.98 -13.87
N GLU A 748 -30.07 6.85 -14.77
CA GLU A 748 -29.90 6.60 -16.20
C GLU A 748 -28.89 5.49 -16.50
N PHE A 749 -27.71 5.52 -15.85
CA PHE A 749 -26.71 4.46 -16.01
C PHE A 749 -27.23 3.14 -15.44
N GLY A 750 -27.85 3.17 -14.26
CA GLY A 750 -28.50 2.00 -13.67
C GLY A 750 -29.58 1.37 -14.56
N LEU A 751 -30.40 2.21 -15.22
CA LEU A 751 -31.34 1.75 -16.24
C LEU A 751 -30.63 1.15 -17.47
N SER A 752 -29.47 1.67 -17.86
CA SER A 752 -28.67 1.08 -18.94
C SER A 752 -28.09 -0.28 -18.57
N VAL A 753 -27.67 -0.50 -17.32
CA VAL A 753 -27.26 -1.83 -16.82
C VAL A 753 -28.40 -2.83 -16.97
N LEU A 754 -29.61 -2.44 -16.54
CA LEU A 754 -30.80 -3.28 -16.67
C LEU A 754 -31.15 -3.59 -18.14
N LYS A 755 -31.04 -2.61 -19.04
CA LYS A 755 -31.27 -2.81 -20.49
C LYS A 755 -30.29 -3.82 -21.07
N GLY A 756 -28.99 -3.64 -20.84
CA GLY A 756 -27.96 -4.60 -21.31
C GLY A 756 -28.16 -6.02 -20.77
N LEU A 757 -28.68 -6.17 -19.55
CA LEU A 757 -29.05 -7.50 -19.02
C LEU A 757 -30.30 -8.09 -19.71
N ALA A 758 -31.29 -7.28 -20.09
CA ALA A 758 -32.43 -7.75 -20.88
C ALA A 758 -32.05 -8.15 -22.32
N ASP A 759 -31.07 -7.45 -22.91
CA ASP A 759 -30.49 -7.80 -24.20
C ASP A 759 -29.68 -9.11 -24.11
N GLU A 760 -28.91 -9.31 -23.02
CA GLU A 760 -28.20 -10.57 -22.74
C GLU A 760 -29.15 -11.75 -22.47
N LEU A 761 -30.27 -11.54 -21.76
CA LEU A 761 -31.34 -12.53 -21.65
C LEU A 761 -31.89 -12.91 -23.03
N SER A 762 -32.12 -11.91 -23.88
CA SER A 762 -32.59 -12.11 -25.25
C SER A 762 -31.55 -12.82 -26.13
N ARG A 763 -30.24 -12.59 -25.90
CA ARG A 763 -29.15 -13.32 -26.56
C ARG A 763 -29.10 -14.77 -26.11
N ARG A 764 -29.16 -15.04 -24.79
CA ARG A 764 -29.19 -16.41 -24.23
C ARG A 764 -30.43 -17.19 -24.68
N ALA A 765 -31.59 -16.53 -24.78
CA ALA A 765 -32.81 -17.14 -25.31
C ALA A 765 -32.64 -17.63 -26.77
N ARG A 766 -31.99 -16.84 -27.63
CA ARG A 766 -31.66 -17.26 -29.01
C ARG A 766 -30.61 -18.36 -29.03
N LEU A 767 -29.56 -18.24 -28.21
CA LEU A 767 -28.46 -19.20 -28.11
C LEU A 767 -28.95 -20.61 -27.70
N PHE A 768 -29.85 -20.67 -26.71
CA PHE A 768 -30.41 -21.92 -26.19
C PHE A 768 -31.43 -22.59 -27.14
N GLN A 769 -31.80 -21.92 -28.23
CA GLN A 769 -32.74 -22.38 -29.26
C GLN A 769 -32.11 -22.36 -30.67
N SER A 770 -30.79 -22.33 -30.75
CA SER A 770 -30.04 -22.33 -32.01
C SER A 770 -30.00 -23.72 -32.67
N ASP A 771 -29.64 -23.81 -33.95
CA ASP A 771 -29.74 -25.06 -34.71
C ASP A 771 -28.94 -26.21 -34.08
N GLY A 772 -29.65 -27.24 -33.61
CA GLY A 772 -29.08 -28.40 -32.91
C GLY A 772 -29.09 -28.29 -31.37
N ILE A 773 -29.41 -27.13 -30.80
CA ILE A 773 -29.45 -26.87 -29.35
C ILE A 773 -30.89 -26.59 -28.91
N SER A 774 -31.34 -27.25 -27.84
CA SER A 774 -32.66 -27.03 -27.25
C SER A 774 -32.60 -27.12 -25.74
N ALA A 775 -32.01 -26.09 -25.12
CA ALA A 775 -31.73 -26.05 -23.70
C ALA A 775 -32.81 -25.26 -22.93
N PRO A 776 -33.56 -25.86 -21.98
CA PRO A 776 -34.54 -25.14 -21.18
C PRO A 776 -33.90 -24.23 -20.11
N ASN A 777 -32.63 -24.45 -19.77
CA ASN A 777 -31.88 -23.67 -18.77
C ASN A 777 -30.36 -23.73 -19.00
N LEU A 778 -29.62 -22.88 -18.28
CA LEU A 778 -28.16 -22.76 -18.36
C LEU A 778 -27.41 -24.07 -18.07
N ALA A 779 -27.88 -24.88 -17.12
CA ALA A 779 -27.28 -26.17 -16.82
C ALA A 779 -27.32 -27.08 -18.06
N THR A 780 -28.51 -27.26 -18.63
CA THR A 780 -28.70 -28.08 -19.84
C THR A 780 -27.92 -27.55 -21.04
N TYR A 781 -27.78 -26.21 -21.17
CA TYR A 781 -26.95 -25.62 -22.23
C TYR A 781 -25.48 -26.04 -22.09
N ARG A 782 -24.89 -25.83 -20.90
CA ARG A 782 -23.52 -26.24 -20.57
C ARG A 782 -23.32 -27.76 -20.73
N ASP A 783 -24.30 -28.56 -20.32
CA ASP A 783 -24.26 -30.02 -20.44
C ASP A 783 -24.33 -30.50 -21.90
N MET A 784 -24.98 -29.74 -22.80
CA MET A 784 -25.10 -30.06 -24.23
C MET A 784 -23.90 -29.59 -25.06
N THR A 785 -23.35 -28.40 -24.79
CA THR A 785 -22.30 -27.79 -25.62
C THR A 785 -20.89 -27.96 -25.06
N GLY A 786 -20.74 -28.12 -23.74
CA GLY A 786 -19.46 -28.03 -23.04
C GLY A 786 -18.95 -26.59 -22.87
N GLU A 787 -19.65 -25.58 -23.39
CA GLU A 787 -19.23 -24.17 -23.30
C GLU A 787 -19.42 -23.60 -21.89
N LYS A 788 -18.39 -22.96 -21.35
CA LYS A 788 -18.47 -22.21 -20.10
C LYS A 788 -19.15 -20.85 -20.30
N LEU A 789 -20.49 -20.87 -20.39
CA LEU A 789 -21.29 -19.65 -20.28
C LEU A 789 -21.46 -19.29 -18.78
N PRO A 790 -20.88 -18.19 -18.26
CA PRO A 790 -20.97 -17.84 -16.84
C PRO A 790 -22.38 -17.45 -16.40
N ARG A 791 -22.68 -17.65 -15.11
CA ARG A 791 -23.80 -16.96 -14.45
C ARG A 791 -23.48 -15.48 -14.30
N ILE A 792 -24.51 -14.65 -14.35
CA ILE A 792 -24.41 -13.20 -14.11
C ILE A 792 -25.11 -12.89 -12.78
N LEU A 793 -24.44 -12.13 -11.92
CA LEU A 793 -25.00 -11.62 -10.67
C LEU A 793 -24.93 -10.09 -10.67
N LEU A 794 -26.08 -9.45 -10.74
CA LEU A 794 -26.23 -8.02 -10.50
C LEU A 794 -26.39 -7.77 -9.00
N ILE A 795 -25.49 -7.01 -8.40
CA ILE A 795 -25.58 -6.52 -7.03
C ILE A 795 -25.82 -5.01 -7.10
N ILE A 796 -27.01 -4.59 -6.69
CA ILE A 796 -27.40 -3.17 -6.59
C ILE A 796 -27.43 -2.77 -5.12
N ASP A 797 -26.64 -1.78 -4.72
CA ASP A 797 -26.80 -1.13 -3.42
C ASP A 797 -27.59 0.18 -3.51
N GLU A 798 -28.36 0.46 -2.44
CA GLU A 798 -29.35 1.53 -2.36
C GLU A 798 -30.34 1.54 -3.55
N PHE A 799 -30.78 0.35 -3.98
CA PHE A 799 -31.63 0.16 -5.18
C PHE A 799 -32.92 1.00 -5.19
N GLN A 800 -33.41 1.43 -4.02
CA GLN A 800 -34.57 2.32 -3.91
C GLN A 800 -34.35 3.67 -4.63
N VAL A 801 -33.11 4.09 -4.85
CA VAL A 801 -32.78 5.32 -5.61
C VAL A 801 -33.19 5.17 -7.08
N LEU A 802 -32.90 4.04 -7.73
CA LEU A 802 -33.26 3.77 -9.13
C LEU A 802 -34.78 3.89 -9.35
N LEU A 803 -35.54 3.34 -8.41
CA LEU A 803 -37.00 3.23 -8.43
C LEU A 803 -37.72 4.38 -7.70
N SER A 804 -37.01 5.45 -7.36
CA SER A 804 -37.58 6.66 -6.77
C SER A 804 -38.16 7.59 -7.84
N GLY A 805 -39.22 8.34 -7.49
CA GLY A 805 -39.89 9.28 -8.40
C GLY A 805 -41.08 8.68 -9.17
N GLN A 806 -41.70 9.52 -10.01
CA GLN A 806 -42.85 9.17 -10.87
C GLN A 806 -42.51 9.50 -12.34
N ASP A 807 -41.38 9.00 -12.81
CA ASP A 807 -40.83 9.28 -14.13
C ASP A 807 -40.66 8.01 -15.00
N SER A 808 -40.27 8.24 -16.25
CA SER A 808 -40.01 7.17 -17.22
C SER A 808 -38.85 6.26 -16.82
N ILE A 809 -37.87 6.75 -16.06
CA ILE A 809 -36.71 5.98 -15.61
C ILE A 809 -37.13 4.95 -14.55
N ALA A 810 -37.89 5.38 -13.52
CA ALA A 810 -38.44 4.48 -12.49
C ALA A 810 -39.37 3.44 -13.13
N THR A 811 -40.23 3.89 -14.05
CA THR A 811 -41.20 3.02 -14.75
C THR A 811 -40.50 1.96 -15.61
N GLN A 812 -39.50 2.35 -16.42
CA GLN A 812 -38.73 1.40 -17.23
C GLN A 812 -37.87 0.47 -16.36
N ALA A 813 -37.20 0.98 -15.33
CA ALA A 813 -36.37 0.17 -14.45
C ALA A 813 -37.19 -0.88 -13.68
N ALA A 814 -38.38 -0.54 -13.19
CA ALA A 814 -39.29 -1.49 -12.55
C ALA A 814 -39.75 -2.59 -13.53
N ALA A 815 -40.14 -2.23 -14.75
CA ALA A 815 -40.58 -3.18 -15.77
C ALA A 815 -39.45 -4.13 -16.21
N ILE A 816 -38.22 -3.64 -16.35
CA ILE A 816 -37.08 -4.47 -16.72
C ILE A 816 -36.63 -5.35 -15.54
N LEU A 817 -36.57 -4.83 -14.30
CA LEU A 817 -36.28 -5.65 -13.11
C LEU A 817 -37.27 -6.81 -12.95
N LYS A 818 -38.56 -6.56 -13.19
CA LYS A 818 -39.58 -7.62 -13.22
C LYS A 818 -39.28 -8.66 -14.31
N THR A 819 -38.97 -8.21 -15.53
CA THR A 819 -38.63 -9.11 -16.65
C THR A 819 -37.40 -9.97 -16.33
N VAL A 820 -36.36 -9.37 -15.74
CA VAL A 820 -35.14 -10.07 -15.30
C VAL A 820 -35.43 -11.06 -14.18
N ALA A 821 -36.34 -10.75 -13.25
CA ALA A 821 -36.73 -11.68 -12.18
C ALA A 821 -37.57 -12.87 -12.68
N GLU A 822 -38.49 -12.65 -13.64
CA GLU A 822 -39.35 -13.70 -14.19
C GLU A 822 -38.59 -14.67 -15.12
N GLN A 823 -37.61 -14.14 -15.89
CA GLN A 823 -36.90 -14.88 -16.95
C GLN A 823 -35.46 -15.29 -16.57
N GLY A 824 -34.77 -14.51 -15.73
CA GLY A 824 -33.35 -14.67 -15.45
C GLY A 824 -32.96 -16.01 -14.84
N ARG A 825 -33.87 -16.62 -14.06
CA ARG A 825 -33.74 -17.97 -13.49
C ARG A 825 -33.28 -19.04 -14.49
N SER A 826 -33.84 -19.05 -15.70
CA SER A 826 -33.52 -20.05 -16.73
C SER A 826 -32.15 -19.79 -17.38
N PHE A 827 -31.84 -18.51 -17.61
CA PHE A 827 -30.64 -18.07 -18.34
C PHE A 827 -29.42 -17.84 -17.43
N GLY A 828 -29.57 -18.05 -16.11
CA GLY A 828 -28.51 -17.88 -15.11
C GLY A 828 -28.16 -16.42 -14.83
N VAL A 829 -29.16 -15.53 -14.83
CA VAL A 829 -29.03 -14.12 -14.47
C VAL A 829 -29.76 -13.86 -13.16
N HIS A 830 -29.03 -13.32 -12.19
CA HIS A 830 -29.44 -13.16 -10.80
C HIS A 830 -29.37 -11.70 -10.37
N VAL A 831 -30.17 -11.34 -9.36
CA VAL A 831 -30.22 -9.98 -8.82
C VAL A 831 -30.22 -10.02 -7.30
N VAL A 832 -29.32 -9.25 -6.70
CA VAL A 832 -29.27 -8.95 -5.26
C VAL A 832 -29.51 -7.44 -5.11
N MET A 833 -30.57 -7.07 -4.40
CA MET A 833 -30.94 -5.67 -4.17
C MET A 833 -30.77 -5.32 -2.69
N ALA A 834 -29.88 -4.37 -2.37
CA ALA A 834 -29.55 -3.97 -1.01
C ALA A 834 -30.02 -2.54 -0.69
N SER A 835 -30.50 -2.29 0.54
CA SER A 835 -31.10 -1.01 0.91
C SER A 835 -31.04 -0.69 2.41
N GLN A 836 -30.79 0.59 2.72
CA GLN A 836 -30.96 1.17 4.06
C GLN A 836 -32.42 1.43 4.45
N SER A 837 -33.36 1.53 3.50
CA SER A 837 -34.79 1.77 3.79
C SER A 837 -35.71 1.44 2.61
N LEU A 838 -36.73 0.61 2.85
CA LEU A 838 -37.77 0.24 1.88
C LEU A 838 -38.94 1.25 1.83
N LYS A 839 -38.78 2.45 2.38
CA LYS A 839 -39.82 3.49 2.41
C LYS A 839 -39.97 4.18 1.05
N GLY A 840 -41.20 4.58 0.71
CA GLY A 840 -41.48 5.43 -0.47
C GLY A 840 -41.32 4.77 -1.83
N THR A 841 -41.17 3.44 -1.91
CA THR A 841 -41.08 2.69 -3.17
C THR A 841 -42.27 1.75 -3.34
N ASP A 842 -42.82 1.68 -4.55
CA ASP A 842 -43.88 0.73 -4.94
C ASP A 842 -43.35 -0.71 -5.19
N VAL A 843 -42.08 -0.91 -4.81
CA VAL A 843 -41.26 -2.13 -4.92
C VAL A 843 -41.92 -3.37 -4.33
N ARG A 844 -42.89 -3.22 -3.42
CA ARG A 844 -43.60 -4.35 -2.79
C ARG A 844 -44.13 -5.38 -3.80
N GLN A 845 -44.72 -4.93 -4.92
CA GLN A 845 -45.22 -5.83 -5.98
C GLN A 845 -44.10 -6.54 -6.76
N SER A 846 -42.87 -6.03 -6.71
CA SER A 846 -41.69 -6.65 -7.33
C SER A 846 -40.96 -7.61 -6.38
N LEU A 847 -41.04 -7.39 -5.06
CA LEU A 847 -40.41 -8.25 -4.04
C LEU A 847 -40.95 -9.67 -4.00
N ASP A 848 -42.14 -9.93 -4.54
CA ASP A 848 -42.75 -11.26 -4.54
C ASP A 848 -41.97 -12.28 -5.40
N GLN A 849 -41.12 -11.83 -6.33
CA GLN A 849 -40.18 -12.69 -7.07
C GLN A 849 -38.84 -12.91 -6.33
N PHE A 850 -38.61 -12.20 -5.22
CA PHE A 850 -37.38 -12.26 -4.41
C PHE A 850 -37.65 -13.09 -3.15
N ALA A 851 -37.57 -14.41 -3.32
CA ALA A 851 -37.83 -15.39 -2.26
C ALA A 851 -36.74 -15.40 -1.18
N THR A 852 -35.46 -15.23 -1.55
CA THR A 852 -34.40 -15.02 -0.57
C THR A 852 -34.49 -13.60 0.01
N ARG A 853 -34.64 -13.47 1.33
CA ARG A 853 -34.70 -12.16 2.00
C ARG A 853 -33.79 -12.16 3.22
N VAL A 854 -32.98 -11.11 3.33
CA VAL A 854 -31.95 -10.93 4.36
C VAL A 854 -32.21 -9.64 5.11
N ALA A 855 -32.49 -9.74 6.40
CA ALA A 855 -32.68 -8.56 7.24
C ALA A 855 -31.53 -8.46 8.25
N LEU A 856 -30.67 -7.47 8.04
CA LEU A 856 -29.89 -6.88 9.13
C LEU A 856 -30.79 -5.88 9.88
N GLN A 857 -30.32 -5.34 11.00
CA GLN A 857 -31.09 -4.43 11.85
C GLN A 857 -31.78 -3.28 11.07
N LEU A 858 -33.11 -3.21 11.16
CA LEU A 858 -34.03 -2.26 10.49
C LEU A 858 -34.98 -1.60 11.50
N SER A 859 -35.84 -0.65 11.08
CA SER A 859 -37.02 -0.29 11.88
C SER A 859 -38.15 -1.32 11.69
N GLU A 860 -39.04 -1.46 12.68
CA GLU A 860 -40.08 -2.51 12.67
C GLU A 860 -40.95 -2.50 11.39
N PRO A 861 -41.46 -1.36 10.88
CA PRO A 861 -42.28 -1.36 9.66
C PRO A 861 -41.49 -1.69 8.38
N GLU A 862 -40.17 -1.58 8.39
CA GLU A 862 -39.30 -1.99 7.29
C GLU A 862 -38.97 -3.49 7.38
N ALA A 863 -38.75 -4.00 8.59
CA ALA A 863 -38.60 -5.43 8.83
C ALA A 863 -39.90 -6.19 8.55
N GLU A 864 -41.07 -5.62 8.85
CA GLU A 864 -42.38 -6.16 8.47
C GLU A 864 -42.59 -6.16 6.95
N ALA A 865 -42.19 -5.08 6.27
CA ALA A 865 -42.27 -4.99 4.81
C ALA A 865 -41.34 -5.99 4.10
N LEU A 866 -40.25 -6.43 4.75
CA LEU A 866 -39.29 -7.39 4.21
C LEU A 866 -39.61 -8.84 4.60
N LEU A 867 -39.84 -9.11 5.89
CA LEU A 867 -39.98 -10.45 6.48
C LEU A 867 -41.44 -10.87 6.80
N GLY A 868 -42.42 -9.98 6.62
CA GLY A 868 -43.82 -10.26 6.93
C GLY A 868 -44.20 -9.91 8.37
N ALA A 869 -45.41 -10.27 8.79
CA ALA A 869 -46.05 -9.71 10.00
C ALA A 869 -45.23 -9.82 11.30
N ASP A 870 -44.43 -10.89 11.48
CA ASP A 870 -43.57 -11.06 12.67
C ASP A 870 -42.16 -10.47 12.52
N GLY A 871 -41.84 -9.87 11.37
CA GLY A 871 -40.54 -9.26 11.07
C GLY A 871 -40.12 -8.20 12.09
N GLY A 872 -41.04 -7.34 12.53
CA GLY A 872 -40.78 -6.32 13.56
C GLY A 872 -40.44 -6.92 14.92
N ARG A 873 -41.06 -8.05 15.30
CA ARG A 873 -40.74 -8.78 16.53
C ARG A 873 -39.34 -9.38 16.49
N ARG A 874 -38.98 -9.99 15.35
CA ARG A 874 -37.69 -10.67 15.19
C ARG A 874 -36.53 -9.69 15.03
N ILE A 875 -36.71 -8.57 14.32
CA ILE A 875 -35.65 -7.57 14.18
C ILE A 875 -35.25 -6.92 15.51
N LYS A 876 -36.16 -6.89 16.50
CA LYS A 876 -35.87 -6.48 17.89
C LYS A 876 -34.93 -7.43 18.63
N ALA A 877 -34.84 -8.70 18.22
CA ALA A 877 -33.89 -9.64 18.82
C ALA A 877 -32.44 -9.38 18.36
N LEU A 878 -32.25 -8.89 17.12
CA LEU A 878 -30.94 -8.56 16.54
C LEU A 878 -30.28 -7.36 17.24
N GLN A 879 -29.35 -7.67 18.16
CA GLN A 879 -28.67 -6.67 19.00
C GLN A 879 -27.21 -6.40 18.61
N ARG A 880 -26.60 -7.24 17.74
CA ARG A 880 -25.20 -7.14 17.30
C ARG A 880 -25.14 -6.68 15.82
N PRO A 881 -24.22 -5.78 15.43
CA PRO A 881 -23.96 -5.51 14.00
C PRO A 881 -23.51 -6.77 13.27
N GLY A 882 -23.94 -6.94 12.02
CA GLY A 882 -23.73 -8.16 11.25
C GLY A 882 -24.62 -9.35 11.66
N ALA A 883 -25.42 -9.25 12.73
CA ALA A 883 -26.46 -10.24 13.00
C ALA A 883 -27.59 -10.09 11.97
N VAL A 884 -28.10 -11.21 11.47
CA VAL A 884 -29.06 -11.27 10.37
C VAL A 884 -30.15 -12.32 10.60
N ILE A 885 -31.35 -12.02 10.10
CA ILE A 885 -32.38 -13.01 9.80
C ILE A 885 -32.30 -13.32 8.30
N TYR A 886 -32.30 -14.61 7.96
CA TYR A 886 -32.13 -15.10 6.59
C TYR A 886 -33.24 -16.10 6.24
N THR A 887 -34.04 -15.81 5.22
CA THR A 887 -35.05 -16.75 4.69
C THR A 887 -34.86 -17.00 3.19
N HIS A 888 -35.30 -18.17 2.74
CA HIS A 888 -35.42 -18.56 1.33
C HIS A 888 -36.89 -18.75 0.89
N ASP A 889 -37.81 -18.85 1.84
CA ASP A 889 -39.25 -18.91 1.58
C ASP A 889 -39.92 -17.82 2.43
N TYR A 890 -40.42 -16.78 1.76
CA TYR A 890 -41.18 -15.71 2.39
C TYR A 890 -42.58 -16.17 2.84
N VAL A 891 -43.12 -17.24 2.26
CA VAL A 891 -44.42 -17.81 2.60
C VAL A 891 -44.34 -18.64 3.90
N GLN A 892 -43.14 -19.09 4.28
CA GLN A 892 -42.87 -19.85 5.51
C GLN A 892 -41.84 -19.14 6.41
N PRO A 893 -42.17 -17.97 7.01
CA PRO A 893 -41.25 -17.20 7.84
C PRO A 893 -40.79 -17.93 9.12
N GLU A 894 -41.47 -19.01 9.53
CA GLU A 894 -41.03 -19.87 10.62
C GLU A 894 -39.74 -20.64 10.30
N GLN A 895 -39.37 -20.79 9.02
CA GLN A 895 -38.10 -21.40 8.60
C GLN A 895 -36.91 -20.42 8.53
N SER A 896 -37.10 -19.12 8.79
CA SER A 896 -35.97 -18.18 8.65
C SER A 896 -34.94 -18.36 9.75
N LYS A 897 -33.68 -18.50 9.34
CA LYS A 897 -32.52 -18.73 10.20
C LYS A 897 -32.01 -17.42 10.79
N GLU A 898 -31.40 -17.48 11.97
CA GLU A 898 -30.69 -16.35 12.58
C GLU A 898 -29.19 -16.67 12.65
N GLY A 899 -28.35 -15.69 12.32
CA GLY A 899 -26.91 -15.89 12.21
C GLY A 899 -26.10 -14.61 12.26
N GLN A 900 -24.78 -14.74 12.21
CA GLN A 900 -23.82 -13.64 12.28
C GLN A 900 -22.94 -13.65 11.03
N VAL A 901 -23.00 -12.58 10.26
CA VAL A 901 -22.14 -12.33 9.09
C VAL A 901 -20.70 -12.16 9.55
N ALA A 902 -19.77 -12.66 8.73
CA ALA A 902 -18.34 -12.55 8.99
C ALA A 902 -17.82 -11.10 8.94
N LEU A 903 -16.66 -10.87 9.57
CA LEU A 903 -15.92 -9.63 9.50
C LEU A 903 -14.75 -9.80 8.52
N LEU A 904 -14.77 -9.00 7.45
CA LEU A 904 -13.74 -8.91 6.43
C LEU A 904 -13.23 -7.46 6.40
N LYS A 905 -11.96 -7.23 6.76
CA LYS A 905 -11.38 -5.88 6.85
C LYS A 905 -10.90 -5.41 5.48
N THR A 906 -10.83 -4.10 5.28
CA THR A 906 -10.41 -3.49 4.00
C THR A 906 -9.03 -3.97 3.53
N ASP A 907 -8.06 -4.07 4.45
CA ASP A 907 -6.73 -4.62 4.16
C ASP A 907 -6.77 -6.06 3.63
N ASP A 908 -7.72 -6.86 4.13
CA ASP A 908 -7.88 -8.27 3.76
C ASP A 908 -8.61 -8.41 2.42
N ILE A 909 -9.54 -7.49 2.10
CA ILE A 909 -10.09 -7.34 0.74
C ILE A 909 -8.97 -7.03 -0.26
N HIS A 910 -8.11 -6.06 0.02
CA HIS A 910 -7.01 -5.71 -0.90
C HIS A 910 -6.01 -6.87 -1.11
N LYS A 911 -5.73 -7.67 -0.07
CA LYS A 911 -4.94 -8.93 -0.20
C LYS A 911 -5.64 -9.95 -1.09
N ILE A 912 -6.94 -10.20 -0.86
CA ILE A 912 -7.73 -11.14 -1.66
C ILE A 912 -7.76 -10.71 -3.13
N LEU A 913 -7.96 -9.42 -3.41
CA LEU A 913 -7.97 -8.90 -4.79
C LEU A 913 -6.59 -9.02 -5.46
N HIS A 914 -5.49 -8.75 -4.74
CA HIS A 914 -4.13 -8.99 -5.26
C HIS A 914 -3.91 -10.45 -5.69
N GLU A 915 -4.25 -11.39 -4.81
CA GLU A 915 -4.07 -12.83 -5.10
C GLU A 915 -5.02 -13.33 -6.18
N LEU A 916 -6.27 -12.87 -6.21
CA LEU A 916 -7.21 -13.16 -7.30
C LEU A 916 -6.73 -12.62 -8.64
N ARG A 917 -6.16 -11.41 -8.68
CA ARG A 917 -5.58 -10.80 -9.88
C ARG A 917 -4.36 -11.58 -10.37
N HIS A 918 -3.51 -12.06 -9.48
CA HIS A 918 -2.35 -12.90 -9.81
C HIS A 918 -2.77 -14.30 -10.30
N LYS A 919 -3.72 -14.96 -9.61
CA LYS A 919 -4.33 -16.23 -10.06
C LYS A 919 -5.03 -16.05 -11.41
N ALA A 920 -5.65 -14.90 -11.66
CA ALA A 920 -6.21 -14.57 -12.96
C ALA A 920 -5.13 -14.39 -14.02
N ALA A 921 -4.04 -13.65 -13.76
CA ALA A 921 -2.96 -13.45 -14.73
C ALA A 921 -2.33 -14.76 -15.25
N THR A 922 -2.37 -15.83 -14.44
CA THR A 922 -1.91 -17.18 -14.80
C THR A 922 -3.01 -18.08 -15.41
N HIS A 923 -4.28 -17.68 -15.34
CA HIS A 923 -5.41 -18.41 -15.94
C HIS A 923 -5.67 -17.91 -17.37
N PRO A 924 -5.52 -18.76 -18.41
CA PRO A 924 -5.99 -18.41 -19.73
C PRO A 924 -7.51 -18.23 -19.68
N LEU A 925 -8.00 -17.12 -20.21
CA LEU A 925 -9.43 -16.82 -20.33
C LEU A 925 -9.66 -16.46 -21.80
N GLU A 926 -10.55 -17.18 -22.48
CA GLU A 926 -10.80 -17.04 -23.92
C GLU A 926 -11.54 -15.73 -24.22
N SER A 927 -10.74 -14.67 -24.37
CA SER A 927 -11.13 -13.26 -24.26
C SER A 927 -11.65 -12.86 -22.87
N ARG A 928 -11.03 -11.85 -22.27
CA ARG A 928 -11.63 -11.10 -21.17
C ARG A 928 -12.37 -9.92 -21.80
N PRO A 929 -13.71 -9.90 -21.86
CA PRO A 929 -14.42 -8.66 -22.13
C PRO A 929 -14.12 -7.67 -21.00
N GLU A 930 -13.82 -6.44 -21.37
CA GLU A 930 -13.30 -5.40 -20.49
C GLU A 930 -14.25 -5.06 -19.33
N MET A 931 -13.68 -4.71 -18.18
CA MET A 931 -14.45 -4.24 -17.02
C MET A 931 -14.83 -2.77 -17.23
N ILE A 932 -16.13 -2.50 -17.36
CA ILE A 932 -16.65 -1.14 -17.51
C ILE A 932 -16.78 -0.48 -16.14
N ILE A 933 -15.83 0.39 -15.80
CA ILE A 933 -15.91 1.26 -14.62
C ILE A 933 -16.63 2.56 -15.01
N PHE A 934 -17.72 2.89 -14.31
CA PHE A 934 -18.37 4.20 -14.40
C PHE A 934 -18.30 4.89 -13.04
N ASP A 935 -17.71 6.09 -12.99
CA ASP A 935 -17.66 6.91 -11.77
C ASP A 935 -18.42 8.22 -12.00
N GLY A 936 -19.51 8.38 -11.25
CA GLY A 936 -20.39 9.55 -11.33
C GLY A 936 -19.82 10.84 -10.73
N ASN A 937 -18.73 10.80 -9.97
CA ASN A 937 -18.15 11.95 -9.25
C ASN A 937 -16.75 12.35 -9.79
N ARG A 938 -15.95 11.39 -10.25
CA ARG A 938 -14.67 11.62 -10.94
C ARG A 938 -14.88 12.47 -12.20
N PRO A 939 -13.93 13.32 -12.64
CA PRO A 939 -14.00 13.95 -13.96
C PRO A 939 -13.96 12.91 -15.09
N SER A 940 -14.24 13.33 -16.33
CA SER A 940 -14.00 12.52 -17.53
C SER A 940 -12.78 13.06 -18.27
N LEU A 941 -11.85 12.17 -18.66
CA LEU A 941 -10.61 12.56 -19.32
C LEU A 941 -10.54 12.02 -20.75
N LEU A 942 -10.18 12.87 -21.72
CA LEU A 942 -10.09 12.48 -23.13
C LEU A 942 -9.05 11.37 -23.37
N SER A 943 -8.02 11.31 -22.53
CA SER A 943 -6.99 10.27 -22.55
C SER A 943 -7.53 8.86 -22.28
N GLU A 944 -8.70 8.72 -21.66
CA GLU A 944 -9.32 7.42 -21.33
C GLU A 944 -10.16 6.87 -22.49
N ASN A 945 -10.44 7.68 -23.52
CA ASN A 945 -11.19 7.27 -24.70
C ASN A 945 -10.35 6.34 -25.60
N GLN A 946 -10.44 5.03 -25.34
CA GLN A 946 -9.69 4.02 -26.07
C GLN A 946 -9.95 4.04 -27.58
N ARG A 947 -11.15 4.40 -28.05
CA ARG A 947 -11.43 4.52 -29.48
C ARG A 947 -10.59 5.63 -30.12
N LEU A 948 -10.57 6.83 -29.53
CA LEU A 948 -9.71 7.93 -30.00
C LEU A 948 -8.21 7.57 -29.90
N GLN A 949 -7.78 6.94 -28.80
CA GLN A 949 -6.39 6.47 -28.65
C GLN A 949 -6.02 5.44 -29.72
N SER A 950 -6.92 4.51 -30.05
CA SER A 950 -6.69 3.48 -31.08
C SER A 950 -6.52 4.09 -32.47
N ILE A 951 -7.28 5.16 -32.78
CA ILE A 951 -7.10 5.91 -34.03
C ILE A 951 -5.76 6.64 -34.02
N TYR A 952 -5.40 7.37 -32.94
CA TYR A 952 -4.12 8.08 -32.85
C TYR A 952 -2.90 7.15 -32.94
N ASN A 953 -3.03 5.89 -32.52
CA ASN A 953 -1.96 4.90 -32.57
C ASN A 953 -1.83 4.18 -33.94
N MET A 954 -2.68 4.50 -34.93
CA MET A 954 -2.50 4.00 -36.32
C MET A 954 -1.23 4.56 -36.97
N ALA A 955 -0.59 3.74 -37.82
CA ALA A 955 0.63 4.09 -38.56
C ALA A 955 0.41 5.11 -39.70
N SER A 956 -0.81 5.20 -40.21
CA SER A 956 -1.27 6.17 -41.22
C SER A 956 -2.50 6.92 -40.70
N TRP A 957 -2.93 7.96 -41.42
CA TRP A 957 -4.30 8.44 -41.27
C TRP A 957 -5.28 7.38 -41.77
N PRO A 958 -6.41 7.14 -41.09
CA PRO A 958 -7.36 6.12 -41.49
C PRO A 958 -8.03 6.48 -42.81
N SER A 959 -8.19 5.49 -43.68
CA SER A 959 -9.22 5.55 -44.73
C SER A 959 -10.62 5.50 -44.10
N ALA A 960 -11.60 6.07 -44.79
CA ALA A 960 -12.97 6.10 -44.29
C ALA A 960 -13.59 4.70 -44.10
N ALA A 961 -13.17 3.70 -44.90
CA ALA A 961 -13.48 2.30 -44.67
C ALA A 961 -12.93 1.75 -43.32
N GLU A 962 -11.66 2.05 -42.99
CA GLU A 962 -11.07 1.66 -41.69
C GLU A 962 -11.77 2.34 -40.51
N VAL A 963 -12.17 3.61 -40.65
CA VAL A 963 -13.00 4.29 -39.63
C VAL A 963 -14.33 3.56 -39.46
N ARG A 964 -14.99 3.19 -40.56
CA ARG A 964 -16.29 2.52 -40.56
C ARG A 964 -16.26 1.17 -39.84
N GLU A 965 -15.25 0.35 -40.13
CA GLU A 965 -15.02 -0.96 -39.53
C GLU A 965 -14.62 -0.84 -38.05
N GLN A 966 -13.64 0.01 -37.72
CA GLN A 966 -13.09 0.09 -36.35
C GLN A 966 -14.04 0.79 -35.36
N LEU A 967 -14.97 1.62 -35.83
CA LEU A 967 -15.90 2.35 -34.97
C LEU A 967 -17.36 1.86 -35.03
N ASP A 968 -17.69 0.91 -35.90
CA ASP A 968 -19.06 0.38 -36.11
C ASP A 968 -20.06 1.49 -36.49
N LEU A 969 -19.73 2.24 -37.55
CA LEU A 969 -20.50 3.42 -38.00
C LEU A 969 -21.26 3.15 -39.30
N LEU A 970 -22.52 2.74 -39.19
CA LEU A 970 -23.38 2.47 -40.35
C LEU A 970 -23.55 3.70 -41.27
N ASP A 971 -23.61 4.91 -40.71
CA ASP A 971 -23.89 6.17 -41.43
C ASP A 971 -22.62 6.98 -41.79
N TRP A 972 -21.46 6.31 -41.94
CA TRP A 972 -20.24 6.93 -42.45
C TRP A 972 -20.23 6.94 -43.99
N GLU A 973 -20.05 8.12 -44.59
CA GLU A 973 -20.07 8.33 -46.04
C GLU A 973 -18.79 9.06 -46.47
N ASP A 974 -17.88 8.31 -47.08
CA ASP A 974 -16.50 8.66 -47.41
C ASP A 974 -16.38 9.95 -48.24
N GLU A 975 -17.33 10.16 -49.17
CA GLU A 975 -17.39 11.29 -50.12
C GLU A 975 -17.57 12.64 -49.42
N GLU A 976 -18.13 12.69 -48.20
CA GLU A 976 -18.36 13.93 -47.46
C GLU A 976 -17.17 14.41 -46.62
N THR A 977 -16.02 13.74 -46.69
CA THR A 977 -14.86 13.95 -45.80
C THR A 977 -15.24 14.05 -44.29
N PRO A 978 -16.03 13.12 -43.73
CA PRO A 978 -16.53 13.22 -42.36
C PRO A 978 -15.43 13.17 -41.29
N ALA A 979 -15.68 13.83 -40.15
CA ALA A 979 -14.81 13.77 -38.97
C ALA A 979 -15.61 13.55 -37.69
N MET A 980 -15.20 12.56 -36.90
CA MET A 980 -15.82 12.25 -35.61
C MET A 980 -15.19 13.10 -34.50
N VAL A 981 -16.03 13.54 -33.56
CA VAL A 981 -15.60 14.28 -32.37
C VAL A 981 -16.21 13.62 -31.14
N TRP A 982 -15.39 13.35 -30.12
CA TRP A 982 -15.87 12.90 -28.83
C TRP A 982 -16.03 14.07 -27.86
N LEU A 983 -17.16 14.09 -27.15
CA LEU A 983 -17.56 15.18 -26.26
C LEU A 983 -17.46 14.79 -24.78
N GLY A 984 -17.58 13.49 -24.44
CA GLY A 984 -17.43 13.02 -23.07
C GLY A 984 -17.73 11.52 -22.87
N GLU A 985 -17.81 11.12 -21.61
CA GLU A 985 -18.21 9.78 -21.16
C GLU A 985 -19.73 9.64 -21.16
N ALA A 986 -20.23 8.53 -21.72
CA ALA A 986 -21.66 8.28 -21.85
C ALA A 986 -22.27 7.83 -20.51
N MET A 987 -23.48 8.27 -20.19
CA MET A 987 -24.21 7.80 -19.00
C MET A 987 -24.98 6.49 -19.23
N ALA A 988 -24.40 5.60 -20.04
CA ALA A 988 -24.96 4.32 -20.45
C ALA A 988 -23.83 3.36 -20.83
N ILE A 989 -24.12 2.07 -20.87
CA ILE A 989 -23.18 1.03 -21.36
C ILE A 989 -23.12 1.12 -22.89
N LYS A 990 -22.32 2.05 -23.40
CA LYS A 990 -22.04 2.25 -24.83
C LYS A 990 -20.73 3.06 -25.01
N PRO A 991 -20.20 3.22 -26.23
CA PRO A 991 -19.03 4.05 -26.49
C PRO A 991 -19.21 5.51 -26.04
N HIS A 992 -18.08 6.19 -25.78
CA HIS A 992 -18.04 7.59 -25.35
C HIS A 992 -18.86 8.50 -26.29
N THR A 993 -19.62 9.42 -25.68
CA THR A 993 -20.55 10.32 -26.36
C THR A 993 -19.82 11.16 -27.41
N SER A 994 -20.37 11.16 -28.62
CA SER A 994 -19.70 11.65 -29.81
C SER A 994 -20.68 12.16 -30.85
N MET A 995 -20.15 12.95 -31.78
CA MET A 995 -20.86 13.52 -32.93
C MET A 995 -19.98 13.44 -34.18
N ILE A 996 -20.57 13.69 -35.34
CA ILE A 996 -19.86 13.66 -36.63
C ILE A 996 -20.13 14.97 -37.39
N PHE A 997 -19.07 15.65 -37.80
CA PHE A 997 -19.13 16.72 -38.80
C PHE A 997 -19.12 16.11 -40.21
N ARG A 998 -20.04 16.58 -41.06
CA ARG A 998 -20.33 16.07 -42.41
C ARG A 998 -20.54 17.26 -43.36
N ARG A 999 -20.23 17.15 -44.66
CA ARG A 999 -20.33 18.24 -45.65
C ARG A 999 -21.77 18.50 -46.12
N VAL A 1000 -22.64 18.85 -45.18
CA VAL A 1000 -24.10 18.90 -45.34
C VAL A 1000 -24.71 20.05 -44.57
N SER A 1001 -25.87 20.54 -45.02
CA SER A 1001 -26.58 21.66 -44.39
C SER A 1001 -26.67 21.51 -42.87
N ARG A 1002 -26.40 22.61 -42.14
CA ARG A 1002 -26.60 22.71 -40.68
C ARG A 1002 -25.70 21.79 -39.82
N SER A 1003 -24.68 21.14 -40.40
CA SER A 1003 -23.63 20.42 -39.64
C SER A 1003 -22.66 21.38 -38.94
N HIS A 1004 -23.18 22.02 -37.89
CA HIS A 1004 -22.51 22.94 -36.97
C HIS A 1004 -22.83 22.51 -35.51
N LEU A 1005 -21.99 22.90 -34.56
CA LEU A 1005 -22.13 22.61 -33.12
C LEU A 1005 -22.43 23.88 -32.32
N LEU A 1006 -23.55 23.87 -31.58
CA LEU A 1006 -23.91 24.92 -30.61
C LEU A 1006 -23.74 24.40 -29.18
N LEU A 1007 -22.95 25.11 -28.36
CA LEU A 1007 -22.83 24.89 -26.93
C LEU A 1007 -23.58 26.00 -26.17
N VAL A 1008 -24.44 25.67 -25.22
CA VAL A 1008 -25.18 26.63 -24.39
C VAL A 1008 -25.02 26.33 -22.90
N GLY A 1009 -24.46 27.28 -22.15
CA GLY A 1009 -24.29 27.20 -20.70
C GLY A 1009 -23.27 28.19 -20.15
N ASP A 1010 -23.41 28.52 -18.86
CA ASP A 1010 -22.64 29.54 -18.14
C ASP A 1010 -21.34 29.02 -17.49
N HIS A 1011 -21.28 27.72 -17.19
CA HIS A 1011 -20.14 27.08 -16.54
C HIS A 1011 -18.95 26.88 -17.51
N GLU A 1012 -18.12 27.93 -17.63
CA GLU A 1012 -17.07 28.04 -18.65
C GLU A 1012 -16.10 26.83 -18.70
N GLU A 1013 -15.70 26.25 -17.56
CA GLU A 1013 -14.73 25.13 -17.51
C GLU A 1013 -15.17 23.88 -18.30
N THR A 1014 -16.45 23.53 -18.24
CA THR A 1014 -17.01 22.41 -19.01
C THR A 1014 -17.07 22.73 -20.50
N ILE A 1015 -17.29 24.00 -20.87
CA ILE A 1015 -17.25 24.43 -22.28
C ILE A 1015 -15.82 24.38 -22.83
N TYR A 1016 -14.83 24.81 -22.05
CA TYR A 1016 -13.42 24.76 -22.44
C TYR A 1016 -12.94 23.32 -22.64
N GLY A 1017 -13.36 22.36 -21.80
CA GLY A 1017 -13.11 20.93 -22.02
C GLY A 1017 -13.81 20.36 -23.26
N LEU A 1018 -15.02 20.82 -23.59
CA LEU A 1018 -15.71 20.47 -24.84
C LEU A 1018 -15.00 21.02 -26.09
N PHE A 1019 -14.47 22.25 -26.04
CA PHE A 1019 -13.65 22.79 -27.12
C PHE A 1019 -12.32 22.04 -27.26
N GLU A 1020 -11.60 21.77 -26.17
CA GLU A 1020 -10.32 21.05 -26.22
C GLU A 1020 -10.48 19.61 -26.76
N SER A 1021 -11.51 18.89 -26.33
CA SER A 1021 -11.82 17.56 -26.86
C SER A 1021 -12.29 17.57 -28.31
N THR A 1022 -12.96 18.63 -28.76
CA THR A 1022 -13.23 18.87 -30.19
C THR A 1022 -11.92 19.04 -30.97
N LEU A 1023 -11.02 19.91 -30.50
CA LEU A 1023 -9.75 20.19 -31.15
C LEU A 1023 -8.83 18.97 -31.24
N LEU A 1024 -8.70 18.21 -30.15
CA LEU A 1024 -7.87 17.01 -30.12
C LEU A 1024 -8.48 15.83 -30.89
N SER A 1025 -9.76 15.88 -31.25
CA SER A 1025 -10.39 14.86 -32.12
C SER A 1025 -10.11 15.09 -33.62
N LEU A 1026 -10.03 16.35 -34.09
CA LEU A 1026 -9.96 16.65 -35.54
C LEU A 1026 -8.67 16.16 -36.25
N PRO A 1027 -7.44 16.35 -35.69
CA PRO A 1027 -6.19 15.88 -36.30
C PRO A 1027 -6.09 14.35 -36.47
N ALA A 1028 -6.90 13.58 -35.74
CA ALA A 1028 -6.95 12.12 -35.87
C ALA A 1028 -7.41 11.67 -37.27
N PHE A 1029 -8.27 12.46 -37.91
CA PHE A 1029 -8.90 12.18 -39.21
C PHE A 1029 -8.27 12.97 -40.37
N TYR A 1030 -7.88 14.23 -40.13
CA TYR A 1030 -7.35 15.10 -41.18
C TYR A 1030 -5.82 15.20 -41.16
N ARG A 1031 -5.21 15.17 -42.36
CA ARG A 1031 -3.80 15.56 -42.58
C ARG A 1031 -3.68 17.09 -42.49
N PRO A 1032 -2.48 17.64 -42.22
CA PRO A 1032 -2.29 19.09 -42.03
C PRO A 1032 -2.77 19.98 -43.19
N GLN A 1033 -2.74 19.46 -44.42
CA GLN A 1033 -3.18 20.15 -45.63
C GLN A 1033 -4.70 20.09 -45.88
N ASP A 1034 -5.40 19.12 -45.27
CA ASP A 1034 -6.80 18.80 -45.57
C ASP A 1034 -7.79 19.55 -44.63
N VAL A 1035 -7.27 20.22 -43.60
CA VAL A 1035 -8.05 20.94 -42.58
C VAL A 1035 -7.44 22.31 -42.28
N GLN A 1036 -8.31 23.29 -41.98
CA GLN A 1036 -7.92 24.59 -41.44
C GLN A 1036 -8.69 24.88 -40.16
N ILE A 1037 -8.03 25.46 -39.15
CA ILE A 1037 -8.65 25.79 -37.87
C ILE A 1037 -8.59 27.31 -37.66
N ARG A 1038 -9.72 27.89 -37.23
CA ARG A 1038 -9.94 29.34 -37.12
C ARG A 1038 -10.55 29.63 -35.76
N PHE A 1039 -9.87 30.38 -34.90
CA PHE A 1039 -10.37 30.76 -33.58
C PHE A 1039 -10.71 32.25 -33.50
N ILE A 1040 -11.96 32.52 -33.16
CA ILE A 1040 -12.38 33.78 -32.53
C ILE A 1040 -12.39 33.52 -31.02
N ASP A 1041 -11.33 33.94 -30.32
CA ASP A 1041 -11.23 33.80 -28.87
C ASP A 1041 -11.60 35.11 -28.17
N LEU A 1042 -12.66 35.05 -27.36
CA LEU A 1042 -13.17 36.15 -26.53
C LEU A 1042 -13.16 35.78 -25.04
N SER A 1043 -12.41 34.75 -24.65
CA SER A 1043 -12.19 34.35 -23.26
C SER A 1043 -11.47 35.45 -22.46
N LEU A 1044 -11.42 35.30 -21.14
CA LEU A 1044 -10.58 36.15 -20.30
C LEU A 1044 -9.15 35.59 -20.31
N ARG A 1045 -8.15 36.47 -20.45
CA ARG A 1045 -6.71 36.10 -20.32
C ARG A 1045 -6.29 35.60 -18.92
N SER A 1046 -7.24 35.45 -18.01
CA SER A 1046 -7.10 34.81 -16.68
C SER A 1046 -7.96 33.55 -16.50
N SER A 1047 -8.60 33.07 -17.57
CA SER A 1047 -9.35 31.79 -17.57
C SER A 1047 -8.41 30.61 -17.79
N ALA A 1048 -8.85 29.39 -17.47
CA ALA A 1048 -8.08 28.17 -17.73
C ALA A 1048 -7.78 27.96 -19.23
N TRP A 1049 -8.62 28.51 -20.11
CA TRP A 1049 -8.49 28.47 -21.57
C TRP A 1049 -7.51 29.50 -22.15
N ALA A 1050 -7.03 30.46 -21.34
CA ALA A 1050 -6.38 31.71 -21.80
C ALA A 1050 -5.13 31.56 -22.67
N ASN A 1051 -4.55 30.37 -22.79
CA ASN A 1051 -3.43 30.05 -23.69
C ASN A 1051 -3.68 28.76 -24.50
N THR A 1052 -4.86 28.13 -24.40
CA THR A 1052 -5.14 26.82 -24.99
C THR A 1052 -5.11 26.84 -26.53
N PRO A 1053 -5.64 27.87 -27.24
CA PRO A 1053 -5.47 27.99 -28.68
C PRO A 1053 -4.02 28.20 -29.11
N GLU A 1054 -3.25 29.01 -28.38
CA GLU A 1054 -1.82 29.22 -28.66
C GLU A 1054 -0.98 27.95 -28.38
N ASN A 1055 -1.25 27.24 -27.28
CA ASN A 1055 -0.62 25.94 -26.96
C ASN A 1055 -0.93 24.90 -28.05
N PHE A 1056 -2.17 24.87 -28.55
CA PHE A 1056 -2.57 23.98 -29.63
C PHE A 1056 -1.88 24.37 -30.96
N GLN A 1057 -1.77 25.66 -31.27
CA GLN A 1057 -1.02 26.17 -32.43
C GLN A 1057 0.47 25.82 -32.34
N GLU A 1058 1.08 25.83 -31.16
CA GLU A 1058 2.48 25.43 -30.97
C GLU A 1058 2.66 23.90 -31.09
N ALA A 1059 1.76 23.11 -30.49
CA ALA A 1059 1.85 21.65 -30.52
C ALA A 1059 1.55 21.05 -31.91
N PHE A 1060 0.64 21.65 -32.68
CA PHE A 1060 0.21 21.19 -34.01
C PHE A 1060 0.71 22.12 -35.12
N SER A 1061 1.97 22.58 -35.02
CA SER A 1061 2.53 23.66 -35.86
C SER A 1061 2.53 23.43 -37.38
N ASP A 1062 2.40 22.19 -37.86
CA ASP A 1062 2.24 21.88 -39.29
C ASP A 1062 0.83 22.17 -39.84
N TYR A 1063 -0.17 22.33 -38.97
CA TYR A 1063 -1.57 22.57 -39.35
C TYR A 1063 -1.85 24.08 -39.54
N ASP A 1064 -2.72 24.41 -40.51
CA ASP A 1064 -3.16 25.79 -40.75
C ASP A 1064 -4.13 26.28 -39.65
N ILE A 1065 -3.55 26.76 -38.54
CA ILE A 1065 -4.24 27.25 -37.36
C ILE A 1065 -4.08 28.78 -37.28
N HIS A 1066 -5.20 29.52 -37.27
CA HIS A 1066 -5.23 30.98 -37.06
C HIS A 1066 -6.03 31.34 -35.81
N VAL A 1067 -5.36 31.96 -34.83
CA VAL A 1067 -6.00 32.55 -33.63
C VAL A 1067 -6.21 34.05 -33.82
N ARG A 1068 -7.37 34.58 -33.40
CA ARG A 1068 -7.67 36.02 -33.31
C ARG A 1068 -8.43 36.33 -32.02
N GLU A 1069 -7.87 37.24 -31.23
CA GLU A 1069 -8.58 37.88 -30.11
C GLU A 1069 -9.70 38.82 -30.60
N LYS A 1070 -10.52 39.33 -29.67
CA LYS A 1070 -11.62 40.30 -29.89
C LYS A 1070 -11.39 41.35 -30.98
N ARG A 1071 -10.22 42.01 -31.04
CA ARG A 1071 -9.93 43.04 -32.07
C ARG A 1071 -9.79 42.52 -33.51
N GLY A 1072 -9.51 41.23 -33.68
CA GLY A 1072 -9.42 40.54 -34.98
C GLY A 1072 -10.65 39.67 -35.30
N ALA A 1073 -11.60 39.52 -34.38
CA ALA A 1073 -12.75 38.65 -34.50
C ALA A 1073 -13.60 38.93 -35.76
N ALA A 1074 -13.91 40.21 -36.01
CA ALA A 1074 -14.66 40.63 -37.19
C ALA A 1074 -13.90 40.35 -38.52
N ILE A 1075 -12.56 40.40 -38.50
CA ILE A 1075 -11.72 40.13 -39.69
C ILE A 1075 -11.77 38.63 -40.02
N LEU A 1076 -11.61 37.76 -39.02
CA LEU A 1076 -11.66 36.30 -39.22
C LEU A 1076 -13.06 35.83 -39.68
N LEU A 1077 -14.11 36.49 -39.19
CA LEU A 1077 -15.49 36.25 -39.63
C LEU A 1077 -15.70 36.67 -41.10
N GLU A 1078 -15.11 37.79 -41.53
CA GLU A 1078 -15.12 38.24 -42.92
C GLU A 1078 -14.35 37.28 -43.84
N GLU A 1079 -13.15 36.85 -43.44
CA GLU A 1079 -12.35 35.83 -44.15
C GLU A 1079 -13.16 34.54 -44.37
N CYS A 1080 -13.83 34.04 -43.33
CA CYS A 1080 -14.67 32.84 -43.42
C CYS A 1080 -15.93 33.07 -44.29
N TYR A 1081 -16.56 34.25 -44.20
CA TYR A 1081 -17.73 34.59 -45.01
C TYR A 1081 -17.39 34.64 -46.51
N GLN A 1082 -16.31 35.32 -46.87
CA GLN A 1082 -15.83 35.40 -48.26
C GLN A 1082 -15.43 34.01 -48.79
N MET A 1083 -14.83 33.15 -47.95
CA MET A 1083 -14.52 31.77 -48.32
C MET A 1083 -15.78 30.95 -48.62
N VAL A 1084 -16.83 31.05 -47.79
CA VAL A 1084 -18.11 30.38 -48.05
C VAL A 1084 -18.73 30.88 -49.36
N GLN A 1085 -18.75 32.19 -49.61
CA GLN A 1085 -19.28 32.74 -50.87
C GLN A 1085 -18.50 32.24 -52.11
N ALA A 1086 -17.17 32.18 -52.04
CA ALA A 1086 -16.34 31.69 -53.13
C ALA A 1086 -16.59 30.20 -53.42
N ARG A 1087 -16.62 29.35 -52.39
CA ARG A 1087 -16.89 27.91 -52.54
C ARG A 1087 -18.32 27.63 -53.00
N GLN A 1088 -19.31 28.41 -52.56
CA GLN A 1088 -20.69 28.31 -53.05
C GLN A 1088 -20.85 28.65 -54.53
N GLU A 1089 -19.96 29.46 -55.12
CA GLU A 1089 -19.94 29.67 -56.57
C GLU A 1089 -19.22 28.50 -57.27
N GLN A 1090 -18.16 27.94 -56.68
CA GLN A 1090 -17.42 26.80 -57.24
C GLN A 1090 -18.28 25.52 -57.35
N ALA A 1091 -18.97 25.15 -56.28
CA ALA A 1091 -19.84 23.95 -56.19
C ALA A 1091 -20.95 23.91 -57.27
N LYS A 1092 -21.32 25.04 -57.88
CA LYS A 1092 -22.30 25.08 -58.99
C LYS A 1092 -21.79 24.46 -60.29
N TYR A 1093 -20.47 24.29 -60.41
CA TYR A 1093 -19.82 23.82 -61.63
C TYR A 1093 -19.00 22.54 -61.39
N ASP A 1094 -18.47 22.35 -60.18
CA ASP A 1094 -17.68 21.18 -59.78
C ASP A 1094 -17.63 21.05 -58.24
N ASP A 1095 -18.10 19.93 -57.69
CA ASP A 1095 -18.07 19.62 -56.25
C ASP A 1095 -16.73 19.01 -55.81
N GLU A 1096 -15.96 18.39 -56.71
CA GLU A 1096 -14.66 17.77 -56.39
C GLU A 1096 -13.58 18.82 -56.06
N LEU A 1097 -13.79 20.08 -56.45
CA LEU A 1097 -12.89 21.21 -56.19
C LEU A 1097 -13.08 21.90 -54.82
N LEU A 1098 -13.95 21.38 -53.95
CA LEU A 1098 -14.15 21.91 -52.60
C LEU A 1098 -12.97 21.60 -51.66
N GLY A 1099 -12.06 22.57 -51.54
CA GLY A 1099 -10.83 22.48 -50.73
C GLY A 1099 -10.99 22.22 -49.21
N PRO A 1100 -9.91 22.39 -48.41
CA PRO A 1100 -9.80 21.81 -47.07
C PRO A 1100 -10.95 22.20 -46.12
N SER A 1101 -11.33 21.27 -45.24
CA SER A 1101 -12.42 21.50 -44.28
C SER A 1101 -12.01 22.53 -43.23
N VAL A 1102 -12.82 23.56 -43.02
CA VAL A 1102 -12.50 24.68 -42.13
C VAL A 1102 -13.37 24.63 -40.89
N PHE A 1103 -12.76 24.69 -39.71
CA PHE A 1103 -13.44 24.66 -38.42
C PHE A 1103 -13.30 26.01 -37.70
N LEU A 1104 -14.40 26.78 -37.69
CA LEU A 1104 -14.49 28.09 -37.04
C LEU A 1104 -15.01 27.95 -35.60
N PHE A 1105 -14.11 28.09 -34.63
CA PHE A 1105 -14.41 28.15 -33.21
C PHE A 1105 -14.75 29.59 -32.80
N VAL A 1106 -15.93 29.79 -32.20
CA VAL A 1106 -16.42 31.08 -31.70
C VAL A 1106 -16.62 30.98 -30.19
N GLY A 1107 -15.54 31.30 -29.46
CA GLY A 1107 -15.51 31.23 -28.00
C GLY A 1107 -16.18 32.43 -27.34
N GLY A 1108 -17.42 32.24 -26.89
CA GLY A 1108 -18.13 33.19 -26.03
C GLY A 1108 -18.78 34.34 -26.79
N ILE A 1109 -19.79 34.03 -27.61
CA ILE A 1109 -20.52 35.01 -28.45
C ILE A 1109 -21.13 36.17 -27.64
N HIS A 1110 -21.39 35.95 -26.35
CA HIS A 1110 -21.85 36.98 -25.41
C HIS A 1110 -20.91 38.18 -25.33
N LYS A 1111 -19.59 37.94 -25.45
CA LYS A 1111 -18.51 38.93 -25.41
C LYS A 1111 -18.21 39.55 -26.80
N PHE A 1112 -18.83 39.06 -27.87
CA PHE A 1112 -18.72 39.60 -29.25
C PHE A 1112 -19.66 40.80 -29.38
N GLU A 1113 -19.11 42.01 -29.54
CA GLU A 1113 -19.88 43.26 -29.53
C GLU A 1113 -20.44 43.61 -30.92
N GLU A 1114 -19.70 43.26 -31.96
CA GLU A 1114 -20.02 43.47 -33.37
C GLU A 1114 -21.23 42.65 -33.85
N LEU A 1115 -21.64 41.62 -33.08
CA LEU A 1115 -22.84 40.80 -33.30
C LEU A 1115 -24.08 41.29 -32.55
N ARG A 1116 -24.01 42.43 -31.83
CA ARG A 1116 -25.19 43.01 -31.15
C ARG A 1116 -26.17 43.58 -32.17
N THR A 1117 -27.46 43.51 -31.82
CA THR A 1117 -28.53 44.16 -32.58
C THR A 1117 -28.29 45.67 -32.72
N VAL A 1118 -28.72 46.22 -33.86
CA VAL A 1118 -28.58 47.64 -34.19
C VAL A 1118 -29.99 48.27 -34.23
N PRO A 1119 -30.24 49.41 -33.56
CA PRO A 1119 -31.55 50.06 -33.57
C PRO A 1119 -31.85 50.66 -34.95
N SER A 1120 -32.88 50.14 -35.61
CA SER A 1120 -33.29 50.51 -36.96
C SER A 1120 -34.81 50.71 -37.02
N ARG A 1121 -35.24 51.91 -37.44
CA ARG A 1121 -36.66 52.28 -37.64
C ARG A 1121 -37.63 51.96 -36.48
N GLY A 1122 -37.14 51.96 -35.24
CA GLY A 1122 -37.94 51.65 -34.05
C GLY A 1122 -38.08 50.14 -33.74
N ARG A 1123 -37.24 49.31 -34.37
CA ARG A 1123 -36.99 47.91 -34.02
C ARG A 1123 -35.49 47.71 -33.80
N GLU A 1124 -35.14 46.54 -33.29
CA GLU A 1124 -33.76 46.04 -33.31
C GLU A 1124 -33.63 45.12 -34.52
N GLU A 1125 -32.60 45.33 -35.33
CA GLU A 1125 -32.28 44.51 -36.51
C GLU A 1125 -30.89 43.85 -36.33
N PRO A 1126 -30.63 42.65 -36.90
CA PRO A 1126 -29.31 42.02 -36.87
C PRO A 1126 -28.21 42.91 -37.44
N SER A 1127 -27.00 42.86 -36.85
CA SER A 1127 -25.85 43.55 -37.43
C SER A 1127 -25.40 42.94 -38.75
N GLU A 1128 -24.59 43.67 -39.52
CA GLU A 1128 -23.95 43.14 -40.73
C GLU A 1128 -23.14 41.86 -40.44
N HIS A 1129 -22.43 41.81 -39.31
CA HIS A 1129 -21.67 40.65 -38.87
C HIS A 1129 -22.59 39.47 -38.46
N THR A 1130 -23.72 39.74 -37.81
CA THR A 1130 -24.73 38.70 -37.53
C THR A 1130 -25.28 38.12 -38.83
N ASN A 1131 -25.54 38.95 -39.84
CA ASN A 1131 -26.00 38.48 -41.15
C ASN A 1131 -24.95 37.60 -41.86
N LYS A 1132 -23.66 37.98 -41.80
CA LYS A 1132 -22.54 37.17 -42.33
C LYS A 1132 -22.40 35.83 -41.59
N LEU A 1133 -22.43 35.83 -40.26
CA LEU A 1133 -22.42 34.60 -39.46
C LEU A 1133 -23.65 33.71 -39.75
N THR A 1134 -24.83 34.32 -39.93
CA THR A 1134 -26.06 33.60 -40.30
C THR A 1134 -25.97 32.98 -41.70
N HIS A 1135 -25.22 33.60 -42.63
CA HIS A 1135 -24.94 33.02 -43.95
C HIS A 1135 -24.00 31.80 -43.84
N ILE A 1136 -22.93 31.91 -43.06
CA ILE A 1136 -22.02 30.78 -42.77
C ILE A 1136 -22.78 29.62 -42.10
N LEU A 1137 -23.66 29.90 -41.14
CA LEU A 1137 -24.49 28.88 -40.46
C LEU A 1137 -25.60 28.27 -41.33
N ARG A 1138 -25.88 28.82 -42.51
CA ARG A 1138 -26.85 28.27 -43.46
C ARG A 1138 -26.21 27.40 -44.53
N TYR A 1139 -25.07 27.84 -45.07
CA TYR A 1139 -24.46 27.24 -46.26
C TYR A 1139 -23.00 26.80 -46.06
N GLY A 1140 -22.35 27.19 -44.97
CA GLY A 1140 -20.94 26.93 -44.74
C GLY A 1140 -20.63 25.43 -44.67
N ALA A 1141 -21.43 24.67 -43.92
CA ALA A 1141 -21.18 23.24 -43.75
C ALA A 1141 -21.25 22.43 -45.05
N GLU A 1142 -22.10 22.83 -46.02
CA GLU A 1142 -22.19 22.22 -47.35
C GLU A 1142 -20.87 22.38 -48.13
N VAL A 1143 -20.21 23.53 -47.98
CA VAL A 1143 -18.90 23.83 -48.61
C VAL A 1143 -17.71 23.55 -47.69
N GLY A 1144 -17.89 22.70 -46.68
CA GLY A 1144 -16.83 22.28 -45.75
C GLY A 1144 -16.35 23.38 -44.79
N VAL A 1145 -17.21 24.32 -44.39
CA VAL A 1145 -16.93 25.36 -43.38
C VAL A 1145 -17.85 25.17 -42.18
N HIS A 1146 -17.37 24.44 -41.18
CA HIS A 1146 -18.08 24.11 -39.95
C HIS A 1146 -17.89 25.20 -38.89
N VAL A 1147 -18.83 25.27 -37.94
CA VAL A 1147 -18.85 26.29 -36.89
C VAL A 1147 -19.10 25.61 -35.55
N ILE A 1148 -18.30 25.96 -34.56
CA ILE A 1148 -18.39 25.50 -33.17
C ILE A 1148 -18.54 26.75 -32.29
N MET A 1149 -19.74 26.97 -31.77
CA MET A 1149 -20.14 28.26 -31.18
C MET A 1149 -20.64 28.09 -29.75
N TRP A 1150 -20.16 28.93 -28.83
CA TRP A 1150 -20.62 28.95 -27.44
C TRP A 1150 -21.40 30.23 -27.10
N SER A 1151 -22.55 30.06 -26.45
CA SER A 1151 -23.31 31.11 -25.76
C SER A 1151 -23.46 30.79 -24.26
N ASP A 1152 -23.31 31.80 -23.41
CA ASP A 1152 -23.53 31.69 -21.96
C ASP A 1152 -25.00 31.37 -21.61
N SER A 1153 -25.93 31.93 -22.39
CA SER A 1153 -27.37 31.68 -22.25
C SER A 1153 -28.10 31.65 -23.59
N LEU A 1154 -29.33 31.13 -23.58
CA LEU A 1154 -30.25 31.21 -24.71
C LEU A 1154 -30.72 32.65 -24.99
N ASP A 1155 -30.84 33.48 -23.95
CA ASP A 1155 -31.30 34.87 -24.10
C ASP A 1155 -30.23 35.69 -24.81
N THR A 1156 -28.96 35.52 -24.45
CA THR A 1156 -27.85 36.16 -25.16
C THR A 1156 -27.79 35.78 -26.64
N LEU A 1157 -28.18 34.54 -26.99
CA LEU A 1157 -28.26 34.11 -28.39
C LEU A 1157 -29.42 34.82 -29.13
N LYS A 1158 -30.56 35.06 -28.45
CA LYS A 1158 -31.67 35.88 -28.97
C LYS A 1158 -31.32 37.37 -29.08
N ASP A 1159 -30.45 37.87 -28.21
CA ASP A 1159 -29.90 39.23 -28.22
C ASP A 1159 -28.75 39.43 -29.25
N ARG A 1160 -28.37 38.38 -29.98
CA ARG A 1160 -27.43 38.46 -31.11
C ARG A 1160 -28.09 38.13 -32.46
N PHE A 1161 -29.11 37.26 -32.47
CA PHE A 1161 -29.83 36.85 -33.69
C PHE A 1161 -31.36 36.98 -33.55
N ASP A 1162 -32.01 37.61 -34.53
CA ASP A 1162 -33.45 37.97 -34.46
C ASP A 1162 -34.40 36.76 -34.24
N ARG A 1163 -34.99 36.71 -33.04
CA ARG A 1163 -36.20 35.95 -32.65
C ARG A 1163 -36.40 34.58 -33.30
N GLY A 1164 -35.55 33.63 -32.90
CA GLY A 1164 -36.00 32.26 -32.63
C GLY A 1164 -35.77 31.17 -33.67
N THR A 1165 -35.21 31.47 -34.85
CA THR A 1165 -34.91 30.42 -35.86
C THR A 1165 -33.47 29.90 -35.83
N HIS A 1166 -32.56 30.58 -35.15
CA HIS A 1166 -31.11 30.39 -35.32
C HIS A 1166 -30.57 29.12 -34.66
N VAL A 1167 -31.22 28.64 -33.59
CA VAL A 1167 -30.91 27.33 -33.00
C VAL A 1167 -31.17 26.18 -33.98
N GLN A 1168 -32.11 26.35 -34.93
CA GLN A 1168 -32.42 25.34 -35.95
C GLN A 1168 -31.35 25.24 -37.05
N LEU A 1169 -30.38 26.16 -37.09
CA LEU A 1169 -29.21 26.11 -37.98
C LEU A 1169 -28.12 25.16 -37.48
N PHE A 1170 -28.26 24.63 -36.26
CA PHE A 1170 -27.36 23.64 -35.67
C PHE A 1170 -28.08 22.30 -35.57
N ASP A 1171 -27.59 21.30 -36.29
CA ASP A 1171 -28.04 19.91 -36.12
C ASP A 1171 -27.51 19.32 -34.80
N TRP A 1172 -26.31 19.70 -34.37
CA TRP A 1172 -25.71 19.25 -33.11
C TRP A 1172 -25.77 20.35 -32.04
N ARG A 1173 -26.33 20.03 -30.86
CA ARG A 1173 -26.48 20.99 -29.76
C ARG A 1173 -26.11 20.35 -28.42
N VAL A 1174 -25.37 21.07 -27.60
CA VAL A 1174 -25.03 20.69 -26.23
C VAL A 1174 -25.58 21.74 -25.27
N ALA A 1175 -26.35 21.31 -24.28
CA ALA A 1175 -26.93 22.18 -23.25
C ALA A 1175 -26.47 21.73 -21.86
N LEU A 1176 -25.92 22.67 -21.09
CA LEU A 1176 -25.58 22.47 -19.67
C LEU A 1176 -26.84 22.66 -18.78
N SER A 1177 -26.69 22.60 -17.46
CA SER A 1177 -27.78 22.82 -16.50
C SER A 1177 -28.43 24.19 -16.69
N MET A 1178 -29.75 24.25 -16.94
CA MET A 1178 -30.49 25.48 -17.18
C MET A 1178 -32.02 25.31 -16.94
N PRO A 1179 -32.82 26.38 -16.89
CA PRO A 1179 -34.28 26.27 -16.77
C PRO A 1179 -34.94 25.41 -17.85
N GLU A 1180 -35.94 24.60 -17.46
CA GLU A 1180 -36.59 23.60 -18.34
C GLU A 1180 -37.32 24.19 -19.54
N ASP A 1181 -37.81 25.42 -19.45
CA ASP A 1181 -38.40 26.17 -20.56
C ASP A 1181 -37.36 26.48 -21.63
N LYS A 1182 -36.16 26.93 -21.22
CA LYS A 1182 -35.04 27.22 -22.12
C LYS A 1182 -34.41 25.96 -22.70
N LEU A 1183 -34.24 24.91 -21.88
CA LEU A 1183 -33.75 23.62 -22.36
C LEU A 1183 -34.70 23.02 -23.41
N ARG A 1184 -36.02 23.10 -23.19
CA ARG A 1184 -37.03 22.65 -24.15
C ARG A 1184 -37.02 23.41 -25.46
N GLU A 1185 -36.70 24.71 -25.45
CA GLU A 1185 -36.56 25.50 -26.68
C GLU A 1185 -35.30 25.12 -27.47
N ILE A 1186 -34.17 24.85 -26.80
CA ILE A 1186 -32.92 24.44 -27.47
C ILE A 1186 -33.05 23.02 -28.03
N MET A 1187 -33.57 22.10 -27.20
CA MET A 1187 -33.56 20.67 -27.48
C MET A 1187 -34.81 20.20 -28.23
N SER A 1188 -35.94 20.93 -28.15
CA SER A 1188 -37.26 20.51 -28.67
C SER A 1188 -37.90 19.31 -27.94
N GLY A 1189 -37.42 18.98 -26.73
CA GLY A 1189 -37.90 17.85 -25.92
C GLY A 1189 -38.13 18.22 -24.44
N ASN A 1190 -38.96 17.43 -23.74
CA ASN A 1190 -39.21 17.59 -22.30
C ASN A 1190 -38.11 16.90 -21.48
N LEU A 1191 -37.00 17.59 -21.26
CA LEU A 1191 -35.85 17.12 -20.50
C LEU A 1191 -35.72 17.84 -19.16
N PRO A 1192 -35.22 17.19 -18.08
CA PRO A 1192 -34.96 17.86 -16.81
C PRO A 1192 -33.82 18.88 -16.95
N GLY A 1193 -34.09 20.09 -16.47
CA GLY A 1193 -33.20 21.25 -16.65
C GLY A 1193 -32.06 21.33 -15.63
N SER A 1194 -32.32 20.89 -14.40
CA SER A 1194 -31.29 20.82 -13.35
C SER A 1194 -30.42 19.58 -13.53
N LEU A 1195 -29.12 19.78 -13.69
CA LEU A 1195 -28.12 18.71 -13.80
C LEU A 1195 -27.08 18.81 -12.67
N LYS A 1196 -26.39 17.69 -12.39
CA LYS A 1196 -25.15 17.72 -11.60
C LYS A 1196 -24.05 18.53 -12.32
N PRO A 1197 -23.02 19.03 -11.62
CA PRO A 1197 -21.80 19.53 -12.26
C PRO A 1197 -21.19 18.52 -13.24
N GLN A 1198 -20.50 19.02 -14.28
CA GLN A 1198 -19.92 18.19 -15.36
C GLN A 1198 -20.94 17.21 -15.96
N ARG A 1199 -22.11 17.74 -16.34
CA ARG A 1199 -23.14 17.03 -17.12
C ARG A 1199 -23.69 17.94 -18.20
N ALA A 1200 -24.07 17.32 -19.31
CA ALA A 1200 -24.74 17.99 -20.41
C ALA A 1200 -25.75 17.07 -21.10
N TRP A 1201 -26.72 17.69 -21.77
CA TRP A 1201 -27.55 17.05 -22.78
C TRP A 1201 -26.94 17.30 -24.16
N LEU A 1202 -26.71 16.25 -24.95
CA LEU A 1202 -26.48 16.31 -26.41
C LEU A 1202 -27.83 16.16 -27.12
N TYR A 1203 -28.00 16.85 -28.25
CA TYR A 1203 -29.08 16.67 -29.21
C TYR A 1203 -28.53 16.52 -30.63
N ASN A 1204 -29.11 15.60 -31.39
CA ASN A 1204 -28.91 15.42 -32.82
C ASN A 1204 -30.24 15.59 -33.58
N ALA A 1205 -30.38 16.68 -34.32
CA ALA A 1205 -31.60 17.02 -35.07
C ALA A 1205 -31.91 16.11 -36.28
N ARG A 1206 -31.03 15.16 -36.60
CA ARG A 1206 -31.21 14.19 -37.70
C ARG A 1206 -31.82 12.87 -37.27
N VAL A 1207 -31.85 12.60 -35.96
CA VAL A 1207 -32.31 11.33 -35.38
C VAL A 1207 -33.75 11.47 -34.86
N ALA A 1208 -34.53 10.39 -34.90
CA ALA A 1208 -35.92 10.40 -34.44
C ALA A 1208 -36.01 10.61 -32.91
N ASN A 1209 -37.06 11.34 -32.48
CA ASN A 1209 -37.21 11.95 -31.14
C ASN A 1209 -36.69 11.17 -29.93
N GLU A 1210 -36.91 9.84 -29.83
CA GLU A 1210 -36.53 9.05 -28.65
C GLU A 1210 -35.03 8.75 -28.57
N GLN A 1211 -34.32 8.79 -29.70
CA GLN A 1211 -32.86 8.62 -29.78
C GLN A 1211 -32.13 9.95 -30.06
N ALA A 1212 -32.87 11.05 -30.28
CA ALA A 1212 -32.31 12.35 -30.59
C ALA A 1212 -31.55 12.99 -29.42
N TYR A 1213 -31.76 12.52 -28.19
CA TYR A 1213 -31.19 13.08 -26.95
C TYR A 1213 -30.28 12.11 -26.21
N GLU A 1214 -29.19 12.62 -25.67
CA GLU A 1214 -28.28 11.86 -24.81
C GLU A 1214 -27.80 12.68 -23.62
N LYS A 1215 -27.88 12.11 -22.41
CA LYS A 1215 -27.24 12.69 -21.22
C LYS A 1215 -25.82 12.14 -21.11
N PHE A 1216 -24.84 13.01 -20.97
CA PHE A 1216 -23.43 12.63 -20.90
C PHE A 1216 -22.65 13.48 -19.89
N LYS A 1217 -21.42 13.05 -19.65
CA LYS A 1217 -20.44 13.65 -18.74
C LYS A 1217 -19.29 14.20 -19.59
N PRO A 1218 -19.29 15.51 -19.92
CA PRO A 1218 -18.28 16.11 -20.77
C PRO A 1218 -16.85 15.88 -20.27
N TYR A 1219 -15.88 15.87 -21.19
CA TYR A 1219 -14.47 15.88 -20.82
C TYR A 1219 -14.10 17.19 -20.10
N SER A 1220 -13.29 17.08 -19.04
CA SER A 1220 -12.66 18.23 -18.38
C SER A 1220 -11.36 18.63 -19.09
N LEU A 1221 -10.96 19.90 -18.93
CA LEU A 1221 -9.73 20.44 -19.48
C LEU A 1221 -8.48 19.67 -19.00
N ALA A 1222 -7.51 19.47 -19.89
CA ALA A 1222 -6.29 18.70 -19.68
C ALA A 1222 -5.24 19.50 -18.88
N ALA A 1223 -5.42 19.56 -17.55
CA ALA A 1223 -4.57 20.29 -16.60
C ALA A 1223 -4.54 21.82 -16.84
N MET A 1224 -3.62 22.53 -16.17
CA MET A 1224 -3.45 23.98 -16.30
C MET A 1224 -1.97 24.35 -16.39
N GLY A 1225 -1.62 25.18 -17.38
CA GLY A 1225 -0.23 25.66 -17.58
C GLY A 1225 0.61 24.72 -18.46
N ASP A 1226 1.89 24.59 -18.14
CA ASP A 1226 2.90 23.89 -18.96
C ASP A 1226 2.52 22.42 -19.25
N ASP A 1227 1.81 21.76 -18.33
CA ASP A 1227 1.31 20.39 -18.50
C ASP A 1227 0.34 20.24 -19.69
N GLN A 1228 -0.48 21.27 -19.99
CA GLN A 1228 -1.42 21.22 -21.11
C GLN A 1228 -0.67 21.14 -22.45
N LEU A 1229 0.37 21.96 -22.62
CA LEU A 1229 1.22 21.94 -23.81
C LEU A 1229 1.98 20.60 -23.94
N ALA A 1230 2.46 20.03 -22.83
CA ALA A 1230 3.08 18.71 -22.82
C ALA A 1230 2.10 17.60 -23.25
N ILE A 1231 0.86 17.64 -22.76
CA ILE A 1231 -0.21 16.72 -23.17
C ILE A 1231 -0.50 16.88 -24.67
N MET A 1232 -0.72 18.10 -25.17
CA MET A 1232 -0.99 18.35 -26.59
C MET A 1232 0.13 17.86 -27.50
N ARG A 1233 1.40 18.10 -27.13
CA ARG A 1233 2.56 17.54 -27.85
C ARG A 1233 2.53 16.01 -27.90
N SER A 1234 2.17 15.31 -26.82
CA SER A 1234 2.07 13.84 -26.82
C SER A 1234 0.98 13.26 -27.75
N TRP A 1235 -0.05 14.05 -28.10
CA TRP A 1235 -0.98 13.71 -29.17
C TRP A 1235 -0.37 13.99 -30.56
N SER A 1236 0.27 15.14 -30.71
CA SER A 1236 0.91 15.57 -31.97
C SER A 1236 2.09 14.68 -32.40
N ASP A 1237 2.96 14.27 -31.48
CA ASP A 1237 4.12 13.41 -31.72
C ASP A 1237 3.73 12.07 -32.38
N ARG A 1238 2.54 11.55 -32.04
CA ARG A 1238 2.00 10.32 -32.64
C ARG A 1238 1.61 10.52 -34.10
N LEU A 1239 1.09 11.70 -34.46
CA LEU A 1239 0.80 12.04 -35.86
C LEU A 1239 2.07 12.35 -36.66
N HIS A 1240 3.09 12.95 -36.04
CA HIS A 1240 4.40 13.15 -36.66
C HIS A 1240 5.02 11.83 -37.15
N SER A 1241 4.83 10.74 -36.41
CA SER A 1241 5.32 9.40 -36.81
C SER A 1241 4.78 8.94 -38.17
N ARG A 1242 3.55 9.35 -38.54
CA ARG A 1242 2.90 9.04 -39.81
C ARG A 1242 3.54 9.80 -40.98
N MET A 1243 3.80 11.09 -40.76
CA MET A 1243 4.36 11.98 -41.78
C MET A 1243 5.74 11.50 -42.26
N GLY A 1244 6.53 10.89 -41.37
CA GLY A 1244 7.80 10.26 -41.72
C GLY A 1244 7.71 9.01 -42.60
N GLN A 1245 6.58 8.29 -42.60
CA GLN A 1245 6.42 7.07 -43.41
C GLN A 1245 5.98 7.36 -44.85
N THR A 1246 5.12 8.36 -45.06
CA THR A 1246 4.60 8.71 -46.40
C THR A 1246 5.73 9.05 -47.38
N VAL A 1247 6.82 9.65 -46.90
CA VAL A 1247 7.97 10.10 -47.71
C VAL A 1247 8.79 8.93 -48.30
N MET A 1248 8.61 7.68 -47.83
CA MET A 1248 9.22 6.49 -48.45
C MET A 1248 8.31 5.78 -49.47
N GLY A 1249 7.08 6.26 -49.71
CA GLY A 1249 6.15 5.68 -50.68
C GLY A 1249 6.34 6.15 -52.13
N ASP A 1250 6.76 7.40 -52.31
CA ASP A 1250 6.80 8.10 -53.61
C ASP A 1250 8.25 8.41 -54.09
N VAL A 1251 9.17 7.44 -53.97
CA VAL A 1251 10.60 7.55 -54.38
C VAL A 1251 11.07 6.37 -55.22
#